data_AF-Q54ZW6-F1
#
_entry.id   AF-Q54ZW6-F1
#
_cell.length_a   1.000
_cell.length_b   1.000
_cell.length_c   1.000
_cell.angle_alpha   90.00
_cell.angle_beta   90.00
_cell.angle_gamma   90.00
#
_symmetry.space_group_name_H-M   'P 1'
#
loop_
_entity.id
_entity.type
_entity.pdbx_description
1 polymer ?
#
loop_
_entity_poly.entity_id
_entity_poly.type
_entity_poly.pdbx_seq_one_letter_code
_entity_poly.pdbx_strand_id
1 'polypeptide(L)'
;MKFILFFIIIFYLISYINCIKLELTDITYNDLGVSTPYQHNRNPDDLTGVACSFYLMFYAVDIEDTINSGEAINFTSQNYPGPFLHQLSNKTAKITQYDISIPIGSTILDVIAQYENAQTSINVTLNCHENDFSKITVKVFKNSIDFRPLFPYPALVKLQGPFYNNIRSISAVGIPYGISSFLVFTTQPYLIDSFNITIEFINSNALNITIPQFFEYNINNDIILNRFPNQTQFYEMGRYYSPLYTISSSGDLPIYRTNSVNSVNPKAIYGSPNNYTFIGSVTEPDSNKKFFLQTLNGNKFENITTNLFTTINVLPFYRIPLLADFTYSTSTDLSTMFTAYYDSSSKYDFSTIKYTLKEYNLKLAWPFGFENGNNNAHKLIVSFPFSNYSSQYYDTFSVSVISGSVLGELIPVNLVTTNPLKILSFEIIYLYDFNVLVKVKINSNVSYKYEEFSYIDILGEKFGYDKCVSNEDQNPSFEILVNSWNLFEKIEISDLSGYIITYDMGSFVDINPPKRLMHPLVMAENDIFSIENVTFLYNNLNVIDKNVPNVMSFNYSDVTNTRKPFGLYILDETSGFLNKYDEKSVFFSKWNPIKKMYEIEFFVGANSREGVLPWMLMGGNNNAGLINSFLPHSCQLFINQSKFDAYGPIFTNITKTSSYGLKPELLVDWEFHIRDEVNGFERGYIEIRGDFDSSLYRFTFTNANLRQGDIYNGVYIYTQIISLNNVCNIQNYTITNVELYDRFGNSAKFSTISERVDVDPTRNPFILFGDDPNINKFQTDCNDTVDDYPPKLLSFSFENRMETTQSILFSFSAQCIDSGIKFAQYPIVYATSSQFKTVQCISYIDFYNTTYALYSCHMDIPFGFGYKNEILFSVYGFINNGGYFSGFSTEYLKTNSFPYSISNIPLYRKLSVEKTSSITNKGGDLWIIGREFDINSWVFVLYTDGKPNDSLYPKELHSTAILVSGIKPTIHPFTIQVRHITNGTLASNNYRVDPLIFIYPEDSSSTSSTSSSSTSSSSSSSSSSSSSLSSSSSSNETTPSPTSLPTNAPQKCKGNPICGGLNGYCSSSGCVCYSPWVGEDCLSKVIIVPQPSTNTSQPSTEIPIFDDNNSESIMFKSLISIVSLRELDFNDKQVNQYKFDKWTYSKLNETTNQYFTNITIQPSASNNFKSSITNITATLQWFNKETNITFANEQLQMKPSSIKYTIEISQYKFSNALNKLQLVMSASLTSFKGDDNNICSFNKFGETTNGDDSEYIKIQVDDHSLYGRFIKRAFIDSKIRSISNVQLDSSFENPSSSSSTSSQLFIGIEIPIYNDNVIIDPDFSVLIDSKAASNSDDNSICSSSISKLSKTQLAGIIIGSTLFGLIVIVAITYYVINKRKNTKMINRIQNKLKKVNK
;
A
#
# COMPACT_ATOMS: atom_id res chain seq x y z
N MET A 1 -70.79 19.62 -46.24
CA MET A 1 -70.47 20.93 -45.60
C MET A 1 -70.95 21.03 -44.15
N LYS A 2 -72.25 20.87 -43.83
CA LYS A 2 -72.72 20.82 -42.41
C LYS A 2 -72.04 19.72 -41.56
N PHE A 3 -71.80 18.55 -42.13
CA PHE A 3 -71.06 17.46 -41.47
C PHE A 3 -69.59 17.79 -41.18
N ILE A 4 -68.93 18.55 -42.06
CA ILE A 4 -67.53 18.99 -41.90
C ILE A 4 -67.45 20.06 -40.81
N LEU A 5 -68.40 21.01 -40.80
CA LEU A 5 -68.47 22.03 -39.76
C LEU A 5 -68.71 21.41 -38.37
N PHE A 6 -69.57 20.39 -38.27
CA PHE A 6 -69.81 19.65 -37.04
C PHE A 6 -68.55 18.91 -36.56
N PHE A 7 -67.80 18.28 -37.47
CA PHE A 7 -66.52 17.64 -37.14
C PHE A 7 -65.44 18.64 -36.74
N ILE A 8 -65.37 19.82 -37.39
CA ILE A 8 -64.41 20.87 -36.99
C ILE A 8 -64.79 21.44 -35.63
N ILE A 9 -66.08 21.64 -35.33
CA ILE A 9 -66.53 22.12 -34.01
C ILE A 9 -66.26 21.06 -32.95
N ILE A 10 -66.54 19.78 -33.21
CA ILE A 10 -66.21 18.69 -32.28
C ILE A 10 -64.69 18.55 -32.13
N PHE A 11 -63.92 18.64 -33.21
CA PHE A 11 -62.47 18.59 -33.15
C PHE A 11 -61.94 19.78 -32.36
N TYR A 12 -62.41 21.01 -32.59
CA TYR A 12 -62.06 22.16 -31.76
C TYR A 12 -62.50 22.00 -30.30
N LEU A 13 -63.68 21.44 -30.02
CA LEU A 13 -64.15 21.15 -28.66
C LEU A 13 -63.28 20.07 -27.99
N ILE A 14 -62.95 18.98 -28.68
CA ILE A 14 -62.08 17.91 -28.17
C ILE A 14 -60.64 18.40 -28.03
N SER A 15 -60.13 19.22 -28.95
CA SER A 15 -58.81 19.84 -28.88
C SER A 15 -58.70 20.95 -27.85
N TYR A 16 -59.82 21.59 -27.46
CA TYR A 16 -59.86 22.54 -26.32
C TYR A 16 -60.05 21.82 -24.99
N ILE A 17 -60.49 20.56 -24.98
CA ILE A 17 -60.46 19.70 -23.79
C ILE A 17 -59.04 19.10 -23.70
N ASN A 18 -58.02 19.95 -23.53
CA ASN A 18 -56.80 19.50 -22.88
C ASN A 18 -57.16 19.32 -21.41
N CYS A 19 -57.64 18.13 -21.04
CA CYS A 19 -57.88 17.78 -19.65
C CYS A 19 -56.54 17.53 -18.96
N ILE A 20 -55.84 18.60 -18.60
CA ILE A 20 -54.65 18.51 -17.75
C ILE A 20 -55.05 17.79 -16.47
N LYS A 21 -54.40 16.67 -16.16
CA LYS A 21 -54.71 15.85 -14.98
C LYS A 21 -53.50 15.80 -14.06
N LEU A 22 -53.56 16.60 -13.00
CA LEU A 22 -52.52 16.65 -11.98
C LEU A 22 -52.70 15.50 -10.97
N GLU A 23 -51.64 14.76 -10.73
CA GLU A 23 -51.45 13.91 -9.56
C GLU A 23 -50.60 14.65 -8.54
N LEU A 24 -51.01 14.68 -7.28
CA LEU A 24 -50.25 15.25 -6.18
C LEU A 24 -50.01 14.16 -5.14
N THR A 25 -48.75 13.99 -4.76
CA THR A 25 -48.30 12.97 -3.81
C THR A 25 -47.45 13.61 -2.74
N ASP A 26 -47.62 13.11 -1.52
CA ASP A 26 -46.72 13.40 -0.41
C ASP A 26 -45.52 12.46 -0.50
N ILE A 27 -44.36 13.04 -0.73
CA ILE A 27 -43.08 12.34 -0.81
C ILE A 27 -42.16 12.79 0.31
N THR A 28 -42.66 13.17 1.47
CA THR A 28 -41.82 13.53 2.63
C THR A 28 -40.97 12.34 3.08
N TYR A 29 -39.68 12.57 3.30
CA TYR A 29 -38.78 11.57 3.88
C TYR A 29 -38.64 11.82 5.39
N ASN A 30 -38.80 10.79 6.21
CA ASN A 30 -38.60 10.86 7.66
C ASN A 30 -37.26 10.20 8.02
N ASP A 31 -36.55 10.77 9.01
CA ASP A 31 -35.27 10.26 9.53
C ASP A 31 -35.30 8.75 9.91
N LEU A 32 -36.49 8.17 10.15
CA LEU A 32 -36.69 6.78 10.57
C LEU A 32 -37.38 5.86 9.52
N GLY A 33 -37.64 6.32 8.30
CA GLY A 33 -38.20 5.48 7.22
C GLY A 33 -39.63 4.95 7.43
N VAL A 34 -40.30 5.31 8.54
CA VAL A 34 -41.70 4.97 8.82
C VAL A 34 -42.59 6.13 8.37
N SER A 35 -43.32 5.96 7.27
CA SER A 35 -44.48 6.80 6.97
C SER A 35 -45.63 5.97 6.41
N THR A 36 -46.80 6.19 6.96
CA THR A 36 -48.06 5.99 6.25
C THR A 36 -48.23 7.21 5.33
N PRO A 37 -48.61 7.02 4.05
CA PRO A 37 -48.86 8.16 3.15
C PRO A 37 -49.77 9.20 3.82
N TYR A 38 -49.40 10.49 3.74
CA TYR A 38 -50.19 11.63 4.21
C TYR A 38 -50.33 11.81 5.72
N GLN A 39 -49.60 11.07 6.55
CA GLN A 39 -49.62 11.27 8.01
C GLN A 39 -48.20 11.26 8.58
N HIS A 40 -47.81 12.38 9.19
CA HIS A 40 -46.49 12.59 9.79
C HIS A 40 -46.62 12.79 11.29
N ASN A 41 -45.86 12.03 12.05
CA ASN A 41 -45.76 12.17 13.49
C ASN A 41 -44.34 12.65 13.81
N ARG A 42 -44.20 13.67 14.65
CA ARG A 42 -42.93 14.13 15.20
C ARG A 42 -43.09 14.51 16.66
N ASN A 43 -41.98 14.49 17.38
CA ASN A 43 -41.79 15.22 18.62
C ASN A 43 -41.00 16.50 18.34
N PRO A 44 -41.05 17.50 19.24
CA PRO A 44 -40.14 18.64 19.18
C PRO A 44 -38.68 18.16 19.17
N ASP A 45 -37.82 18.78 18.34
CA ASP A 45 -36.41 18.39 18.19
C ASP A 45 -35.57 18.64 19.47
N ASP A 46 -36.07 19.53 20.34
CA ASP A 46 -35.58 19.81 21.68
C ASP A 46 -36.63 19.39 22.72
N LEU A 47 -36.19 18.85 23.87
CA LEU A 47 -37.06 18.43 24.97
C LEU A 47 -37.89 19.57 25.59
N THR A 48 -37.42 20.82 25.45
CA THR A 48 -38.12 22.04 25.88
C THR A 48 -39.01 22.64 24.78
N GLY A 49 -38.96 22.09 23.57
CA GLY A 49 -39.67 22.63 22.42
C GLY A 49 -41.19 22.57 22.58
N VAL A 50 -41.84 23.70 22.30
CA VAL A 50 -43.32 23.85 22.30
C VAL A 50 -43.94 23.56 20.93
N ALA A 51 -43.11 23.28 19.93
CA ALA A 51 -43.51 23.09 18.55
C ALA A 51 -42.62 22.05 17.86
N CYS A 52 -43.19 21.35 16.88
CA CYS A 52 -42.49 20.42 16.02
C CYS A 52 -42.25 21.08 14.67
N SER A 53 -41.00 21.05 14.20
CA SER A 53 -40.67 21.41 12.82
C SER A 53 -40.89 20.22 11.90
N PHE A 54 -41.64 20.43 10.83
CA PHE A 54 -41.86 19.46 9.76
C PHE A 54 -41.26 20.01 8.47
N TYR A 55 -40.53 19.16 7.76
CA TYR A 55 -39.92 19.45 6.45
C TYR A 55 -40.66 18.59 5.42
N LEU A 56 -41.75 19.11 4.88
CA LEU A 56 -42.65 18.34 4.01
C LEU A 56 -42.22 18.47 2.55
N MET A 57 -42.35 17.39 1.79
CA MET A 57 -42.01 17.36 0.37
C MET A 57 -43.20 16.88 -0.46
N PHE A 58 -43.57 17.69 -1.45
CA PHE A 58 -44.72 17.42 -2.32
C PHE A 58 -44.29 17.30 -3.77
N TYR A 59 -44.83 16.29 -4.45
CA TYR A 59 -44.62 16.07 -5.89
C TYR A 59 -45.94 16.14 -6.63
N ALA A 60 -46.00 17.06 -7.59
CA ALA A 60 -47.10 17.18 -8.53
C ALA A 60 -46.63 16.86 -9.95
N VAL A 61 -47.40 16.07 -10.69
CA VAL A 61 -47.12 15.70 -12.08
C VAL A 61 -48.39 15.72 -12.92
N ASP A 62 -48.28 16.20 -14.15
CA ASP A 62 -49.30 16.01 -15.18
C ASP A 62 -49.18 14.61 -15.79
N ILE A 63 -50.13 13.74 -15.48
CA ILE A 63 -50.14 12.34 -15.91
C ILE A 63 -50.24 12.24 -17.45
N GLU A 64 -50.84 13.24 -18.11
CA GLU A 64 -51.04 13.22 -19.55
C GLU A 64 -49.86 13.84 -20.34
N ASP A 65 -48.83 14.36 -19.66
CA ASP A 65 -47.68 15.06 -20.26
C ASP A 65 -48.09 16.15 -21.29
N THR A 66 -49.20 16.85 -21.01
CA THR A 66 -49.81 17.85 -21.90
C THR A 66 -49.27 19.26 -21.70
N ILE A 67 -48.66 19.56 -20.54
CA ILE A 67 -48.09 20.88 -20.23
C ILE A 67 -46.87 21.17 -21.14
N ASN A 68 -47.02 22.13 -22.06
CA ASN A 68 -45.97 22.59 -22.97
C ASN A 68 -45.40 23.99 -22.64
N SER A 69 -46.08 24.74 -21.77
CA SER A 69 -45.72 26.10 -21.34
C SER A 69 -44.76 26.10 -20.15
N GLY A 70 -43.90 27.12 -20.05
CA GLY A 70 -42.99 27.31 -18.93
C GLY A 70 -43.65 27.85 -17.65
N GLU A 71 -44.99 27.83 -17.54
CA GLU A 71 -45.68 28.19 -16.30
C GLU A 71 -45.58 27.01 -15.31
N ALA A 72 -45.13 27.28 -14.09
CA ALA A 72 -44.88 26.24 -13.10
C ALA A 72 -46.18 25.87 -12.36
N ILE A 73 -46.37 24.57 -12.08
CA ILE A 73 -47.40 24.09 -11.14
C ILE A 73 -47.26 24.89 -9.83
N ASN A 74 -48.34 25.50 -9.36
CA ASN A 74 -48.33 26.32 -8.15
C ASN A 74 -48.82 25.50 -6.96
N PHE A 75 -48.16 25.65 -5.83
CA PHE A 75 -48.55 25.02 -4.58
C PHE A 75 -49.10 26.08 -3.64
N THR A 76 -50.22 25.79 -3.01
CA THR A 76 -50.83 26.64 -1.98
C THR A 76 -51.31 25.79 -0.82
N SER A 77 -51.44 26.40 0.35
CA SER A 77 -52.13 25.80 1.49
C SER A 77 -53.13 26.80 2.05
N GLN A 78 -54.37 26.35 2.31
CA GLN A 78 -55.44 27.21 2.79
C GLN A 78 -55.33 27.49 4.30
N ASN A 79 -54.95 26.48 5.09
CA ASN A 79 -54.99 26.56 6.55
C ASN A 79 -53.72 27.20 7.15
N TYR A 80 -52.58 27.07 6.47
CA TYR A 80 -51.30 27.66 6.87
C TYR A 80 -50.63 28.30 5.65
N PRO A 81 -50.87 29.59 5.38
CA PRO A 81 -50.18 30.26 4.29
C PRO A 81 -48.68 30.38 4.63
N GLY A 82 -47.84 29.73 3.83
CA GLY A 82 -46.39 29.72 3.97
C GLY A 82 -45.72 29.54 2.60
N PRO A 83 -44.43 29.89 2.48
CA PRO A 83 -43.71 29.74 1.23
C PRO A 83 -43.46 28.27 0.90
N PHE A 84 -43.90 27.85 -0.28
CA PHE A 84 -43.47 26.60 -0.90
C PHE A 84 -42.12 26.85 -1.57
N LEU A 85 -41.05 26.32 -0.96
CA LEU A 85 -39.70 26.44 -1.47
C LEU A 85 -39.55 25.52 -2.69
N HIS A 86 -39.11 26.10 -3.81
CA HIS A 86 -38.86 25.33 -5.01
C HIS A 86 -37.67 24.38 -4.81
N GLN A 87 -37.82 23.13 -5.21
CA GLN A 87 -36.78 22.10 -5.11
C GLN A 87 -36.34 21.65 -6.50
N LEU A 88 -37.27 21.12 -7.31
CA LEU A 88 -36.99 20.68 -8.67
C LEU A 88 -38.24 20.82 -9.53
N SER A 89 -38.11 21.17 -10.81
CA SER A 89 -39.22 21.16 -11.77
C SER A 89 -38.74 20.85 -13.17
N ASN A 90 -39.56 20.14 -13.95
CA ASN A 90 -39.45 20.07 -15.40
C ASN A 90 -40.76 20.63 -16.01
N LYS A 91 -41.01 20.37 -17.30
CA LYS A 91 -42.21 20.86 -17.99
C LYS A 91 -43.52 20.27 -17.43
N THR A 92 -43.51 19.02 -16.97
CA THR A 92 -44.73 18.29 -16.62
C THR A 92 -44.83 17.98 -15.13
N ALA A 93 -43.80 18.28 -14.33
CA ALA A 93 -43.75 17.93 -12.92
C ALA A 93 -42.99 18.96 -12.08
N LYS A 94 -43.34 19.04 -10.79
CA LYS A 94 -42.69 19.91 -9.80
C LYS A 94 -42.64 19.26 -8.43
N ILE A 95 -41.48 19.38 -7.79
CA ILE A 95 -41.21 19.05 -6.39
C ILE A 95 -41.03 20.36 -5.62
N THR A 96 -41.66 20.45 -4.45
CA THR A 96 -41.53 21.59 -3.55
C THR A 96 -41.37 21.14 -2.11
N GLN A 97 -40.63 21.92 -1.35
CA GLN A 97 -40.50 21.79 0.09
C GLN A 97 -41.43 22.78 0.78
N TYR A 98 -42.04 22.36 1.87
CA TYR A 98 -42.85 23.20 2.72
C TYR A 98 -42.46 22.98 4.18
N ASP A 99 -41.82 23.99 4.75
CA ASP A 99 -41.35 23.96 6.13
C ASP A 99 -42.39 24.60 7.02
N ILE A 100 -42.83 23.87 8.04
CA ILE A 100 -43.84 24.34 8.97
C ILE A 100 -43.48 23.94 10.39
N SER A 101 -43.58 24.89 11.31
CA SER A 101 -43.53 24.62 12.73
C SER A 101 -44.95 24.70 13.28
N ILE A 102 -45.46 23.60 13.84
CA ILE A 102 -46.77 23.57 14.47
C ILE A 102 -46.62 23.35 15.98
N PRO A 103 -47.46 23.97 16.81
CA PRO A 103 -47.50 23.67 18.24
C PRO A 103 -47.94 22.22 18.48
N ILE A 104 -47.70 21.73 19.69
CA ILE A 104 -48.17 20.41 20.15
C ILE A 104 -49.68 20.26 19.85
N GLY A 105 -50.05 19.16 19.21
CA GLY A 105 -51.38 18.91 18.71
C GLY A 105 -51.40 18.28 17.32
N SER A 106 -52.60 18.15 16.76
CA SER A 106 -52.82 17.65 15.41
C SER A 106 -53.31 18.77 14.51
N THR A 107 -52.69 18.90 13.35
CA THR A 107 -53.01 19.90 12.35
C THR A 107 -53.18 19.21 11.00
N ILE A 108 -54.25 19.53 10.28
CA ILE A 108 -54.46 19.06 8.91
C ILE A 108 -54.04 20.17 7.95
N LEU A 109 -52.99 19.90 7.18
CA LEU A 109 -52.51 20.74 6.10
C LEU A 109 -53.19 20.30 4.80
N ASP A 110 -54.08 21.14 4.28
CA ASP A 110 -54.59 20.99 2.91
C ASP A 110 -53.56 21.58 1.94
N VAL A 111 -53.00 20.73 1.09
CA VAL A 111 -51.99 21.11 0.09
C VAL A 111 -52.62 20.98 -1.28
N ILE A 112 -52.62 22.10 -2.00
CA ILE A 112 -53.25 22.22 -3.30
C ILE A 112 -52.16 22.45 -4.34
N ALA A 113 -52.10 21.58 -5.35
CA ALA A 113 -51.35 21.81 -6.57
C ALA A 113 -52.32 22.28 -7.66
N GLN A 114 -52.01 23.41 -8.29
CA GLN A 114 -52.85 24.04 -9.31
C GLN A 114 -52.03 24.43 -10.54
N TYR A 115 -52.60 24.22 -11.72
CA TYR A 115 -52.08 24.68 -13.00
C TYR A 115 -53.28 25.08 -13.88
N GLU A 116 -53.37 26.35 -14.27
CA GLU A 116 -54.54 26.91 -14.98
C GLU A 116 -55.88 26.54 -14.30
N ASN A 117 -56.71 25.71 -14.94
CA ASN A 117 -57.98 25.23 -14.41
C ASN A 117 -57.88 23.85 -13.73
N ALA A 118 -56.73 23.17 -13.84
CA ALA A 118 -56.51 21.87 -13.22
C ALA A 118 -56.02 22.07 -11.78
N GLN A 119 -56.70 21.44 -10.83
CA GLN A 119 -56.37 21.49 -9.42
C GLN A 119 -56.50 20.09 -8.81
N THR A 120 -55.57 19.74 -7.95
CA THR A 120 -55.63 18.56 -7.11
C THR A 120 -55.19 18.91 -5.69
N SER A 121 -55.69 18.20 -4.70
CA SER A 121 -55.43 18.49 -3.31
C SER A 121 -55.24 17.21 -2.50
N ILE A 122 -54.35 17.27 -1.52
CA ILE A 122 -54.15 16.20 -0.54
C ILE A 122 -54.23 16.79 0.86
N ASN A 123 -54.78 16.02 1.79
CA ASN A 123 -54.80 16.38 3.20
C ASN A 123 -53.67 15.64 3.90
N VAL A 124 -52.68 16.39 4.40
CA VAL A 124 -51.59 15.85 5.20
C VAL A 124 -51.86 16.12 6.66
N THR A 125 -51.92 15.06 7.46
CA THR A 125 -52.10 15.16 8.91
C THR A 125 -50.74 15.23 9.58
N LEU A 126 -50.48 16.35 10.26
CA LEU A 126 -49.27 16.60 11.04
C LEU A 126 -49.61 16.45 12.52
N ASN A 127 -49.00 15.48 13.18
CA ASN A 127 -49.17 15.27 14.62
C ASN A 127 -47.87 15.62 15.34
N CYS A 128 -47.89 16.75 16.05
CA CYS A 128 -46.85 17.10 16.99
C CYS A 128 -47.20 16.52 18.35
N HIS A 129 -46.52 15.44 18.72
CA HIS A 129 -46.70 14.79 20.01
C HIS A 129 -45.76 15.41 21.03
N GLU A 130 -46.29 15.83 22.18
CA GLU A 130 -45.44 16.18 23.31
C GLU A 130 -44.53 15.00 23.66
N ASN A 131 -43.29 15.29 24.03
CA ASN A 131 -42.40 14.31 24.62
C ASN A 131 -43.02 13.86 25.96
N ASP A 132 -43.67 12.70 25.99
CA ASP A 132 -44.33 12.19 27.20
C ASP A 132 -43.29 11.84 28.26
N PHE A 133 -43.00 12.80 29.14
CA PHE A 133 -42.06 12.69 30.25
C PHE A 133 -42.27 11.39 31.06
N SER A 134 -43.51 10.92 31.23
CA SER A 134 -43.82 9.74 32.03
C SER A 134 -43.36 8.42 31.38
N LYS A 135 -43.12 8.42 30.07
CA LYS A 135 -42.66 7.26 29.29
C LYS A 135 -41.18 7.32 28.93
N ILE A 136 -40.52 8.45 29.18
CA ILE A 136 -39.10 8.61 28.91
C ILE A 136 -38.31 8.01 30.08
N THR A 137 -37.43 7.07 29.76
CA THR A 137 -36.46 6.52 30.69
C THR A 137 -35.05 6.94 30.28
N VAL A 138 -34.17 7.05 31.25
CA VAL A 138 -32.78 7.44 31.03
C VAL A 138 -31.91 6.26 31.38
N LYS A 139 -31.03 5.88 30.45
CA LYS A 139 -29.91 4.99 30.74
C LYS A 139 -28.63 5.81 30.83
N VAL A 140 -27.99 5.74 31.99
CA VAL A 140 -26.67 6.33 32.21
C VAL A 140 -25.66 5.22 32.07
N PHE A 141 -24.84 5.29 31.03
CA PHE A 141 -23.66 4.47 30.90
C PHE A 141 -22.53 5.20 31.60
N LYS A 142 -22.23 4.73 32.81
CA LYS A 142 -21.04 5.16 33.54
C LYS A 142 -19.83 4.70 32.73
N ASN A 143 -18.84 5.57 32.54
CA ASN A 143 -17.53 5.12 32.13
C ASN A 143 -16.98 4.22 33.27
N SER A 144 -16.96 2.92 33.08
CA SER A 144 -16.36 1.96 34.01
C SER A 144 -14.96 1.60 33.52
N ILE A 145 -13.97 1.80 34.39
CA ILE A 145 -12.68 1.11 34.34
C ILE A 145 -11.65 1.67 33.32
N ASP A 146 -10.42 1.76 33.85
CA ASP A 146 -9.08 1.84 33.25
C ASP A 146 -8.68 3.06 32.37
N PHE A 147 -8.07 4.05 33.05
CA PHE A 147 -6.92 4.92 32.74
C PHE A 147 -6.38 5.10 31.29
N ARG A 148 -7.21 5.10 30.26
CA ARG A 148 -6.84 5.52 28.89
C ARG A 148 -7.92 6.37 28.22
N PRO A 149 -8.24 7.59 28.70
CA PRO A 149 -9.31 8.39 28.12
C PRO A 149 -8.85 8.94 26.77
N LEU A 150 -9.08 8.18 25.70
CA LEU A 150 -9.23 8.78 24.37
C LEU A 150 -10.42 9.74 24.35
N PHE A 151 -11.41 9.49 25.20
CA PHE A 151 -12.61 10.29 25.37
C PHE A 151 -12.76 10.73 26.83
N PRO A 152 -12.57 12.03 27.16
CA PRO A 152 -12.64 12.56 28.53
C PRO A 152 -14.07 12.78 29.02
N TYR A 153 -15.01 11.92 28.63
CA TYR A 153 -16.42 12.03 29.00
C TYR A 153 -16.75 11.04 30.13
N PRO A 154 -17.32 11.51 31.25
CA PRO A 154 -17.53 10.67 32.43
C PRO A 154 -18.72 9.71 32.29
N ALA A 155 -19.70 10.10 31.48
CA ALA A 155 -20.89 9.31 31.24
C ALA A 155 -21.43 9.59 29.85
N LEU A 156 -22.11 8.58 29.36
CA LEU A 156 -22.88 8.61 28.14
C LEU A 156 -24.34 8.41 28.54
N VAL A 157 -25.19 9.38 28.19
CA VAL A 157 -26.61 9.38 28.58
C VAL A 157 -27.44 9.04 27.36
N LYS A 158 -28.22 7.96 27.43
CA LYS A 158 -29.20 7.59 26.42
C LYS A 158 -30.60 7.90 26.94
N LEU A 159 -31.37 8.58 26.12
CA LEU A 159 -32.81 8.73 26.30
C LEU A 159 -33.54 7.59 25.60
N GLN A 160 -34.46 6.94 26.30
CA GLN A 160 -35.33 5.91 25.75
C GLN A 160 -36.77 6.34 25.94
N GLY A 161 -37.59 6.22 24.91
CA GLY A 161 -38.97 6.65 24.94
C GLY A 161 -39.60 6.49 23.56
N PRO A 162 -40.92 6.71 23.44
CA PRO A 162 -41.61 6.71 22.16
C PRO A 162 -41.28 8.00 21.39
N PHE A 163 -40.05 8.10 20.89
CA PHE A 163 -39.63 9.21 20.04
C PHE A 163 -39.95 8.90 18.57
N TYR A 164 -40.55 9.87 17.87
CA TYR A 164 -40.81 9.82 16.43
C TYR A 164 -39.62 10.34 15.60
N ASN A 165 -38.64 10.99 16.23
CA ASN A 165 -37.43 11.56 15.62
C ASN A 165 -36.27 11.56 16.63
N ASN A 166 -35.03 11.66 16.14
CA ASN A 166 -33.84 11.76 16.99
C ASN A 166 -33.83 13.09 17.75
N ILE A 167 -33.58 13.04 19.06
CA ILE A 167 -33.34 14.26 19.86
C ILE A 167 -31.96 14.79 19.51
N ARG A 168 -31.88 16.02 18.98
CA ARG A 168 -30.61 16.62 18.50
C ARG A 168 -29.94 17.52 19.53
N SER A 169 -30.69 18.16 20.42
CA SER A 169 -30.15 19.03 21.46
C SER A 169 -30.77 18.75 22.82
N ILE A 170 -29.92 18.78 23.84
CA ILE A 170 -30.30 18.95 25.24
C ILE A 170 -29.55 20.17 25.73
N SER A 171 -30.26 21.19 26.20
CA SER A 171 -29.66 22.40 26.76
C SER A 171 -28.54 22.07 27.77
N ALA A 172 -27.31 22.47 27.47
CA ALA A 172 -26.15 22.52 28.38
C ALA A 172 -25.56 21.20 28.95
N VAL A 173 -26.03 20.01 28.54
CA VAL A 173 -25.57 18.74 29.17
C VAL A 173 -24.41 18.04 28.44
N GLY A 174 -24.31 18.10 27.11
CA GLY A 174 -23.38 17.24 26.36
C GLY A 174 -23.30 17.43 24.84
N ILE A 175 -22.43 16.64 24.18
CA ILE A 175 -22.36 16.52 22.70
C ILE A 175 -23.26 15.36 22.24
N PRO A 176 -24.07 15.51 21.18
CA PRO A 176 -24.75 14.38 20.55
C PRO A 176 -23.79 13.24 20.19
N TYR A 177 -24.16 12.01 20.50
CA TYR A 177 -23.34 10.81 20.29
C TYR A 177 -24.22 9.61 19.96
N GLY A 178 -24.57 9.46 18.68
CA GLY A 178 -25.52 8.47 18.19
C GLY A 178 -26.99 8.87 18.42
N ILE A 179 -27.90 7.91 18.24
CA ILE A 179 -29.35 8.12 18.32
C ILE A 179 -29.79 8.47 19.75
N SER A 180 -30.36 9.67 19.92
CA SER A 180 -30.93 10.18 21.19
C SER A 180 -30.02 10.00 22.40
N SER A 181 -28.71 10.16 22.18
CA SER A 181 -27.67 9.85 23.14
C SER A 181 -26.60 10.95 23.16
N PHE A 182 -26.00 11.20 24.33
CA PHE A 182 -25.20 12.39 24.57
C PHE A 182 -24.01 12.09 25.48
N LEU A 183 -22.81 12.54 25.08
CA LEU A 183 -21.61 12.54 25.91
C LEU A 183 -21.68 13.72 26.88
N VAL A 184 -21.69 13.45 28.18
CA VAL A 184 -21.86 14.49 29.20
C VAL A 184 -20.61 15.37 29.29
N PHE A 185 -20.76 16.70 29.16
CA PHE A 185 -19.67 17.63 29.41
C PHE A 185 -19.40 17.77 30.91
N THR A 186 -18.12 17.97 31.23
CA THR A 186 -17.68 18.37 32.56
C THR A 186 -16.51 19.32 32.41
N THR A 187 -16.46 20.34 33.27
CA THR A 187 -15.28 21.22 33.38
C THR A 187 -14.09 20.50 34.01
N GLN A 188 -14.35 19.38 34.68
CA GLN A 188 -13.35 18.48 35.24
C GLN A 188 -13.35 17.19 34.42
N PRO A 189 -12.32 16.90 33.61
CA PRO A 189 -12.23 15.62 32.86
C PRO A 189 -12.28 14.37 33.77
N TYR A 190 -12.21 14.58 35.08
CA TYR A 190 -12.22 13.55 36.10
C TYR A 190 -13.31 13.86 37.13
N LEU A 191 -14.39 13.08 37.14
CA LEU A 191 -15.42 13.19 38.17
C LEU A 191 -15.00 12.44 39.41
N ILE A 192 -14.73 13.23 40.43
CA ILE A 192 -14.28 12.79 41.73
C ILE A 192 -15.47 12.58 42.68
N ASP A 193 -16.48 13.44 42.55
CA ASP A 193 -17.77 13.30 43.21
C ASP A 193 -18.85 13.09 42.15
N SER A 194 -19.91 12.38 42.52
CA SER A 194 -21.13 12.34 41.69
C SER A 194 -21.72 13.74 41.59
N PHE A 195 -22.21 14.12 40.41
CA PHE A 195 -22.91 15.37 40.21
C PHE A 195 -24.23 15.13 39.49
N ASN A 196 -25.19 16.04 39.67
CA ASN A 196 -26.47 15.96 38.98
C ASN A 196 -26.42 16.80 37.72
N ILE A 197 -26.79 16.19 36.60
CA ILE A 197 -27.26 16.93 35.43
C ILE A 197 -28.77 17.05 35.50
N THR A 198 -29.30 18.16 35.02
CA THR A 198 -30.73 18.38 34.90
C THR A 198 -31.06 18.41 33.42
N ILE A 199 -31.88 17.47 32.97
CA ILE A 199 -32.48 17.53 31.64
C ILE A 199 -33.83 18.20 31.80
N GLU A 200 -33.95 19.42 31.28
CA GLU A 200 -35.19 20.18 31.30
C GLU A 200 -36.12 19.75 30.17
N PHE A 201 -37.40 19.71 30.49
CA PHE A 201 -38.50 19.43 29.58
C PHE A 201 -39.45 20.62 29.60
N ILE A 202 -40.37 20.63 28.63
CA ILE A 202 -41.51 21.56 28.63
C ILE A 202 -42.26 21.53 29.98
N ASN A 203 -42.91 22.65 30.34
CA ASN A 203 -43.70 22.82 31.57
C ASN A 203 -42.90 22.73 32.89
N SER A 204 -41.59 23.03 32.86
CA SER A 204 -40.70 22.95 34.02
C SER A 204 -40.52 21.54 34.59
N ASN A 205 -40.89 20.52 33.83
CA ASN A 205 -40.55 19.14 34.15
C ASN A 205 -39.03 18.97 33.97
N ALA A 206 -38.40 18.19 34.84
CA ALA A 206 -36.96 17.98 34.78
C ALA A 206 -36.60 16.57 35.24
N LEU A 207 -35.70 15.91 34.51
CA LEU A 207 -35.02 14.70 34.98
C LEU A 207 -33.70 15.09 35.61
N ASN A 208 -33.63 14.96 36.93
CA ASN A 208 -32.36 15.03 37.65
C ASN A 208 -31.68 13.67 37.55
N ILE A 209 -30.59 13.62 36.79
CA ILE A 209 -29.81 12.42 36.60
C ILE A 209 -28.52 12.59 37.37
N THR A 210 -28.30 11.73 38.36
CA THR A 210 -27.03 11.65 39.06
C THR A 210 -26.02 10.94 38.16
N ILE A 211 -25.03 11.68 37.70
CA ILE A 211 -23.84 11.11 37.07
C ILE A 211 -22.95 10.60 38.19
N PRO A 212 -22.74 9.28 38.30
CA PRO A 212 -21.92 8.72 39.37
C PRO A 212 -20.47 9.17 39.21
N GLN A 213 -19.72 9.21 40.31
CA GLN A 213 -18.28 9.42 40.26
C GLN A 213 -17.62 8.37 39.35
N PHE A 214 -16.65 8.78 38.55
CA PHE A 214 -15.96 7.91 37.61
C PHE A 214 -14.84 7.11 38.30
N PHE A 215 -14.10 7.73 39.23
CA PHE A 215 -12.89 7.15 39.85
C PHE A 215 -13.13 6.38 41.15
N GLU A 216 -12.36 5.32 41.33
CA GLU A 216 -12.00 4.78 42.65
C GLU A 216 -10.60 5.28 43.02
N TYR A 217 -10.39 5.53 44.32
CA TYR A 217 -9.17 6.10 44.87
C TYR A 217 -7.93 5.26 44.53
N ASN A 218 -7.02 5.76 43.68
CA ASN A 218 -5.63 5.32 43.67
C ASN A 218 -4.75 6.41 44.29
N ILE A 219 -4.26 6.14 45.50
CA ILE A 219 -3.23 6.93 46.14
C ILE A 219 -1.91 6.47 45.52
N ASN A 220 -1.22 7.35 44.79
CA ASN A 220 0.20 7.14 44.55
C ASN A 220 1.00 8.29 45.15
N ASN A 221 1.63 8.03 46.29
CA ASN A 221 2.47 9.01 46.98
C ASN A 221 3.95 8.94 46.51
N ASP A 222 4.36 7.83 45.88
CA ASP A 222 5.72 7.64 45.40
C ASP A 222 5.79 7.93 43.90
N ILE A 223 6.00 9.21 43.57
CA ILE A 223 6.15 9.67 42.18
C ILE A 223 7.55 10.22 42.00
N ILE A 224 8.35 9.55 41.17
CA ILE A 224 9.67 10.04 40.78
C ILE A 224 9.55 10.64 39.39
N LEU A 225 9.65 11.97 39.30
CA LEU A 225 9.64 12.72 38.05
C LEU A 225 11.08 13.10 37.67
N ASN A 226 11.55 12.60 36.52
CA ASN A 226 12.89 12.85 36.01
C ASN A 226 12.85 13.43 34.60
N ARG A 227 13.83 14.27 34.25
CA ARG A 227 14.08 14.60 32.83
C ARG A 227 14.52 13.33 32.11
N PHE A 228 14.06 13.19 30.87
CA PHE A 228 14.45 12.07 30.02
C PHE A 228 14.91 12.58 28.65
N PRO A 229 16.19 12.41 28.29
CA PRO A 229 17.28 11.94 29.14
C PRO A 229 17.56 12.96 30.26
N ASN A 230 18.44 12.65 31.21
CA ASN A 230 18.75 13.60 32.28
C ASN A 230 19.68 14.73 31.77
N GLN A 231 19.09 15.75 31.12
CA GLN A 231 19.82 16.85 30.46
C GLN A 231 19.24 18.22 30.84
N THR A 232 20.07 19.25 30.90
CA THR A 232 19.66 20.64 31.25
C THR A 232 19.45 21.55 30.03
N GLN A 233 19.99 21.13 28.88
CA GLN A 233 19.92 21.82 27.60
C GLN A 233 19.26 20.88 26.59
N PHE A 234 18.42 21.42 25.73
CA PHE A 234 17.77 20.67 24.66
C PHE A 234 17.84 21.44 23.35
N TYR A 235 18.31 20.78 22.30
CA TYR A 235 18.36 21.27 20.93
C TYR A 235 17.30 20.55 20.12
N GLU A 236 16.37 21.32 19.55
CA GLU A 236 15.40 20.77 18.64
C GLU A 236 16.12 20.28 17.38
N MET A 237 16.13 18.96 17.15
CA MET A 237 16.67 18.36 15.93
C MET A 237 15.65 18.32 14.79
N GLY A 238 14.36 18.27 15.13
CA GLY A 238 13.25 18.32 14.20
C GLY A 238 12.05 19.02 14.83
N ARG A 239 11.19 19.61 14.01
CA ARG A 239 10.06 20.42 14.49
C ARG A 239 9.12 19.63 15.39
N TYR A 240 8.70 20.25 16.49
CA TYR A 240 7.75 19.70 17.47
C TYR A 240 8.29 18.53 18.31
N TYR A 241 9.56 18.14 18.14
CA TYR A 241 10.23 17.19 19.04
C TYR A 241 10.66 17.92 20.31
N SER A 242 9.80 17.90 21.31
CA SER A 242 10.00 18.61 22.59
C SER A 242 10.79 17.79 23.62
N PRO A 243 11.39 18.45 24.65
CA PRO A 243 11.98 17.75 25.79
C PRO A 243 11.00 16.79 26.47
N LEU A 244 11.53 15.69 26.99
CA LEU A 244 10.75 14.65 27.63
C LEU A 244 11.06 14.53 29.13
N TYR A 245 10.13 13.91 29.82
CA TYR A 245 10.27 13.51 31.20
C TYR A 245 9.70 12.11 31.40
N THR A 246 10.32 11.35 32.28
CA THR A 246 9.79 10.06 32.72
C THR A 246 9.18 10.17 34.10
N ILE A 247 8.19 9.32 34.33
CA ILE A 247 7.59 9.14 35.64
C ILE A 247 7.66 7.66 36.02
N SER A 248 8.29 7.41 37.16
CA SER A 248 8.25 6.10 37.82
C SER A 248 7.28 6.17 38.99
N SER A 249 6.39 5.19 39.05
CA SER A 249 5.29 5.11 40.01
C SER A 249 5.13 3.66 40.46
N SER A 250 4.93 3.45 41.76
CA SER A 250 4.64 2.13 42.35
C SER A 250 3.15 1.78 42.31
N GLY A 251 2.28 2.73 41.95
CA GLY A 251 0.83 2.55 41.91
C GLY A 251 0.34 1.97 40.58
N ASP A 252 -0.78 1.25 40.64
CA ASP A 252 -1.53 0.89 39.45
C ASP A 252 -2.08 2.18 38.80
N LEU A 253 -1.50 2.55 37.65
CA LEU A 253 -2.07 3.52 36.71
C LEU A 253 -2.31 4.96 37.27
N PRO A 254 -1.27 5.72 37.63
CA PRO A 254 -1.42 7.13 37.99
C PRO A 254 -1.96 8.00 36.82
N ILE A 255 -2.89 8.92 37.10
CA ILE A 255 -3.36 9.92 36.13
C ILE A 255 -2.40 11.08 36.12
N TYR A 256 -1.77 11.30 34.97
CA TYR A 256 -0.95 12.46 34.75
C TYR A 256 -1.60 13.39 33.75
N ARG A 257 -1.73 14.67 34.12
CA ARG A 257 -2.13 15.71 33.17
C ARG A 257 -1.17 16.88 33.22
N THR A 258 -1.05 17.53 32.08
CA THR A 258 -0.33 18.80 31.94
C THR A 258 -1.33 19.95 31.80
N ASN A 259 -0.95 21.15 32.21
CA ASN A 259 -1.73 22.37 31.99
C ASN A 259 -1.51 23.00 30.60
N SER A 260 -0.67 22.38 29.75
CA SER A 260 -0.35 22.90 28.43
C SER A 260 -1.18 22.18 27.37
N VAL A 261 -1.98 22.94 26.63
CA VAL A 261 -2.77 22.43 25.47
C VAL A 261 -1.85 21.76 24.44
N ASN A 262 -0.57 22.11 24.44
CA ASN A 262 0.37 21.64 23.45
C ASN A 262 1.17 20.39 23.84
N SER A 263 1.19 20.01 25.13
CA SER A 263 2.03 18.94 25.67
C SER A 263 1.45 17.56 25.41
N VAL A 264 2.32 16.57 25.18
CA VAL A 264 1.90 15.16 25.20
C VAL A 264 1.78 14.72 26.65
N ASN A 265 0.58 14.30 27.05
CA ASN A 265 0.35 13.73 28.37
C ASN A 265 1.18 12.45 28.55
N PRO A 266 1.64 12.14 29.78
CA PRO A 266 2.41 10.95 30.02
C PRO A 266 1.65 9.68 29.65
N LYS A 267 2.26 8.83 28.82
CA LYS A 267 1.74 7.50 28.48
C LYS A 267 2.74 6.43 28.88
N ALA A 268 2.24 5.24 29.21
CA ALA A 268 3.09 4.10 29.49
C ALA A 268 3.77 3.65 28.19
N ILE A 269 5.07 3.36 28.25
CA ILE A 269 5.85 2.93 27.09
C ILE A 269 6.38 1.51 27.22
N TYR A 270 6.85 1.12 28.40
CA TYR A 270 7.28 -0.25 28.68
C TYR A 270 7.27 -0.53 30.19
N GLY A 271 7.33 -1.81 30.56
CA GLY A 271 7.47 -2.25 31.96
C GLY A 271 6.50 -3.36 32.35
N SER A 272 6.29 -3.54 33.65
CA SER A 272 5.38 -4.54 34.22
C SER A 272 4.41 -3.89 35.21
N PRO A 273 3.31 -4.57 35.59
CA PRO A 273 2.41 -4.04 36.63
C PRO A 273 3.17 -3.61 37.89
N ASN A 274 2.74 -2.51 38.52
CA ASN A 274 3.43 -1.80 39.62
C ASN A 274 4.81 -1.19 39.29
N ASN A 275 5.32 -1.30 38.05
CA ASN A 275 6.62 -0.73 37.64
C ASN A 275 6.62 -0.33 36.15
N TYR A 276 5.60 0.42 35.72
CA TYR A 276 5.57 1.01 34.39
C TYR A 276 6.42 2.27 34.33
N THR A 277 7.10 2.46 33.19
CA THR A 277 7.70 3.75 32.85
C THR A 277 6.72 4.54 32.01
N PHE A 278 6.34 5.72 32.51
CA PHE A 278 5.57 6.69 31.74
C PHE A 278 6.50 7.73 31.14
N ILE A 279 6.19 8.20 29.94
CA ILE A 279 6.92 9.29 29.28
C ILE A 279 5.94 10.34 28.78
N GLY A 280 6.24 11.61 29.01
CA GLY A 280 5.48 12.74 28.52
C GLY A 280 6.39 13.82 27.97
N SER A 281 5.78 14.85 27.36
CA SER A 281 6.53 15.93 26.70
C SER A 281 6.16 17.32 27.21
N VAL A 282 7.14 18.24 27.20
CA VAL A 282 6.94 19.64 27.57
C VAL A 282 7.03 20.50 26.32
N THR A 283 5.91 20.89 25.74
CA THR A 283 5.92 21.85 24.63
C THR A 283 5.96 23.27 25.18
N GLU A 284 7.04 23.98 24.86
CA GLU A 284 7.27 25.42 25.08
C GLU A 284 6.84 25.94 26.46
N PRO A 285 7.75 26.03 27.45
CA PRO A 285 7.59 27.08 28.44
C PRO A 285 7.78 28.40 27.68
N ASP A 286 6.68 28.97 27.19
CA ASP A 286 6.51 30.42 27.12
C ASP A 286 7.28 30.97 28.33
N SER A 287 8.23 31.91 28.19
CA SER A 287 9.20 32.23 29.25
C SER A 287 8.56 32.62 30.59
N ASN A 288 7.25 32.90 30.58
CA ASN A 288 6.41 33.21 31.73
C ASN A 288 5.41 32.11 32.18
N LYS A 289 5.22 31.01 31.43
CA LYS A 289 4.28 29.93 31.80
C LYS A 289 5.01 28.77 32.48
N LYS A 290 4.66 28.51 33.73
CA LYS A 290 5.12 27.32 34.46
C LYS A 290 4.39 26.08 33.93
N PHE A 291 5.18 25.07 33.57
CA PHE A 291 4.68 23.71 33.34
C PHE A 291 4.27 23.10 34.69
N PHE A 292 3.02 22.64 34.79
CA PHE A 292 2.55 21.90 35.95
C PHE A 292 2.15 20.50 35.50
N LEU A 293 2.88 19.50 36.02
CA LEU A 293 2.40 18.13 36.04
C LEU A 293 1.49 17.96 37.26
N GLN A 294 0.29 17.47 37.03
CA GLN A 294 -0.66 17.17 38.08
C GLN A 294 -0.93 15.67 38.13
N THR A 295 -0.94 15.12 39.34
CA THR A 295 -1.47 13.77 39.62
C THR A 295 -2.76 13.88 40.39
N LEU A 296 -3.60 12.86 40.29
CA LEU A 296 -4.73 12.70 41.19
C LEU A 296 -4.21 12.21 42.56
N ASN A 297 -4.45 12.98 43.61
CA ASN A 297 -4.28 12.54 45.01
C ASN A 297 -5.62 12.66 45.72
N GLY A 298 -6.23 11.52 46.04
CA GLY A 298 -7.59 11.50 46.59
C GLY A 298 -8.59 12.18 45.65
N ASN A 299 -9.20 13.26 46.13
CA ASN A 299 -10.25 14.02 45.42
C ASN A 299 -9.74 15.28 44.70
N LYS A 300 -8.41 15.47 44.56
CA LYS A 300 -7.87 16.69 43.95
C LYS A 300 -6.69 16.37 43.06
N PHE A 301 -6.55 17.15 42.00
CA PHE A 301 -5.29 17.23 41.28
C PHE A 301 -4.29 18.01 42.12
N GLU A 302 -3.21 17.35 42.50
CA GLU A 302 -2.08 17.97 43.16
C GLU A 302 -0.96 18.21 42.15
N ASN A 303 -0.33 19.38 42.24
CA ASN A 303 0.85 19.67 41.46
C ASN A 303 2.01 18.83 41.99
N ILE A 304 2.60 17.98 41.16
CA ILE A 304 3.81 17.21 41.48
C ILE A 304 5.08 18.09 41.35
N THR A 305 4.93 19.31 40.80
CA THR A 305 5.97 20.24 40.34
C THR A 305 7.39 19.96 40.85
N THR A 306 8.27 19.60 39.91
CA THR A 306 9.71 19.81 40.02
C THR A 306 10.09 20.94 39.06
N ASN A 307 11.14 21.70 39.39
CA ASN A 307 11.73 22.71 38.51
C ASN A 307 12.45 22.02 37.32
N LEU A 308 11.71 21.34 36.43
CA LEU A 308 12.26 20.83 35.17
C LEU A 308 12.40 21.99 34.17
N PHE A 309 13.33 22.90 34.45
CA PHE A 309 13.74 23.87 33.44
C PHE A 309 14.77 23.20 32.54
N THR A 310 14.41 23.07 31.27
CA THR A 310 15.34 22.77 30.19
C THR A 310 15.37 24.00 29.30
N THR A 311 16.56 24.52 29.03
CA THR A 311 16.69 25.58 28.02
C THR A 311 16.47 24.93 26.66
N ILE A 312 15.51 25.42 25.89
CA ILE A 312 15.16 24.87 24.58
C ILE A 312 15.73 25.79 23.50
N ASN A 313 16.61 25.24 22.68
CA ASN A 313 17.07 25.87 21.45
C ASN A 313 16.16 25.41 20.31
N VAL A 314 15.16 26.22 20.00
CA VAL A 314 14.16 25.98 18.94
C VAL A 314 14.80 26.20 17.58
N LEU A 315 14.43 25.39 16.59
CA LEU A 315 14.86 25.59 15.21
C LEU A 315 14.24 26.88 14.65
N PRO A 316 15.01 27.71 13.91
CA PRO A 316 14.45 28.90 13.27
C PRO A 316 13.43 28.53 12.20
N PHE A 317 12.34 29.31 12.10
CA PHE A 317 11.42 29.21 10.97
C PHE A 317 12.01 29.93 9.76
N TYR A 318 12.20 29.20 8.68
CA TYR A 318 12.48 29.79 7.38
C TYR A 318 11.18 30.02 6.61
N ARG A 319 11.10 31.16 5.93
CA ARG A 319 9.97 31.57 5.09
C ARG A 319 10.37 31.51 3.63
N ILE A 320 9.47 31.14 2.74
CA ILE A 320 9.65 31.42 1.31
C ILE A 320 9.46 32.93 1.09
N PRO A 321 10.29 33.61 0.29
CA PRO A 321 10.20 35.05 0.04
C PRO A 321 9.00 35.43 -0.83
N LEU A 322 8.60 36.70 -0.68
CA LEU A 322 7.28 37.22 -1.03
C LEU A 322 7.05 37.59 -2.51
N LEU A 323 8.09 37.73 -3.33
CA LEU A 323 7.95 38.24 -4.69
C LEU A 323 7.88 37.07 -5.67
N ALA A 324 6.72 36.91 -6.30
CA ALA A 324 6.52 36.04 -7.44
C ALA A 324 6.37 36.90 -8.70
N ASP A 325 7.01 36.49 -9.79
CA ASP A 325 6.63 36.98 -11.12
C ASP A 325 5.81 35.89 -11.82
N PHE A 326 4.87 36.28 -12.69
CA PHE A 326 4.07 35.35 -13.49
C PHE A 326 4.26 35.64 -14.97
N THR A 327 4.47 34.58 -15.75
CA THR A 327 4.35 34.65 -17.20
C THR A 327 3.23 33.73 -17.66
N TYR A 328 2.52 34.18 -18.70
CA TYR A 328 1.45 33.41 -19.33
C TYR A 328 1.84 33.15 -20.77
N SER A 329 1.82 31.88 -21.17
CA SER A 329 2.01 31.51 -22.57
C SER A 329 0.93 30.54 -23.00
N THR A 330 0.49 30.67 -24.26
CA THR A 330 -0.33 29.64 -24.88
C THR A 330 0.57 28.41 -25.07
N SER A 331 0.23 27.29 -24.43
CA SER A 331 0.93 26.02 -24.64
C SER A 331 0.41 25.34 -25.90
N THR A 332 -0.91 25.29 -26.08
CA THR A 332 -1.63 24.72 -27.23
C THR A 332 -3.00 25.38 -27.44
N ASP A 333 -3.78 24.93 -28.44
CA ASP A 333 -5.21 25.29 -28.60
C ASP A 333 -6.11 24.78 -27.44
N LEU A 334 -5.58 23.96 -26.53
CA LEU A 334 -6.35 23.25 -25.49
C LEU A 334 -6.19 23.86 -24.08
N SER A 335 -5.06 24.49 -23.76
CA SER A 335 -4.82 25.09 -22.45
C SER A 335 -3.90 26.31 -22.50
N THR A 336 -4.05 27.20 -21.52
CA THR A 336 -3.05 28.22 -21.19
C THR A 336 -2.09 27.64 -20.16
N MET A 337 -0.79 27.88 -20.32
CA MET A 337 0.20 27.58 -19.29
C MET A 337 0.53 28.86 -18.55
N PHE A 338 0.51 28.81 -17.23
CA PHE A 338 1.14 29.86 -16.42
C PHE A 338 2.42 29.31 -15.81
N THR A 339 3.41 30.17 -15.70
CA THR A 339 4.68 29.89 -15.04
C THR A 339 4.87 30.89 -13.91
N ALA A 340 5.15 30.38 -12.71
CA ALA A 340 5.42 31.18 -11.53
C ALA A 340 6.91 31.12 -11.19
N TYR A 341 7.52 32.29 -10.97
CA TYR A 341 8.95 32.46 -10.70
C TYR A 341 9.12 33.02 -9.29
N TYR A 342 10.04 32.45 -8.51
CA TYR A 342 10.37 32.94 -7.18
C TYR A 342 11.87 33.02 -7.01
N ASP A 343 12.35 34.17 -6.56
CA ASP A 343 13.75 34.35 -6.17
C ASP A 343 13.86 34.40 -4.65
N SER A 344 14.61 33.45 -4.09
CA SER A 344 14.78 33.30 -2.65
C SER A 344 16.20 33.51 -2.16
N SER A 345 16.34 34.44 -1.22
CA SER A 345 17.55 34.61 -0.40
C SER A 345 17.41 33.98 0.99
N SER A 346 16.32 33.24 1.25
CA SER A 346 16.11 32.55 2.53
C SER A 346 16.57 31.10 2.43
N LYS A 347 17.00 30.54 3.57
CA LYS A 347 17.41 29.15 3.63
C LYS A 347 16.21 28.22 3.39
N TYR A 348 16.31 27.32 2.43
CA TYR A 348 15.41 26.19 2.27
C TYR A 348 15.74 25.12 3.31
N ASP A 349 14.72 24.63 4.02
CA ASP A 349 14.87 23.76 5.18
C ASP A 349 14.40 22.32 4.92
N PHE A 350 14.13 21.96 3.66
CA PHE A 350 13.51 20.69 3.23
C PHE A 350 11.99 20.61 3.41
N SER A 351 11.32 21.74 3.68
CA SER A 351 9.86 21.76 3.82
C SER A 351 9.14 21.40 2.52
N THR A 352 8.02 20.69 2.65
CA THR A 352 7.09 20.49 1.53
C THR A 352 6.45 21.82 1.16
N ILE A 353 6.48 22.14 -0.13
CA ILE A 353 5.85 23.32 -0.71
C ILE A 353 4.44 22.92 -1.17
N LYS A 354 3.45 23.65 -0.68
CA LYS A 354 2.05 23.53 -1.07
C LYS A 354 1.71 24.63 -2.07
N TYR A 355 1.47 24.23 -3.30
CA TYR A 355 0.91 25.06 -4.37
C TYR A 355 -0.61 24.91 -4.37
N THR A 356 -1.34 26.01 -4.41
CA THR A 356 -2.80 26.03 -4.43
C THR A 356 -3.26 26.90 -5.59
N LEU A 357 -4.14 26.40 -6.45
CA LEU A 357 -4.80 27.17 -7.50
C LEU A 357 -6.30 26.93 -7.40
N LYS A 358 -7.09 27.99 -7.27
CA LYS A 358 -8.52 27.87 -6.92
C LYS A 358 -8.64 27.01 -5.65
N GLU A 359 -9.17 25.80 -5.80
CA GLU A 359 -9.33 24.81 -4.73
C GLU A 359 -8.41 23.58 -4.91
N TYR A 360 -7.63 23.52 -5.99
CA TYR A 360 -6.69 22.43 -6.21
C TYR A 360 -5.44 22.66 -5.40
N ASN A 361 -4.90 21.58 -4.83
CA ASN A 361 -3.71 21.62 -3.99
C ASN A 361 -2.69 20.59 -4.48
N LEU A 362 -1.44 21.01 -4.61
CA LEU A 362 -0.30 20.16 -4.90
C LEU A 362 0.75 20.35 -3.80
N LYS A 363 1.08 19.27 -3.08
CA LYS A 363 2.14 19.25 -2.08
C LYS A 363 3.34 18.48 -2.64
N LEU A 364 4.46 19.16 -2.88
CA LEU A 364 5.71 18.54 -3.33
C LEU A 364 6.91 19.11 -2.59
N ALA A 365 7.92 18.27 -2.36
CA ALA A 365 9.20 18.67 -1.77
C ALA A 365 10.27 18.81 -2.87
N TRP A 366 11.48 19.22 -2.47
CA TRP A 366 12.68 19.12 -3.30
C TRP A 366 12.76 17.77 -4.06
N PRO A 367 13.10 17.76 -5.36
CA PRO A 367 13.59 18.87 -6.17
C PRO A 367 12.53 19.66 -6.96
N PHE A 368 11.23 19.39 -6.82
CA PHE A 368 10.21 19.99 -7.68
C PHE A 368 10.23 21.52 -7.64
N GLY A 369 10.33 22.14 -8.82
CA GLY A 369 10.32 23.59 -8.98
C GLY A 369 11.67 24.26 -8.78
N PHE A 370 12.70 23.61 -8.23
CA PHE A 370 13.98 24.27 -7.98
C PHE A 370 14.82 24.40 -9.25
N GLU A 371 14.89 25.62 -9.80
CA GLU A 371 15.55 25.93 -11.07
C GLU A 371 17.07 26.01 -10.94
N ASN A 372 17.55 26.74 -9.95
CA ASN A 372 18.94 27.14 -9.82
C ASN A 372 19.23 27.58 -8.38
N GLY A 373 20.45 27.37 -7.92
CA GLY A 373 20.98 27.90 -6.67
C GLY A 373 21.41 26.79 -5.72
N ASN A 374 21.27 27.07 -4.44
CA ASN A 374 21.55 26.16 -3.33
C ASN A 374 20.54 26.44 -2.20
N ASN A 375 20.59 25.69 -1.12
CA ASN A 375 19.65 25.86 -0.02
C ASN A 375 19.73 27.23 0.65
N ASN A 376 20.84 27.98 0.58
CA ASN A 376 20.93 29.32 1.17
C ASN A 376 20.33 30.40 0.27
N ALA A 377 20.39 30.22 -1.04
CA ALA A 377 19.77 31.11 -2.03
C ALA A 377 19.37 30.30 -3.27
N HIS A 378 18.07 30.28 -3.58
CA HIS A 378 17.49 29.43 -4.62
C HIS A 378 16.44 30.15 -5.44
N LYS A 379 16.28 29.71 -6.68
CA LYS A 379 15.23 30.14 -7.59
C LYS A 379 14.25 28.99 -7.81
N LEU A 380 12.95 29.28 -7.72
CA LEU A 380 11.88 28.34 -8.04
C LEU A 380 11.18 28.76 -9.33
N ILE A 381 10.94 27.81 -10.21
CA ILE A 381 10.13 27.97 -11.41
C ILE A 381 9.24 26.74 -11.60
N VAL A 382 7.94 26.97 -11.59
CA VAL A 382 6.93 25.92 -11.81
C VAL A 382 5.97 26.35 -12.91
N SER A 383 5.63 25.42 -13.78
CA SER A 383 4.68 25.63 -14.87
C SER A 383 3.50 24.66 -14.73
N PHE A 384 2.29 25.20 -14.82
CA PHE A 384 1.05 24.41 -14.77
C PHE A 384 0.15 24.75 -15.95
N PRO A 385 -0.51 23.75 -16.56
CA PRO A 385 -1.60 24.03 -17.48
C PRO A 385 -2.82 24.47 -16.65
N PHE A 386 -3.57 25.45 -17.13
CA PHE A 386 -4.79 25.95 -16.47
C PHE A 386 -5.82 26.43 -17.50
N SER A 387 -7.09 26.47 -17.09
CA SER A 387 -8.15 27.15 -17.85
C SER A 387 -8.15 28.63 -17.51
N ASN A 388 -7.99 29.50 -18.51
CA ASN A 388 -8.13 30.95 -18.33
C ASN A 388 -9.58 31.43 -18.27
N TYR A 389 -10.57 30.53 -18.23
CA TYR A 389 -11.98 30.85 -18.00
C TYR A 389 -12.35 30.55 -16.55
N SER A 390 -13.08 31.46 -15.91
CA SER A 390 -13.55 31.29 -14.52
C SER A 390 -14.99 31.75 -14.35
N SER A 391 -15.73 31.09 -13.46
CA SER A 391 -17.04 31.55 -12.98
C SER A 391 -16.92 32.65 -11.92
N GLN A 392 -15.71 32.86 -11.39
CA GLN A 392 -15.39 33.89 -10.41
C GLN A 392 -14.63 35.05 -11.08
N TYR A 393 -14.68 36.23 -10.47
CA TYR A 393 -14.00 37.43 -10.97
C TYR A 393 -12.48 37.31 -10.99
N TYR A 394 -11.92 36.43 -10.17
CA TYR A 394 -10.50 36.19 -10.05
C TYR A 394 -10.26 34.77 -9.53
N ASP A 395 -9.17 34.15 -10.00
CA ASP A 395 -8.64 32.95 -9.37
C ASP A 395 -7.42 33.32 -8.52
N THR A 396 -7.22 32.62 -7.41
CA THR A 396 -6.03 32.79 -6.58
C THR A 396 -5.07 31.64 -6.81
N PHE A 397 -3.81 31.96 -7.10
CA PHE A 397 -2.71 31.02 -6.94
C PHE A 397 -1.92 31.38 -5.69
N SER A 398 -1.62 30.38 -4.87
CA SER A 398 -0.82 30.59 -3.69
C SER A 398 0.24 29.53 -3.46
N VAL A 399 1.37 29.96 -2.92
CA VAL A 399 2.45 29.09 -2.47
C VAL A 399 2.59 29.23 -0.97
N SER A 400 2.64 28.09 -0.29
CA SER A 400 2.78 28.02 1.15
C SER A 400 3.69 26.89 1.60
N VAL A 401 4.25 27.04 2.79
CA VAL A 401 5.03 26.01 3.50
C VAL A 401 4.45 25.84 4.90
N ILE A 402 4.85 24.77 5.60
CA ILE A 402 4.38 24.43 6.95
C ILE A 402 4.51 25.62 7.94
N SER A 403 5.46 26.55 7.74
CA SER A 403 5.59 27.75 8.59
C SER A 403 4.47 28.80 8.42
N GLY A 404 3.47 28.56 7.57
CA GLY A 404 2.23 29.35 7.49
C GLY A 404 2.31 30.62 6.62
N SER A 405 3.43 30.89 5.94
CA SER A 405 3.47 31.95 4.94
C SER A 405 2.63 31.54 3.73
N VAL A 406 1.56 32.28 3.43
CA VAL A 406 0.76 32.12 2.22
C VAL A 406 0.98 33.36 1.35
N LEU A 407 1.52 33.17 0.16
CA LEU A 407 1.55 34.20 -0.89
C LEU A 407 0.41 33.92 -1.82
N GLY A 408 -0.60 34.78 -1.91
CA GLY A 408 -1.70 34.64 -2.86
C GLY A 408 -1.66 35.75 -3.90
N GLU A 409 -1.65 35.41 -5.18
CA GLU A 409 -1.81 36.36 -6.28
C GLU A 409 -3.07 36.07 -7.09
N LEU A 410 -3.63 37.14 -7.65
CA LEU A 410 -4.80 37.08 -8.52
C LEU A 410 -4.33 36.75 -9.94
N ILE A 411 -4.80 35.61 -10.47
CA ILE A 411 -4.57 35.24 -11.86
C ILE A 411 -5.64 35.94 -12.73
N PRO A 412 -5.25 36.59 -13.84
CA PRO A 412 -6.18 37.10 -14.83
C PRO A 412 -7.01 35.98 -15.45
N VAL A 413 -8.33 36.12 -15.38
CA VAL A 413 -9.30 35.16 -15.93
C VAL A 413 -10.32 35.85 -16.82
N ASN A 414 -10.84 35.13 -17.79
CA ASN A 414 -12.01 35.50 -18.57
C ASN A 414 -13.26 35.05 -17.80
N LEU A 415 -13.99 36.00 -17.24
CA LEU A 415 -15.26 35.72 -16.56
C LEU A 415 -16.29 35.15 -17.56
N VAL A 416 -16.87 34.01 -17.24
CA VAL A 416 -17.91 33.35 -18.05
C VAL A 416 -19.10 32.95 -17.19
N THR A 417 -20.30 32.97 -17.79
CA THR A 417 -21.50 32.36 -17.22
C THR A 417 -21.64 30.95 -17.80
N THR A 418 -21.67 29.91 -16.96
CA THR A 418 -21.79 28.51 -17.40
C THR A 418 -23.20 27.98 -17.20
N ASN A 419 -23.63 27.07 -18.07
CA ASN A 419 -24.76 26.20 -17.75
C ASN A 419 -24.28 25.08 -16.81
N PRO A 420 -24.93 24.87 -15.65
CA PRO A 420 -24.47 23.89 -14.68
C PRO A 420 -24.55 22.47 -15.23
N LEU A 421 -23.50 21.70 -15.00
CA LEU A 421 -23.54 20.24 -15.10
C LEU A 421 -24.62 19.70 -14.15
N LYS A 422 -25.28 18.63 -14.56
CA LYS A 422 -26.41 17.98 -13.90
C LYS A 422 -26.15 16.49 -13.79
N ILE A 423 -26.54 15.93 -12.66
CA ILE A 423 -26.61 14.48 -12.48
C ILE A 423 -27.79 13.96 -13.31
N LEU A 424 -27.52 13.01 -14.20
CA LEU A 424 -28.52 12.28 -14.98
C LEU A 424 -28.99 11.01 -14.26
N SER A 425 -28.08 10.36 -13.53
CA SER A 425 -28.42 9.22 -12.68
C SER A 425 -27.43 9.09 -11.54
N PHE A 426 -27.91 8.61 -10.42
CA PHE A 426 -27.12 8.44 -9.21
C PHE A 426 -27.56 7.18 -8.47
N GLU A 427 -26.60 6.43 -7.94
CA GLU A 427 -26.82 5.25 -7.10
C GLU A 427 -25.66 5.08 -6.11
N ILE A 428 -25.94 4.71 -4.86
CA ILE A 428 -24.93 4.26 -3.90
C ILE A 428 -25.21 2.79 -3.60
N ILE A 429 -24.20 1.95 -3.78
CA ILE A 429 -24.30 0.50 -3.58
C ILE A 429 -23.35 0.10 -2.45
N TYR A 430 -23.87 -0.57 -1.44
CA TYR A 430 -23.04 -1.17 -0.40
C TYR A 430 -22.31 -2.40 -0.94
N LEU A 431 -20.98 -2.46 -0.81
CA LEU A 431 -20.18 -3.61 -1.25
C LEU A 431 -19.78 -4.51 -0.06
N TYR A 432 -18.94 -4.01 0.84
CA TYR A 432 -18.40 -4.72 2.00
C TYR A 432 -17.83 -3.72 3.02
N ASP A 433 -17.69 -4.14 4.28
CA ASP A 433 -17.08 -3.35 5.35
C ASP A 433 -17.67 -1.93 5.41
N PHE A 434 -16.88 -0.86 5.36
CA PHE A 434 -17.40 0.51 5.19
C PHE A 434 -17.30 1.04 3.76
N ASN A 435 -17.03 0.18 2.77
CA ASN A 435 -16.86 0.57 1.39
C ASN A 435 -18.20 0.57 0.63
N VAL A 436 -18.53 1.70 0.02
CA VAL A 436 -19.67 1.86 -0.89
C VAL A 436 -19.18 2.23 -2.29
N LEU A 437 -19.94 1.81 -3.31
CA LEU A 437 -19.73 2.19 -4.69
C LEU A 437 -20.73 3.28 -5.07
N VAL A 438 -20.23 4.47 -5.35
CA VAL A 438 -21.02 5.60 -5.82
C VAL A 438 -20.99 5.61 -7.35
N LYS A 439 -22.16 5.43 -7.97
CA LYS A 439 -22.35 5.51 -9.43
C LYS A 439 -22.98 6.83 -9.78
N VAL A 440 -22.34 7.60 -10.65
CA VAL A 440 -22.83 8.92 -11.08
C VAL A 440 -22.75 9.02 -12.59
N LYS A 441 -23.83 9.42 -13.25
CA LYS A 441 -23.81 9.81 -14.66
C LYS A 441 -24.08 11.31 -14.75
N ILE A 442 -23.26 12.03 -15.50
CA ILE A 442 -23.33 13.49 -15.61
C ILE A 442 -23.64 13.85 -17.07
N ASN A 443 -24.39 14.93 -17.32
CA ASN A 443 -24.50 15.47 -18.68
C ASN A 443 -23.22 16.23 -19.04
N SER A 444 -22.59 15.93 -20.17
CA SER A 444 -21.48 16.72 -20.70
C SER A 444 -21.79 17.30 -22.09
N ASN A 445 -23.07 17.36 -22.46
CA ASN A 445 -23.54 18.12 -23.61
C ASN A 445 -23.44 19.62 -23.32
N VAL A 446 -22.24 20.15 -23.53
CA VAL A 446 -21.91 21.55 -23.27
C VAL A 446 -21.59 22.30 -24.56
N SER A 447 -21.85 23.60 -24.56
CA SER A 447 -21.63 24.45 -25.75
C SER A 447 -20.19 24.93 -25.84
N TYR A 448 -19.53 25.04 -24.68
CA TYR A 448 -18.18 25.58 -24.56
C TYR A 448 -17.28 24.64 -23.76
N LYS A 449 -15.99 24.58 -24.11
CA LYS A 449 -15.01 23.73 -23.43
C LYS A 449 -14.87 24.02 -21.93
N TYR A 450 -15.01 25.26 -21.48
CA TYR A 450 -14.90 25.62 -20.06
C TYR A 450 -16.07 25.10 -19.21
N GLU A 451 -17.17 24.68 -19.84
CA GLU A 451 -18.30 24.02 -19.18
C GLU A 451 -18.07 22.50 -19.03
N GLU A 452 -16.99 21.95 -19.60
CA GLU A 452 -16.70 20.51 -19.47
C GLU A 452 -16.47 20.10 -18.02
N PHE A 453 -16.80 18.84 -17.73
CA PHE A 453 -16.58 18.22 -16.43
C PHE A 453 -15.13 18.32 -15.98
N SER A 454 -14.93 18.74 -14.73
CA SER A 454 -13.64 18.72 -14.06
C SER A 454 -13.56 17.60 -13.03
N TYR A 455 -14.37 17.65 -11.96
CA TYR A 455 -14.32 16.65 -10.89
C TYR A 455 -15.66 16.48 -10.16
N ILE A 456 -15.79 15.34 -9.49
CA ILE A 456 -16.79 15.06 -8.44
C ILE A 456 -16.05 15.10 -7.09
N ASP A 457 -16.54 15.86 -6.13
CA ASP A 457 -16.01 15.88 -4.75
C ASP A 457 -16.91 15.09 -3.81
N ILE A 458 -16.31 14.16 -3.07
CA ILE A 458 -16.96 13.39 -2.01
C ILE A 458 -15.99 13.33 -0.81
N LEU A 459 -16.44 13.73 0.38
CA LEU A 459 -15.61 13.80 1.61
C LEU A 459 -14.36 14.71 1.49
N GLY A 460 -14.35 15.69 0.57
CA GLY A 460 -13.17 16.54 0.32
C GLY A 460 -12.13 15.89 -0.60
N GLU A 461 -12.41 14.69 -1.14
CA GLU A 461 -11.60 14.05 -2.17
C GLU A 461 -12.20 14.29 -3.57
N LYS A 462 -11.35 14.74 -4.50
CA LYS A 462 -11.75 15.13 -5.86
C LYS A 462 -11.42 14.06 -6.90
N PHE A 463 -12.44 13.55 -7.57
CA PHE A 463 -12.38 12.48 -8.57
C PHE A 463 -12.65 13.01 -9.97
N GLY A 464 -11.73 12.79 -10.92
CA GLY A 464 -11.87 13.22 -12.31
C GLY A 464 -12.22 12.07 -13.26
N TYR A 465 -11.80 12.20 -14.52
CA TYR A 465 -11.91 11.11 -15.51
C TYR A 465 -11.13 9.86 -15.14
N ASP A 466 -10.25 9.95 -14.14
CA ASP A 466 -9.65 8.80 -13.50
C ASP A 466 -10.67 7.88 -12.84
N LYS A 467 -11.96 8.20 -12.73
CA LYS A 467 -13.03 7.29 -12.26
C LYS A 467 -14.12 7.01 -13.31
N CYS A 468 -13.91 7.43 -14.56
CA CYS A 468 -14.87 7.24 -15.65
C CYS A 468 -14.91 5.78 -16.13
N VAL A 469 -16.11 5.22 -16.29
CA VAL A 469 -16.35 3.84 -16.79
C VAL A 469 -17.05 3.82 -18.16
N SER A 470 -17.70 4.89 -18.61
CA SER A 470 -18.45 4.91 -19.88
C SER A 470 -17.59 5.27 -21.10
N ASN A 471 -17.85 4.65 -22.24
CA ASN A 471 -17.20 4.99 -23.52
C ASN A 471 -17.73 6.28 -24.17
N GLU A 472 -18.84 6.84 -23.66
CA GLU A 472 -19.51 8.01 -24.24
C GLU A 472 -18.92 9.33 -23.73
N ASP A 473 -18.56 10.22 -24.67
CA ASP A 473 -18.07 11.58 -24.36
C ASP A 473 -19.16 12.55 -23.89
N GLN A 474 -20.42 12.29 -24.27
CA GLN A 474 -21.56 13.20 -24.07
C GLN A 474 -22.24 13.07 -22.70
N ASN A 475 -22.12 11.91 -22.05
CA ASN A 475 -22.71 11.67 -20.74
C ASN A 475 -21.83 10.70 -19.92
N PRO A 476 -20.66 11.15 -19.42
CA PRO A 476 -19.74 10.28 -18.72
C PRO A 476 -20.39 9.69 -17.47
N SER A 477 -20.13 8.40 -17.26
CA SER A 477 -20.54 7.64 -16.08
C SER A 477 -19.31 7.30 -15.26
N PHE A 478 -19.40 7.47 -13.95
CA PHE A 478 -18.32 7.29 -12.98
C PHE A 478 -18.72 6.22 -11.97
N GLU A 479 -17.78 5.38 -11.57
CA GLU A 479 -17.90 4.46 -10.44
C GLU A 479 -16.78 4.79 -9.44
N ILE A 480 -17.16 5.28 -8.26
CA ILE A 480 -16.22 5.77 -7.23
C ILE A 480 -16.39 4.91 -5.98
N LEU A 481 -15.32 4.23 -5.58
CA LEU A 481 -15.28 3.52 -4.30
C LEU A 481 -15.00 4.53 -3.19
N VAL A 482 -15.91 4.65 -2.23
CA VAL A 482 -15.81 5.57 -1.09
C VAL A 482 -15.80 4.76 0.20
N ASN A 483 -14.75 4.94 1.01
CA ASN A 483 -14.75 4.46 2.39
C ASN A 483 -15.61 5.40 3.24
N SER A 484 -16.82 4.97 3.56
CA SER A 484 -17.83 5.74 4.29
C SER A 484 -17.74 5.49 5.79
N TRP A 485 -16.54 5.51 6.37
CA TRP A 485 -16.37 5.58 7.83
C TRP A 485 -17.21 6.72 8.43
N ASN A 486 -17.17 7.88 7.77
CA ASN A 486 -18.15 8.95 7.92
C ASN A 486 -19.00 9.01 6.66
N LEU A 487 -20.33 9.09 6.80
CA LEU A 487 -21.19 9.38 5.67
C LEU A 487 -20.84 10.76 5.12
N PHE A 488 -20.73 10.85 3.80
CA PHE A 488 -20.72 12.15 3.16
C PHE A 488 -22.13 12.74 3.20
N GLU A 489 -22.22 14.00 3.60
CA GLU A 489 -23.46 14.76 3.69
C GLU A 489 -23.82 15.42 2.36
N LYS A 490 -22.86 15.54 1.44
CA LYS A 490 -23.03 16.19 0.13
C LYS A 490 -22.11 15.61 -0.93
N ILE A 491 -22.46 15.85 -2.18
CA ILE A 491 -21.64 15.59 -3.37
C ILE A 491 -21.55 16.88 -4.17
N GLU A 492 -20.37 17.21 -4.66
CA GLU A 492 -20.18 18.42 -5.47
C GLU A 492 -19.67 18.06 -6.86
N ILE A 493 -20.17 18.75 -7.88
CA ILE A 493 -19.72 18.59 -9.27
C ILE A 493 -19.19 19.92 -9.75
N SER A 494 -17.97 19.93 -10.26
CA SER A 494 -17.32 21.12 -10.82
C SER A 494 -17.09 20.98 -12.31
N ASP A 495 -17.29 22.08 -13.04
CA ASP A 495 -16.78 22.25 -14.40
C ASP A 495 -15.35 22.83 -14.43
N LEU A 496 -14.77 22.99 -15.62
CA LEU A 496 -13.43 23.57 -15.80
C LEU A 496 -13.36 25.08 -15.51
N SER A 497 -14.49 25.80 -15.56
CA SER A 497 -14.58 27.19 -15.13
C SER A 497 -14.46 27.32 -13.60
N GLY A 498 -14.79 26.27 -12.85
CA GLY A 498 -14.85 26.26 -11.39
C GLY A 498 -16.23 26.60 -10.85
N TYR A 499 -17.28 26.52 -11.68
CA TYR A 499 -18.65 26.52 -11.18
C TYR A 499 -18.93 25.19 -10.50
N ILE A 500 -19.44 25.25 -9.26
CA ILE A 500 -19.73 24.08 -8.43
C ILE A 500 -21.24 23.99 -8.21
N ILE A 501 -21.81 22.80 -8.44
CA ILE A 501 -23.15 22.44 -7.98
C ILE A 501 -23.04 21.44 -6.84
N THR A 502 -23.74 21.72 -5.75
CA THR A 502 -23.76 20.89 -4.54
C THR A 502 -25.10 20.14 -4.45
N TYR A 503 -25.04 18.84 -4.22
CA TYR A 503 -26.18 17.97 -3.96
C TYR A 503 -26.07 17.41 -2.54
N ASP A 504 -26.88 17.92 -1.61
CA ASP A 504 -26.93 17.40 -0.25
C ASP A 504 -27.64 16.03 -0.21
N MET A 505 -27.29 15.18 0.77
CA MET A 505 -28.02 13.95 1.03
C MET A 505 -29.49 14.25 1.32
N GLY A 506 -30.38 13.49 0.68
CA GLY A 506 -31.83 13.71 0.70
C GLY A 506 -32.34 14.58 -0.44
N SER A 507 -31.48 15.28 -1.17
CA SER A 507 -31.86 16.09 -2.34
C SER A 507 -32.36 15.24 -3.52
N PHE A 508 -33.19 15.83 -4.38
CA PHE A 508 -33.69 15.17 -5.58
C PHE A 508 -32.76 15.40 -6.76
N VAL A 509 -32.33 14.30 -7.39
CA VAL A 509 -31.49 14.33 -8.60
C VAL A 509 -32.31 14.19 -9.89
N ASP A 510 -33.50 13.59 -9.80
CA ASP A 510 -34.43 13.42 -10.91
C ASP A 510 -35.86 13.63 -10.42
N ILE A 511 -36.74 14.05 -11.31
CA ILE A 511 -38.12 14.44 -11.00
C ILE A 511 -39.16 13.48 -11.56
N ASN A 512 -38.91 12.78 -12.66
CA ASN A 512 -39.92 11.90 -13.27
C ASN A 512 -39.31 10.56 -13.73
N PRO A 513 -39.32 9.52 -12.86
CA PRO A 513 -39.86 9.52 -11.49
C PRO A 513 -38.93 10.24 -10.49
N PRO A 514 -39.45 10.75 -9.36
CA PRO A 514 -38.62 11.39 -8.33
C PRO A 514 -37.55 10.45 -7.79
N LYS A 515 -36.28 10.82 -7.90
CA LYS A 515 -35.15 10.07 -7.32
C LYS A 515 -34.40 10.92 -6.33
N ARG A 516 -34.19 10.39 -5.12
CA ARG A 516 -33.41 11.04 -4.07
C ARG A 516 -32.01 10.46 -3.96
N LEU A 517 -31.09 11.36 -3.66
CA LEU A 517 -29.74 11.06 -3.24
C LEU A 517 -29.78 10.50 -1.81
N MET A 518 -29.62 9.19 -1.64
CA MET A 518 -29.73 8.54 -0.33
C MET A 518 -28.66 7.46 -0.14
N HIS A 519 -28.14 7.38 1.08
CA HIS A 519 -27.29 6.27 1.50
C HIS A 519 -28.06 4.94 1.50
N PRO A 520 -27.40 3.80 1.26
CA PRO A 520 -28.01 2.49 1.42
C PRO A 520 -28.54 2.33 2.85
N LEU A 521 -29.72 1.73 3.02
CA LEU A 521 -30.27 1.44 4.36
C LEU A 521 -29.33 0.60 5.24
N VAL A 522 -28.43 -0.18 4.63
CA VAL A 522 -27.38 -0.94 5.33
C VAL A 522 -26.42 -0.01 6.10
N MET A 523 -26.21 1.21 5.59
CA MET A 523 -25.34 2.25 6.14
C MET A 523 -26.13 3.28 6.96
N ALA A 524 -27.40 3.03 7.28
CA ALA A 524 -28.16 3.90 8.18
C ALA A 524 -27.59 3.87 9.61
N GLU A 525 -27.74 4.97 10.35
CA GLU A 525 -27.12 5.15 11.67
C GLU A 525 -27.41 3.99 12.62
N ASN A 526 -26.37 3.52 13.31
CA ASN A 526 -26.48 2.40 14.23
C ASN A 526 -26.81 2.95 15.63
N ASP A 527 -27.90 2.48 16.21
CA ASP A 527 -28.08 2.61 17.67
C ASP A 527 -27.02 1.76 18.38
N ILE A 528 -25.90 2.37 18.79
CA ILE A 528 -24.81 1.68 19.48
C ILE A 528 -25.25 0.94 20.75
N PHE A 529 -26.37 1.32 21.35
CA PHE A 529 -26.89 0.64 22.56
C PHE A 529 -27.94 -0.43 22.25
N SER A 530 -28.27 -0.63 20.98
CA SER A 530 -28.93 -1.85 20.52
C SER A 530 -27.93 -3.02 20.41
N ILE A 531 -26.63 -2.74 20.59
CA ILE A 531 -25.59 -3.76 20.76
C ILE A 531 -25.69 -4.34 22.18
N GLU A 532 -25.85 -5.65 22.26
CA GLU A 532 -26.01 -6.39 23.52
C GLU A 532 -25.14 -7.65 23.53
N ASN A 533 -24.91 -8.23 24.71
CA ASN A 533 -24.22 -9.52 24.87
C ASN A 533 -22.83 -9.58 24.19
N VAL A 534 -22.03 -8.52 24.31
CA VAL A 534 -20.64 -8.52 23.85
C VAL A 534 -19.84 -9.55 24.65
N THR A 535 -19.25 -10.51 23.95
CA THR A 535 -18.46 -11.62 24.51
C THR A 535 -17.23 -11.89 23.65
N PHE A 536 -16.22 -12.56 24.23
CA PHE A 536 -15.01 -12.96 23.52
C PHE A 536 -14.81 -14.47 23.58
N LEU A 537 -14.15 -15.05 22.56
CA LEU A 537 -13.74 -16.44 22.57
C LEU A 537 -12.79 -16.72 23.75
N TYR A 538 -11.80 -15.85 23.94
CA TYR A 538 -10.92 -15.86 25.10
C TYR A 538 -10.99 -14.51 25.82
N ASN A 539 -11.50 -14.49 27.06
CA ASN A 539 -11.58 -13.27 27.87
C ASN A 539 -10.25 -12.88 28.53
N ASN A 540 -9.30 -13.83 28.62
CA ASN A 540 -8.00 -13.65 29.25
C ASN A 540 -6.91 -14.05 28.26
N LEU A 541 -6.00 -13.14 27.95
CA LEU A 541 -4.98 -13.31 26.92
C LEU A 541 -3.56 -13.32 27.50
N ASN A 542 -2.70 -14.17 26.94
CA ASN A 542 -1.25 -14.11 27.10
C ASN A 542 -0.65 -13.71 25.76
N VAL A 543 -0.06 -12.51 25.72
CA VAL A 543 0.49 -11.88 24.52
C VAL A 543 2.03 -11.82 24.53
N ILE A 544 2.71 -12.60 25.38
CA ILE A 544 4.18 -12.61 25.44
C ILE A 544 4.76 -13.04 24.10
N ASP A 545 5.52 -12.14 23.47
CA ASP A 545 6.29 -12.37 22.25
C ASP A 545 5.47 -13.00 21.10
N LYS A 546 4.15 -12.77 21.06
CA LYS A 546 3.25 -13.28 20.01
C LYS A 546 1.98 -12.45 19.88
N ASN A 547 1.54 -12.24 18.63
CA ASN A 547 0.20 -11.74 18.34
C ASN A 547 -0.82 -12.86 18.65
N VAL A 548 -1.93 -12.51 19.29
CA VAL A 548 -2.94 -13.50 19.73
C VAL A 548 -4.25 -13.31 18.98
N PRO A 549 -4.72 -14.30 18.20
CA PRO A 549 -6.04 -14.24 17.58
C PRO A 549 -7.15 -14.39 18.62
N ASN A 550 -8.24 -13.65 18.44
CA ASN A 550 -9.45 -13.74 19.25
C ASN A 550 -10.68 -13.43 18.41
N VAL A 551 -11.87 -13.76 18.94
CA VAL A 551 -13.16 -13.48 18.30
C VAL A 551 -14.03 -12.70 19.25
N MET A 552 -14.56 -11.56 18.82
CA MET A 552 -15.63 -10.83 19.50
C MET A 552 -16.97 -11.29 18.92
N SER A 553 -17.96 -11.54 19.78
CA SER A 553 -19.34 -11.87 19.39
C SER A 553 -20.33 -10.95 20.08
N PHE A 554 -21.33 -10.44 19.37
CA PHE A 554 -22.36 -9.57 19.94
C PHE A 554 -23.70 -9.67 19.20
N ASN A 555 -24.78 -9.34 19.92
CA ASN A 555 -26.12 -9.16 19.38
C ASN A 555 -26.35 -7.72 18.97
N TYR A 556 -27.20 -7.52 17.98
CA TYR A 556 -27.76 -6.22 17.63
C TYR A 556 -29.28 -6.38 17.53
N SER A 557 -30.07 -5.70 18.35
CA SER A 557 -31.52 -5.98 18.47
C SER A 557 -32.33 -5.64 17.20
N ASP A 558 -31.87 -4.65 16.42
CA ASP A 558 -32.44 -4.30 15.12
C ASP A 558 -31.82 -5.16 13.99
N VAL A 559 -32.03 -6.48 14.03
CA VAL A 559 -31.59 -7.43 12.99
C VAL A 559 -32.49 -7.35 11.74
N THR A 560 -32.89 -6.16 11.30
CA THR A 560 -33.56 -6.01 10.01
C THR A 560 -32.61 -6.30 8.84
N ASN A 561 -31.29 -6.23 9.06
CA ASN A 561 -30.29 -6.42 8.01
C ASN A 561 -28.99 -7.10 8.49
N THR A 562 -28.81 -8.37 8.17
CA THR A 562 -27.61 -9.15 8.52
C THR A 562 -26.34 -8.72 7.76
N ARG A 563 -26.41 -7.80 6.80
CA ARG A 563 -25.25 -7.26 6.06
C ARG A 563 -24.67 -5.98 6.67
N LYS A 564 -25.27 -5.48 7.75
CA LYS A 564 -24.86 -4.24 8.44
C LYS A 564 -23.40 -4.35 8.93
N PRO A 565 -22.51 -3.40 8.56
CA PRO A 565 -21.10 -3.48 8.91
C PRO A 565 -20.83 -2.89 10.30
N PHE A 566 -19.97 -3.57 11.06
CA PHE A 566 -19.34 -3.05 12.26
C PHE A 566 -17.82 -3.20 12.17
N GLY A 567 -17.09 -2.21 12.67
CA GLY A 567 -15.63 -2.20 12.70
C GLY A 567 -15.11 -2.14 14.14
N LEU A 568 -14.25 -3.09 14.53
CA LEU A 568 -13.56 -3.10 15.80
C LEU A 568 -12.22 -2.39 15.69
N TYR A 569 -12.01 -1.43 16.57
CA TYR A 569 -10.75 -0.75 16.82
C TYR A 569 -10.15 -1.20 18.14
N ILE A 570 -8.89 -1.61 18.13
CA ILE A 570 -8.10 -1.76 19.35
C ILE A 570 -7.41 -0.42 19.63
N LEU A 571 -7.57 0.08 20.85
CA LEU A 571 -7.19 1.43 21.24
C LEU A 571 -5.97 1.46 22.17
N ASP A 572 -5.20 0.37 22.23
CA ASP A 572 -4.02 0.27 23.06
C ASP A 572 -2.80 0.95 22.42
N GLU A 573 -1.78 1.15 23.25
CA GLU A 573 -0.56 1.87 22.88
C GLU A 573 0.19 1.18 21.72
N THR A 574 0.15 -0.14 21.63
CA THR A 574 0.81 -0.94 20.58
C THR A 574 0.04 -0.95 19.26
N SER A 575 -1.29 -0.82 19.25
CA SER A 575 -2.08 -0.74 18.00
C SER A 575 -2.03 0.63 17.32
N GLY A 576 -1.41 1.63 17.95
CA GLY A 576 -1.05 2.90 17.28
C GLY A 576 -2.18 3.93 17.14
N PHE A 577 -3.22 3.90 17.98
CA PHE A 577 -4.26 4.95 17.96
C PHE A 577 -3.70 6.29 18.44
N LEU A 578 -3.21 7.11 17.51
CA LEU A 578 -2.88 8.51 17.71
C LEU A 578 -3.55 9.31 16.57
N ASN A 579 -4.73 9.84 16.84
CA ASN A 579 -5.39 10.92 16.08
C ASN A 579 -5.82 10.67 14.61
N LYS A 580 -5.47 9.55 13.95
CA LYS A 580 -5.88 9.28 12.55
C LYS A 580 -6.44 7.87 12.36
N TYR A 581 -7.56 7.78 11.67
CA TYR A 581 -8.13 6.51 11.18
C TYR A 581 -7.13 5.84 10.22
N ASP A 582 -6.76 4.59 10.52
CA ASP A 582 -6.11 3.69 9.56
C ASP A 582 -7.04 2.50 9.29
N GLU A 583 -7.45 2.32 8.02
CA GLU A 583 -8.30 1.20 7.58
C GLU A 583 -7.64 -0.16 7.88
N LYS A 584 -6.31 -0.22 7.85
CA LYS A 584 -5.56 -1.46 8.13
C LYS A 584 -5.62 -1.89 9.60
N SER A 585 -6.06 -1.00 10.49
CA SER A 585 -6.19 -1.25 11.92
C SER A 585 -7.62 -1.64 12.34
N VAL A 586 -8.54 -1.83 11.38
CA VAL A 586 -9.94 -2.19 11.64
C VAL A 586 -10.20 -3.65 11.36
N PHE A 587 -10.88 -4.31 12.28
CA PHE A 587 -11.40 -5.65 12.07
C PHE A 587 -12.91 -5.60 11.86
N PHE A 588 -13.39 -6.09 10.72
CA PHE A 588 -14.81 -5.98 10.34
C PHE A 588 -15.65 -7.21 10.73
N SER A 589 -16.93 -6.96 11.02
CA SER A 589 -17.87 -7.99 11.45
C SER A 589 -18.42 -8.83 10.31
N LYS A 590 -18.66 -10.11 10.59
CA LYS A 590 -19.44 -11.02 9.75
C LYS A 590 -20.64 -11.54 10.54
N TRP A 591 -21.76 -11.73 9.87
CA TRP A 591 -22.93 -12.37 10.48
C TRP A 591 -22.72 -13.88 10.57
N ASN A 592 -22.85 -14.43 11.78
CA ASN A 592 -22.88 -15.87 12.00
C ASN A 592 -24.35 -16.35 12.03
N PRO A 593 -24.84 -17.04 10.98
CA PRO A 593 -26.24 -17.46 10.90
C PRO A 593 -26.61 -18.56 11.90
N ILE A 594 -25.62 -19.31 12.40
CA ILE A 594 -25.84 -20.41 13.37
C ILE A 594 -26.06 -19.81 14.77
N LYS A 595 -25.16 -18.90 15.19
CA LYS A 595 -25.28 -18.21 16.49
C LYS A 595 -26.33 -17.10 16.48
N LYS A 596 -26.70 -16.60 15.31
CA LYS A 596 -27.51 -15.37 15.12
C LYS A 596 -26.88 -14.15 15.80
N MET A 597 -25.56 -14.01 15.66
CA MET A 597 -24.74 -12.95 16.23
C MET A 597 -23.78 -12.40 15.18
N TYR A 598 -23.31 -11.18 15.37
CA TYR A 598 -22.14 -10.68 14.65
C TYR A 598 -20.86 -11.22 15.29
N GLU A 599 -19.89 -11.59 14.46
CA GLU A 599 -18.55 -12.02 14.89
C GLU A 599 -17.47 -11.17 14.22
N ILE A 600 -16.46 -10.78 14.98
CA ILE A 600 -15.26 -10.08 14.48
C ILE A 600 -14.05 -10.92 14.88
N GLU A 601 -13.29 -11.42 13.90
CA GLU A 601 -11.98 -12.03 14.12
C GLU A 601 -10.92 -10.93 14.14
N PHE A 602 -10.11 -10.86 15.21
CA PHE A 602 -9.09 -9.83 15.39
C PHE A 602 -7.84 -10.37 16.09
N PHE A 603 -6.74 -9.63 16.06
CA PHE A 603 -5.54 -9.93 16.84
C PHE A 603 -5.32 -8.87 17.90
N VAL A 604 -4.81 -9.32 19.05
CA VAL A 604 -4.17 -8.44 20.03
C VAL A 604 -2.67 -8.49 19.78
N GLY A 605 -2.05 -7.31 19.74
CA GLY A 605 -0.61 -7.16 19.52
C GLY A 605 0.21 -7.93 20.56
N ALA A 606 1.34 -8.45 20.13
CA ALA A 606 2.34 -8.99 21.05
C ALA A 606 2.76 -7.91 22.03
N ASN A 607 3.01 -8.32 23.27
CA ASN A 607 3.55 -7.42 24.28
C ASN A 607 2.69 -6.15 24.51
N SER A 608 1.38 -6.22 24.23
CA SER A 608 0.39 -5.21 24.64
C SER A 608 0.29 -5.12 26.17
N ARG A 609 -0.09 -3.96 26.70
CA ARG A 609 -0.13 -3.72 28.16
C ARG A 609 -1.08 -4.65 28.90
N GLU A 610 -0.66 -5.18 30.05
CA GLU A 610 -1.55 -5.95 30.96
C GLU A 610 -2.71 -5.10 31.50
N GLY A 611 -3.84 -5.74 31.79
CA GLY A 611 -5.08 -5.09 32.23
C GLY A 611 -6.21 -5.19 31.22
N VAL A 612 -7.17 -4.26 31.28
CA VAL A 612 -8.32 -4.23 30.36
C VAL A 612 -7.88 -3.68 29.01
N LEU A 613 -7.98 -4.46 27.93
CA LEU A 613 -7.72 -3.97 26.58
C LEU A 613 -8.81 -2.98 26.16
N PRO A 614 -8.47 -1.74 25.76
CA PRO A 614 -9.44 -0.74 25.37
C PRO A 614 -9.78 -0.95 23.90
N TRP A 615 -11.06 -0.85 23.59
CA TRP A 615 -11.53 -1.05 22.24
C TRP A 615 -12.79 -0.23 21.97
N MET A 616 -13.03 0.04 20.70
CA MET A 616 -14.24 0.72 20.23
C MET A 616 -14.85 -0.06 19.08
N LEU A 617 -16.14 -0.33 19.19
CA LEU A 617 -16.93 -0.97 18.16
C LEU A 617 -17.76 0.08 17.43
N MET A 618 -17.41 0.34 16.18
CA MET A 618 -18.08 1.33 15.34
C MET A 618 -19.18 0.65 14.54
N GLY A 619 -20.33 1.28 14.47
CA GLY A 619 -21.37 0.95 13.52
C GLY A 619 -21.55 2.14 12.61
N GLY A 620 -21.38 1.96 11.29
CA GLY A 620 -21.27 3.05 10.32
C GLY A 620 -22.14 4.27 10.68
N ASN A 621 -21.47 5.42 10.89
CA ASN A 621 -21.94 6.82 10.93
C ASN A 621 -21.40 7.64 12.12
N ASN A 622 -21.05 8.91 11.82
CA ASN A 622 -20.79 10.03 12.76
C ASN A 622 -19.70 9.86 13.83
N ASN A 623 -18.64 9.08 13.60
CA ASN A 623 -17.60 8.78 14.61
C ASN A 623 -18.16 8.22 15.94
N ALA A 624 -19.42 7.78 16.00
CA ALA A 624 -20.03 7.27 17.21
C ALA A 624 -19.78 5.76 17.32
N GLY A 625 -18.88 5.37 18.22
CA GLY A 625 -18.57 3.98 18.51
C GLY A 625 -18.98 3.56 19.93
N LEU A 626 -19.32 2.30 20.12
CA LEU A 626 -19.45 1.71 21.45
C LEU A 626 -18.05 1.51 22.03
N ILE A 627 -17.68 2.35 22.99
CA ILE A 627 -16.40 2.26 23.70
C ILE A 627 -16.56 1.27 24.86
N ASN A 628 -15.64 0.32 24.97
CA ASN A 628 -15.70 -0.73 25.98
C ASN A 628 -15.79 -0.19 27.41
N SER A 629 -15.19 0.96 27.67
CA SER A 629 -15.20 1.55 29.00
C SER A 629 -16.62 1.91 29.46
N PHE A 630 -17.61 2.11 28.58
CA PHE A 630 -19.01 2.29 28.97
C PHE A 630 -19.76 0.98 29.28
N LEU A 631 -19.11 -0.18 29.16
CA LEU A 631 -19.72 -1.50 29.32
C LEU A 631 -19.34 -2.18 30.63
N PRO A 632 -20.22 -3.03 31.19
CA PRO A 632 -19.94 -3.74 32.44
C PRO A 632 -18.70 -4.65 32.34
N HIS A 633 -18.16 -5.02 33.50
CA HIS A 633 -16.96 -5.89 33.63
C HIS A 633 -17.06 -7.21 32.84
N SER A 634 -18.27 -7.76 32.68
CA SER A 634 -18.52 -8.99 31.90
C SER A 634 -18.24 -8.86 30.40
N CYS A 635 -18.17 -7.63 29.87
CA CYS A 635 -17.91 -7.34 28.46
C CYS A 635 -16.45 -6.88 28.22
N GLN A 636 -15.57 -7.02 29.21
CA GLN A 636 -14.18 -6.59 29.10
C GLN A 636 -13.27 -7.74 28.66
N LEU A 637 -12.20 -7.38 27.94
CA LEU A 637 -11.15 -8.29 27.51
C LEU A 637 -9.87 -7.99 28.30
N PHE A 638 -9.25 -9.01 28.89
CA PHE A 638 -8.11 -8.87 29.78
C PHE A 638 -6.83 -9.44 29.17
N ILE A 639 -5.74 -8.70 29.30
CA ILE A 639 -4.37 -9.20 29.08
C ILE A 639 -3.77 -9.52 30.44
N ASN A 640 -3.44 -10.79 30.67
CA ASN A 640 -2.94 -11.29 31.96
C ASN A 640 -1.42 -11.50 32.00
N GLN A 641 -0.79 -11.68 30.84
CA GLN A 641 0.63 -11.95 30.72
C GLN A 641 1.19 -11.22 29.51
N SER A 642 2.13 -10.32 29.75
CA SER A 642 2.80 -9.52 28.72
C SER A 642 4.20 -9.08 29.15
N LYS A 643 5.08 -8.83 28.17
CA LYS A 643 6.30 -8.02 28.38
C LYS A 643 6.05 -6.65 27.76
N PHE A 644 5.31 -5.77 28.43
CA PHE A 644 4.81 -4.56 27.77
C PHE A 644 5.92 -3.72 27.14
N ASP A 645 5.80 -3.50 25.83
CA ASP A 645 6.66 -2.61 25.06
C ASP A 645 5.89 -2.00 23.89
N ALA A 646 5.73 -0.68 23.94
CA ALA A 646 5.14 0.17 22.93
C ALA A 646 6.08 1.33 22.57
N TYR A 647 7.39 1.18 22.82
CA TYR A 647 8.36 2.26 22.71
C TYR A 647 9.04 2.32 21.33
N GLY A 648 9.34 1.15 20.77
CA GLY A 648 10.03 0.97 19.50
C GLY A 648 11.56 1.22 19.58
N PRO A 649 12.31 0.92 18.50
CA PRO A 649 13.78 0.93 18.55
C PRO A 649 14.37 2.35 18.57
N ILE A 650 15.46 2.55 19.32
CA ILE A 650 16.13 3.86 19.44
C ILE A 650 17.65 3.76 19.19
N PHE A 651 18.28 4.89 18.84
CA PHE A 651 19.73 4.98 18.78
C PHE A 651 20.33 5.12 20.19
N THR A 652 21.32 4.30 20.52
CA THR A 652 22.15 4.43 21.74
C THR A 652 23.46 5.14 21.46
N ASN A 653 23.95 5.07 20.23
CA ASN A 653 25.12 5.80 19.74
C ASN A 653 25.07 5.94 18.22
N ILE A 654 25.66 7.01 17.69
CA ILE A 654 25.92 7.19 16.27
C ILE A 654 27.36 7.67 16.13
N THR A 655 28.21 6.85 15.51
CA THR A 655 29.58 7.25 15.20
C THR A 655 29.73 7.50 13.70
N LYS A 656 30.53 8.52 13.35
CA LYS A 656 30.83 8.87 11.96
C LYS A 656 32.34 8.83 11.79
N THR A 657 32.82 8.04 10.84
CA THR A 657 34.25 8.00 10.50
C THR A 657 34.43 8.25 9.02
N SER A 658 35.29 9.19 8.66
CA SER A 658 35.59 9.51 7.27
C SER A 658 36.96 9.00 6.85
N SER A 659 37.06 8.49 5.61
CA SER A 659 38.32 8.09 4.99
C SER A 659 38.33 8.48 3.50
N TYR A 660 39.52 8.70 2.94
CA TYR A 660 39.67 8.96 1.51
C TYR A 660 39.71 7.64 0.73
N GLY A 661 38.88 7.53 -0.31
CA GLY A 661 38.83 6.39 -1.24
C GLY A 661 39.98 6.35 -2.26
N LEU A 662 39.92 5.39 -3.20
CA LEU A 662 40.95 5.16 -4.24
C LEU A 662 40.89 6.14 -5.43
N LYS A 663 39.78 6.84 -5.59
CA LYS A 663 39.58 8.05 -6.42
C LYS A 663 39.20 9.18 -5.45
N PRO A 664 39.15 10.48 -5.82
CA PRO A 664 38.94 11.48 -4.80
C PRO A 664 37.44 11.44 -4.43
N GLU A 665 37.13 10.54 -3.52
CA GLU A 665 35.84 10.23 -2.94
C GLU A 665 36.07 10.18 -1.44
N LEU A 666 35.25 10.88 -0.68
CA LEU A 666 35.18 10.77 0.76
C LEU A 666 34.19 9.66 1.10
N LEU A 667 34.67 8.64 1.80
CA LEU A 667 33.85 7.58 2.36
C LEU A 667 33.50 7.97 3.79
N VAL A 668 32.22 8.15 4.09
CA VAL A 668 31.71 8.45 5.43
C VAL A 668 30.95 7.24 5.94
N ASP A 669 31.57 6.51 6.86
CA ASP A 669 30.96 5.39 7.55
C ASP A 669 30.11 5.93 8.70
N TRP A 670 28.79 5.78 8.57
CA TRP A 670 27.81 6.00 9.62
C TRP A 670 27.55 4.68 10.33
N GLU A 671 27.91 4.59 11.60
CA GLU A 671 27.67 3.43 12.45
C GLU A 671 26.60 3.76 13.49
N PHE A 672 25.50 3.01 13.44
CA PHE A 672 24.32 3.17 14.27
C PHE A 672 24.24 2.03 15.28
N HIS A 673 24.23 2.37 16.56
CA HIS A 673 23.94 1.41 17.63
C HIS A 673 22.44 1.51 17.91
N ILE A 674 21.68 0.48 17.54
CA ILE A 674 20.22 0.43 17.67
C ILE A 674 19.89 -0.54 18.80
N ARG A 675 19.00 -0.11 19.70
CA ARG A 675 18.55 -0.90 20.84
C ARG A 675 17.03 -0.96 20.92
N ASP A 676 16.54 -2.16 21.16
CA ASP A 676 15.17 -2.50 21.53
C ASP A 676 15.24 -3.74 22.44
N GLU A 677 15.05 -3.55 23.75
CA GLU A 677 15.37 -4.58 24.75
C GLU A 677 14.33 -5.70 24.82
N VAL A 678 13.13 -5.49 24.31
CA VAL A 678 12.00 -6.41 24.49
C VAL A 678 11.60 -7.04 23.16
N ASN A 679 11.24 -6.22 22.17
CA ASN A 679 10.73 -6.69 20.90
C ASN A 679 11.84 -6.98 19.90
N GLY A 680 12.96 -6.26 19.97
CA GLY A 680 14.10 -6.38 19.07
C GLY A 680 13.82 -5.74 17.70
N PHE A 681 14.85 -5.11 17.14
CA PHE A 681 14.82 -4.45 15.84
C PHE A 681 14.59 -5.41 14.67
N GLU A 682 13.76 -5.01 13.70
CA GLU A 682 13.51 -5.77 12.46
C GLU A 682 14.09 -5.06 11.24
N ARG A 683 13.68 -3.80 11.03
CA ARG A 683 14.04 -3.02 9.84
C ARG A 683 14.01 -1.52 10.11
N GLY A 684 14.73 -0.76 9.27
CA GLY A 684 14.75 0.68 9.36
C GLY A 684 15.04 1.37 8.04
N TYR A 685 14.75 2.67 7.99
CA TYR A 685 14.95 3.54 6.85
C TYR A 685 15.52 4.87 7.30
N ILE A 686 16.57 5.36 6.64
CA ILE A 686 17.19 6.64 6.94
C ILE A 686 17.41 7.45 5.65
N GLU A 687 17.09 8.75 5.72
CA GLU A 687 17.49 9.75 4.72
C GLU A 687 18.54 10.70 5.29
N ILE A 688 19.67 10.84 4.60
CA ILE A 688 20.69 11.86 4.86
C ILE A 688 20.64 12.88 3.73
N ARG A 689 20.61 14.18 4.08
CA ARG A 689 20.61 15.28 3.12
C ARG A 689 21.77 16.24 3.31
N GLY A 690 22.32 16.76 2.22
CA GLY A 690 23.25 17.89 2.27
C GLY A 690 22.52 19.19 2.64
N ASP A 691 22.92 19.83 3.73
CA ASP A 691 22.33 21.08 4.23
C ASP A 691 22.46 22.22 3.21
N PHE A 692 23.50 22.20 2.38
CA PHE A 692 23.75 23.25 1.39
C PHE A 692 23.13 22.92 0.04
N ASP A 693 23.16 21.66 -0.41
CA ASP A 693 22.83 21.31 -1.80
C ASP A 693 21.59 20.41 -1.97
N SER A 694 20.92 20.02 -0.89
CA SER A 694 19.79 19.08 -0.91
C SER A 694 20.09 17.70 -1.50
N SER A 695 21.37 17.33 -1.67
CA SER A 695 21.76 15.98 -2.09
C SER A 695 21.17 14.93 -1.17
N LEU A 696 20.70 13.81 -1.72
CA LEU A 696 19.90 12.83 -0.98
C LEU A 696 20.55 11.45 -1.01
N TYR A 697 20.77 10.90 0.18
CA TYR A 697 21.30 9.55 0.39
C TYR A 697 20.29 8.75 1.20
N ARG A 698 19.78 7.67 0.62
CA ARG A 698 18.75 6.81 1.21
C ARG A 698 19.31 5.42 1.44
N PHE A 699 19.00 4.84 2.57
CA PHE A 699 19.39 3.48 2.87
C PHE A 699 18.43 2.80 3.84
N THR A 700 18.30 1.49 3.68
CA THR A 700 17.44 0.62 4.48
C THR A 700 18.29 -0.34 5.28
N PHE A 701 17.91 -0.52 6.54
CA PHE A 701 18.49 -1.50 7.45
C PHE A 701 17.57 -2.70 7.57
N THR A 702 18.17 -3.86 7.62
CA THR A 702 17.55 -5.09 8.10
C THR A 702 18.58 -5.84 8.93
N ASN A 703 18.23 -7.03 9.43
CA ASN A 703 19.20 -7.97 9.98
C ASN A 703 20.36 -8.32 9.01
N ALA A 704 20.24 -7.99 7.72
CA ALA A 704 21.34 -8.12 6.78
C ALA A 704 22.49 -7.12 6.99
N ASN A 705 22.26 -5.99 7.65
CA ASN A 705 23.26 -4.93 7.84
C ASN A 705 23.88 -4.95 9.25
N LEU A 706 23.60 -5.98 10.05
CA LEU A 706 24.09 -6.14 11.40
C LEU A 706 25.59 -6.48 11.38
N ARG A 707 26.42 -5.54 11.85
CA ARG A 707 27.87 -5.69 11.99
C ARG A 707 28.26 -6.44 13.26
N GLN A 708 27.60 -6.10 14.37
CA GLN A 708 27.91 -6.62 15.71
C GLN A 708 26.66 -6.61 16.58
N GLY A 709 26.59 -7.53 17.55
CA GLY A 709 25.47 -7.61 18.50
C GLY A 709 24.37 -8.54 18.01
N ASP A 710 23.16 -8.31 18.48
CA ASP A 710 21.96 -9.02 18.07
C ASP A 710 20.83 -8.03 17.74
N ILE A 711 19.63 -8.54 17.50
CA ILE A 711 18.46 -7.69 17.19
C ILE A 711 18.02 -6.82 18.37
N TYR A 712 18.40 -7.14 19.61
CA TYR A 712 18.00 -6.37 20.78
C TYR A 712 18.98 -5.24 21.08
N ASN A 713 20.26 -5.44 20.77
CA ASN A 713 21.30 -4.42 20.81
C ASN A 713 22.32 -4.68 19.70
N GLY A 714 22.14 -3.99 18.59
CA GLY A 714 22.85 -4.22 17.34
C GLY A 714 23.58 -3.00 16.84
N VAL A 715 24.69 -3.22 16.14
CA VAL A 715 25.49 -2.20 15.47
C VAL A 715 25.32 -2.38 13.96
N TYR A 716 24.90 -1.31 13.28
CA TYR A 716 24.61 -1.31 11.85
C TYR A 716 25.43 -0.24 11.14
N ILE A 717 25.92 -0.52 9.94
CA ILE A 717 26.78 0.42 9.20
C ILE A 717 26.23 0.74 7.82
N TYR A 718 26.36 2.02 7.46
CA TYR A 718 26.21 2.51 6.11
C TYR A 718 27.40 3.38 5.70
N THR A 719 27.97 3.10 4.54
CA THR A 719 29.05 3.91 3.95
C THR A 719 28.46 4.85 2.91
N GLN A 720 28.41 6.13 3.23
CA GLN A 720 28.08 7.19 2.28
C GLN A 720 29.30 7.53 1.42
N ILE A 721 29.11 7.63 0.11
CA ILE A 721 30.15 8.01 -0.85
C ILE A 721 29.89 9.44 -1.31
N ILE A 722 30.82 10.36 -1.03
CA ILE A 722 30.77 11.76 -1.47
C ILE A 722 31.90 11.97 -2.47
N SER A 723 31.57 12.34 -3.70
CA SER A 723 32.60 12.69 -4.70
C SER A 723 33.35 13.97 -4.29
N LEU A 724 34.67 13.91 -4.28
CA LEU A 724 35.59 15.03 -4.04
C LEU A 724 36.40 15.36 -5.31
N ASN A 725 35.76 15.61 -6.44
CA ASN A 725 36.51 15.94 -7.66
C ASN A 725 36.97 17.41 -7.67
N ASN A 726 38.21 17.71 -7.24
CA ASN A 726 38.90 19.03 -7.21
C ASN A 726 38.17 20.22 -6.54
N VAL A 727 36.84 20.18 -6.44
CA VAL A 727 35.91 21.18 -5.94
C VAL A 727 34.99 20.44 -4.96
N CYS A 728 34.91 20.95 -3.74
CA CYS A 728 34.04 20.44 -2.69
C CYS A 728 33.61 21.61 -1.80
N ASN A 729 32.38 21.58 -1.31
CA ASN A 729 31.84 22.61 -0.43
C ASN A 729 31.80 22.10 1.02
N ILE A 730 32.15 22.97 1.98
CA ILE A 730 32.00 22.68 3.41
C ILE A 730 30.52 22.74 3.75
N GLN A 731 29.93 21.59 4.04
CA GLN A 731 28.53 21.51 4.45
C GLN A 731 28.31 20.37 5.43
N ASN A 732 27.17 20.44 6.13
CA ASN A 732 26.69 19.32 6.92
C ASN A 732 25.88 18.37 6.05
N TYR A 733 26.08 17.07 6.23
CA TYR A 733 25.18 16.02 5.82
C TYR A 733 24.38 15.60 7.04
N THR A 734 23.09 15.93 7.02
CA THR A 734 22.17 15.80 8.16
C THR A 734 21.21 14.65 7.93
N ILE A 735 21.03 13.79 8.92
CA ILE A 735 19.93 12.81 8.94
C ILE A 735 18.61 13.59 9.08
N THR A 736 17.79 13.53 8.04
CA THR A 736 16.54 14.30 7.93
C THR A 736 15.31 13.47 8.22
N ASN A 737 15.32 12.16 7.92
CA ASN A 737 14.23 11.25 8.18
C ASN A 737 14.77 9.91 8.71
N VAL A 738 14.09 9.34 9.70
CA VAL A 738 14.35 8.01 10.25
C VAL A 738 13.03 7.32 10.54
N GLU A 739 12.91 6.06 10.12
CA GLU A 739 11.87 5.16 10.60
C GLU A 739 12.53 3.85 11.05
N LEU A 740 12.37 3.47 12.32
CA LEU A 740 12.83 2.18 12.85
C LEU A 740 11.61 1.38 13.29
N TYR A 741 11.57 0.09 12.94
CA TYR A 741 10.49 -0.84 13.28
C TYR A 741 11.06 -2.03 14.06
N ASP A 742 10.38 -2.40 15.13
CA ASP A 742 10.62 -3.66 15.85
C ASP A 742 9.89 -4.83 15.17
N ARG A 743 10.08 -6.06 15.68
CA ARG A 743 9.45 -7.29 15.14
C ARG A 743 7.92 -7.36 15.25
N PHE A 744 7.31 -6.52 16.07
CA PHE A 744 5.86 -6.50 16.30
C PHE A 744 5.18 -5.23 15.77
N GLY A 745 5.93 -4.38 15.07
CA GLY A 745 5.44 -3.21 14.36
C GLY A 745 5.47 -1.90 15.16
N ASN A 746 5.96 -1.88 16.42
CA ASN A 746 6.18 -0.60 17.08
C ASN A 746 7.30 0.15 16.37
N SER A 747 7.09 1.46 16.18
CA SER A 747 8.01 2.29 15.42
C SER A 747 8.44 3.52 16.18
N ALA A 748 9.71 3.89 16.03
CA ALA A 748 10.23 5.21 16.36
C ALA A 748 10.50 5.98 15.07
N LYS A 749 9.90 7.16 14.93
CA LYS A 749 9.99 7.99 13.72
C LYS A 749 10.55 9.37 14.02
N PHE A 750 11.42 9.83 13.14
CA PHE A 750 11.98 11.17 13.18
C PHE A 750 11.88 11.83 11.81
N SER A 751 11.46 13.09 11.78
CA SER A 751 11.75 13.98 10.66
C SER A 751 12.17 15.35 11.15
N THR A 752 13.10 16.00 10.45
CA THR A 752 13.46 17.40 10.72
C THR A 752 12.26 18.33 10.51
N ILE A 753 11.34 17.98 9.59
CA ILE A 753 10.14 18.76 9.28
C ILE A 753 8.94 17.85 9.08
N SER A 754 7.95 18.00 9.95
CA SER A 754 6.64 17.33 9.85
C SER A 754 5.51 18.30 10.18
N GLU A 755 4.30 17.97 9.73
CA GLU A 755 3.09 18.58 10.28
C GLU A 755 2.90 18.11 11.73
N ARG A 756 2.41 18.99 12.61
CA ARG A 756 2.33 18.71 14.05
C ARG A 756 1.49 17.47 14.40
N VAL A 757 0.47 17.18 13.60
CA VAL A 757 -0.45 16.04 13.81
C VAL A 757 0.28 14.70 13.63
N ASP A 758 1.39 14.68 12.88
CA ASP A 758 2.15 13.47 12.57
C ASP A 758 3.35 13.23 13.51
N VAL A 759 3.58 14.12 14.50
CA VAL A 759 4.75 14.05 15.41
C VAL A 759 4.37 13.48 16.76
N ASP A 760 5.04 12.39 17.14
CA ASP A 760 5.07 11.89 18.50
C ASP A 760 6.48 12.06 19.10
N PRO A 761 6.73 13.07 19.95
CA PRO A 761 8.04 13.30 20.56
C PRO A 761 8.47 12.14 21.47
N THR A 762 7.53 11.30 21.94
CA THR A 762 7.82 10.17 22.83
C THR A 762 8.27 8.91 22.09
N ARG A 763 8.12 8.86 20.76
CA ARG A 763 8.55 7.77 19.88
C ARG A 763 9.57 8.27 18.84
N ASN A 764 10.68 8.78 19.35
CA ASN A 764 11.75 9.39 18.56
C ASN A 764 13.04 8.53 18.64
N PRO A 765 13.64 8.10 17.52
CA PRO A 765 14.89 7.34 17.55
C PRO A 765 16.07 8.13 18.15
N PHE A 766 16.03 9.47 18.14
CA PHE A 766 17.05 10.34 18.73
C PHE A 766 16.80 10.74 20.19
N ILE A 767 15.91 10.02 20.89
CA ILE A 767 15.46 10.40 22.24
C ILE A 767 16.59 10.58 23.26
N LEU A 768 17.73 9.91 23.08
CA LEU A 768 18.88 9.99 23.97
C LEU A 768 19.81 11.20 23.73
N PHE A 769 19.58 11.98 22.67
CA PHE A 769 20.54 12.98 22.19
C PHE A 769 19.97 14.40 22.13
N GLY A 770 19.00 14.72 22.98
CA GLY A 770 18.44 16.07 23.02
C GLY A 770 19.47 17.17 23.33
N ASP A 771 20.62 16.86 23.91
CA ASP A 771 21.70 17.79 24.25
C ASP A 771 22.81 17.88 23.19
N ASP A 772 22.77 17.05 22.15
CA ASP A 772 23.77 17.02 21.08
C ASP A 772 23.17 17.51 19.73
N PRO A 773 23.38 18.77 19.34
CA PRO A 773 22.86 19.33 18.09
C PRO A 773 23.56 18.81 16.82
N ASN A 774 24.61 17.99 16.99
CA ASN A 774 25.46 17.48 15.91
C ASN A 774 25.39 15.95 15.77
N ILE A 775 24.67 15.23 16.65
CA ILE A 775 24.56 13.76 16.58
C ILE A 775 24.01 13.28 15.24
N ASN A 776 23.12 14.06 14.62
CA ASN A 776 22.51 13.75 13.33
C ASN A 776 23.27 14.36 12.15
N LYS A 777 24.45 14.97 12.36
CA LYS A 777 25.21 15.69 11.32
C LYS A 777 26.63 15.17 11.14
N PHE A 778 27.11 15.15 9.90
CA PHE A 778 28.52 15.00 9.56
C PHE A 778 28.96 16.21 8.72
N GLN A 779 30.01 16.91 9.15
CA GLN A 779 30.54 18.04 8.40
C GLN A 779 31.69 17.57 7.51
N THR A 780 31.66 17.96 6.23
CA THR A 780 32.81 17.74 5.33
C THR A 780 33.96 18.68 5.66
N ASP A 781 35.17 18.15 5.65
CA ASP A 781 36.42 18.91 5.74
C ASP A 781 37.11 18.87 4.38
N CYS A 782 36.87 19.89 3.57
CA CYS A 782 37.46 20.06 2.25
C CYS A 782 37.77 21.54 2.01
N ASN A 783 38.71 21.84 1.11
CA ASN A 783 39.02 23.22 0.75
C ASN A 783 37.82 23.82 0.03
N ASP A 784 37.18 24.81 0.66
CA ASP A 784 36.03 25.52 0.08
C ASP A 784 36.46 26.24 -1.21
N THR A 785 35.87 25.82 -2.32
CA THR A 785 36.10 26.38 -3.66
C THR A 785 34.78 26.90 -4.18
N VAL A 786 34.73 28.18 -4.51
CA VAL A 786 33.52 28.79 -5.09
C VAL A 786 33.44 28.35 -6.56
N ASP A 787 32.48 27.48 -6.85
CA ASP A 787 31.99 27.24 -8.22
C ASP A 787 30.51 27.58 -8.27
N ASP A 788 30.14 28.55 -9.10
CA ASP A 788 28.78 29.05 -9.33
C ASP A 788 28.18 28.62 -10.68
N TYR A 789 28.75 27.61 -11.36
CA TYR A 789 28.22 27.06 -12.61
C TYR A 789 27.36 25.80 -12.38
N PRO A 790 26.01 25.93 -12.28
CA PRO A 790 25.13 24.79 -12.08
C PRO A 790 25.11 23.86 -13.31
N PRO A 791 24.71 22.58 -13.17
CA PRO A 791 24.64 21.65 -14.29
C PRO A 791 23.70 22.15 -15.39
N LYS A 792 24.09 21.98 -16.66
CA LYS A 792 23.30 22.36 -17.82
C LYS A 792 22.67 21.14 -18.49
N LEU A 793 21.38 21.23 -18.85
CA LEU A 793 20.70 20.23 -19.68
C LEU A 793 21.26 20.25 -21.11
N LEU A 794 21.74 19.11 -21.59
CA LEU A 794 22.24 18.94 -22.95
C LEU A 794 21.20 18.30 -23.87
N SER A 795 20.47 17.31 -23.37
CA SER A 795 19.39 16.67 -24.09
C SER A 795 18.22 16.36 -23.17
N PHE A 796 17.01 16.40 -23.74
CA PHE A 796 15.79 15.91 -23.14
C PHE A 796 14.91 15.38 -24.25
N SER A 797 14.55 14.11 -24.19
CA SER A 797 13.65 13.49 -25.14
C SER A 797 12.78 12.45 -24.43
N PHE A 798 11.66 12.14 -25.05
CA PHE A 798 10.82 11.04 -24.60
C PHE A 798 10.25 10.27 -25.78
N GLU A 799 10.01 8.98 -25.55
CA GLU A 799 9.29 8.09 -26.45
C GLU A 799 7.91 7.82 -25.85
N ASN A 800 6.86 8.24 -26.56
CA ASN A 800 5.49 7.97 -26.16
C ASN A 800 5.12 6.54 -26.56
N ARG A 801 5.07 5.62 -25.58
CA ARG A 801 4.64 4.22 -25.76
C ARG A 801 3.24 3.97 -25.23
N MET A 802 2.39 5.00 -25.20
CA MET A 802 1.06 4.87 -24.62
C MET A 802 0.15 3.86 -25.36
N GLU A 803 0.39 3.64 -26.66
CA GLU A 803 -0.35 2.64 -27.46
C GLU A 803 0.04 1.19 -27.18
N THR A 804 1.25 0.94 -26.69
CA THR A 804 1.76 -0.40 -26.38
C THR A 804 1.72 -0.66 -24.89
N THR A 805 2.60 0.02 -24.14
CA THR A 805 2.85 -0.25 -22.71
C THR A 805 2.17 0.74 -21.76
N GLN A 806 1.42 1.73 -22.25
CA GLN A 806 0.82 2.81 -21.45
C GLN A 806 1.85 3.63 -20.64
N SER A 807 3.06 3.78 -21.19
CA SER A 807 4.16 4.42 -20.51
C SER A 807 4.91 5.40 -21.41
N ILE A 808 5.69 6.27 -20.77
CA ILE A 808 6.60 7.20 -21.45
C ILE A 808 8.03 6.89 -20.99
N LEU A 809 8.93 6.66 -21.94
CA LEU A 809 10.35 6.47 -21.66
C LEU A 809 11.07 7.80 -21.88
N PHE A 810 11.68 8.35 -20.83
CA PHE A 810 12.47 9.58 -20.89
C PHE A 810 13.95 9.25 -21.01
N SER A 811 14.66 10.04 -21.80
CA SER A 811 16.12 10.03 -21.90
C SER A 811 16.63 11.47 -21.89
N PHE A 812 17.56 11.78 -21.01
CA PHE A 812 18.07 13.14 -20.87
C PHE A 812 19.50 13.14 -20.33
N SER A 813 20.27 14.17 -20.67
CA SER A 813 21.65 14.28 -20.19
C SER A 813 21.97 15.68 -19.72
N ALA A 814 22.88 15.75 -18.75
CA ALA A 814 23.38 16.99 -18.21
C ALA A 814 24.91 17.02 -18.24
N GLN A 815 25.47 18.23 -18.22
CA GLN A 815 26.90 18.47 -18.16
C GLN A 815 27.24 19.62 -17.20
N CYS A 816 28.30 19.44 -16.42
CA CYS A 816 28.97 20.48 -15.67
C CYS A 816 30.48 20.32 -15.89
N ILE A 817 31.10 21.25 -16.62
CA ILE A 817 32.51 21.14 -17.02
C ILE A 817 33.44 21.52 -15.86
N ASP A 818 33.02 22.48 -15.03
CA ASP A 818 33.89 23.14 -14.04
C ASP A 818 34.09 22.30 -12.78
N SER A 819 33.05 22.09 -11.95
CA SER A 819 33.14 21.20 -10.79
C SER A 819 32.77 19.75 -11.07
N GLY A 820 32.15 19.46 -12.22
CA GLY A 820 31.62 18.14 -12.49
C GLY A 820 30.26 17.87 -11.85
N ILE A 821 29.64 16.76 -12.25
CA ILE A 821 28.32 16.36 -11.75
C ILE A 821 28.49 15.55 -10.46
N LYS A 822 27.65 15.80 -9.46
CA LYS A 822 27.63 15.05 -8.21
C LYS A 822 27.08 13.64 -8.46
N PHE A 823 27.87 12.64 -8.10
CA PHE A 823 27.47 11.24 -8.25
C PHE A 823 26.31 10.87 -7.31
N ALA A 824 25.60 9.79 -7.66
CA ALA A 824 24.48 9.23 -6.90
C ALA A 824 23.33 10.22 -6.63
N GLN A 825 23.15 11.21 -7.52
CA GLN A 825 21.98 12.09 -7.55
C GLN A 825 21.11 11.72 -8.74
N TYR A 826 19.80 11.61 -8.50
CA TYR A 826 18.83 11.07 -9.45
C TYR A 826 17.75 12.13 -9.73
N PRO A 827 17.94 12.97 -10.77
CA PRO A 827 16.93 13.94 -11.19
C PRO A 827 15.58 13.27 -11.44
N ILE A 828 14.50 14.00 -11.15
CA ILE A 828 13.13 13.52 -11.26
C ILE A 828 12.43 14.24 -12.40
N VAL A 829 11.88 13.48 -13.34
CA VAL A 829 10.96 13.99 -14.36
C VAL A 829 9.55 14.03 -13.77
N TYR A 830 8.86 15.14 -13.95
CA TYR A 830 7.50 15.37 -13.51
C TYR A 830 6.58 15.58 -14.70
N ALA A 831 5.44 14.90 -14.69
CA ALA A 831 4.30 15.20 -15.53
C ALA A 831 3.26 15.96 -14.71
N THR A 832 2.80 17.13 -15.16
CA THR A 832 1.77 17.94 -14.47
C THR A 832 0.54 18.13 -15.36
N SER A 833 -0.65 18.19 -14.74
CA SER A 833 -1.95 18.33 -15.42
C SER A 833 -2.78 19.49 -14.86
N SER A 834 -3.89 19.85 -15.52
CA SER A 834 -4.70 21.05 -15.20
C SER A 834 -5.44 20.97 -13.86
N GLN A 835 -5.51 19.79 -13.27
CA GLN A 835 -6.07 19.54 -11.94
C GLN A 835 -5.02 19.58 -10.82
N PHE A 836 -3.80 20.07 -11.09
CA PHE A 836 -2.68 20.05 -10.15
C PHE A 836 -2.29 18.64 -9.68
N LYS A 837 -2.63 17.60 -10.46
CA LYS A 837 -2.12 16.25 -10.27
C LYS A 837 -0.74 16.11 -10.92
N THR A 838 0.15 15.35 -10.29
CA THR A 838 1.51 15.12 -10.79
C THR A 838 1.90 13.65 -10.75
N VAL A 839 2.69 13.21 -11.74
CA VAL A 839 3.34 11.89 -11.77
C VAL A 839 4.86 12.09 -11.75
N GLN A 840 5.57 11.32 -10.93
CA GLN A 840 7.01 11.42 -10.77
C GLN A 840 7.72 10.22 -11.39
N CYS A 841 8.86 10.46 -12.02
CA CYS A 841 9.71 9.46 -12.63
C CYS A 841 11.15 9.70 -12.17
N ILE A 842 11.57 8.91 -11.17
CA ILE A 842 12.92 8.96 -10.62
C ILE A 842 13.86 8.32 -11.64
N SER A 843 14.89 9.03 -12.05
CA SER A 843 15.84 8.50 -13.04
C SER A 843 16.84 7.50 -12.48
N TYR A 844 17.43 6.74 -13.39
CA TYR A 844 18.65 5.99 -13.19
C TYR A 844 19.77 6.56 -14.08
N ILE A 845 21.02 6.27 -13.73
CA ILE A 845 22.20 6.73 -14.45
C ILE A 845 22.58 5.66 -15.47
N ASP A 846 22.40 5.92 -16.76
CA ASP A 846 22.82 5.04 -17.85
C ASP A 846 24.32 5.09 -18.08
N PHE A 847 24.87 6.30 -18.00
CA PHE A 847 26.28 6.56 -18.21
C PHE A 847 26.67 7.75 -17.37
N TYR A 848 27.84 7.66 -16.74
CA TYR A 848 28.38 8.74 -15.93
C TYR A 848 29.89 8.83 -16.11
N ASN A 849 30.36 10.06 -16.24
CA ASN A 849 31.74 10.42 -16.01
C ASN A 849 31.78 11.68 -15.15
N THR A 850 32.98 12.22 -14.90
CA THR A 850 33.16 13.34 -13.97
C THR A 850 32.40 14.61 -14.35
N THR A 851 32.15 14.87 -15.64
CA THR A 851 31.51 16.12 -16.11
C THR A 851 30.17 15.91 -16.81
N TYR A 852 29.81 14.68 -17.15
CA TYR A 852 28.64 14.34 -17.96
C TYR A 852 27.91 13.13 -17.36
N ALA A 853 26.58 13.20 -17.37
CA ALA A 853 25.71 12.12 -16.96
C ALA A 853 24.54 11.98 -17.95
N LEU A 854 24.28 10.74 -18.36
CA LEU A 854 23.11 10.32 -19.12
C LEU A 854 22.16 9.60 -18.16
N TYR A 855 20.91 10.02 -18.20
CA TYR A 855 19.84 9.50 -17.38
C TYR A 855 18.70 9.00 -18.25
N SER A 856 18.00 8.00 -17.76
CA SER A 856 16.68 7.66 -18.27
C SER A 856 15.75 7.24 -17.14
N CYS A 857 14.46 7.27 -17.44
CA CYS A 857 13.43 6.88 -16.49
C CYS A 857 12.17 6.43 -17.24
N HIS A 858 11.41 5.52 -16.65
CA HIS A 858 10.17 5.01 -17.20
C HIS A 858 8.99 5.50 -16.34
N MET A 859 8.00 6.11 -16.99
CA MET A 859 6.83 6.69 -16.33
C MET A 859 5.56 5.99 -16.81
N ASP A 860 4.87 5.31 -15.89
CA ASP A 860 3.50 4.85 -16.11
C ASP A 860 2.55 6.04 -15.99
N ILE A 861 1.72 6.27 -17.02
CA ILE A 861 0.73 7.35 -16.98
C ILE A 861 -0.57 6.80 -16.37
N PRO A 862 -1.03 7.34 -15.23
CA PRO A 862 -2.27 6.90 -14.61
C PRO A 862 -3.47 7.08 -15.54
N PHE A 863 -4.45 6.19 -15.43
CA PHE A 863 -5.69 6.28 -16.18
C PHE A 863 -6.39 7.63 -15.99
N GLY A 864 -6.81 8.26 -17.10
CA GLY A 864 -7.46 9.57 -17.09
C GLY A 864 -6.53 10.76 -16.83
N PHE A 865 -5.25 10.54 -16.54
CA PHE A 865 -4.28 11.62 -16.29
C PHE A 865 -4.05 12.42 -17.57
N GLY A 866 -4.33 13.73 -17.52
CA GLY A 866 -4.23 14.61 -18.69
C GLY A 866 -5.28 14.37 -19.79
N TYR A 867 -6.30 13.54 -19.54
CA TYR A 867 -7.37 13.30 -20.53
C TYR A 867 -8.12 14.61 -20.88
N LYS A 868 -8.35 14.84 -22.18
CA LYS A 868 -8.87 16.09 -22.78
C LYS A 868 -8.08 17.36 -22.43
N ASN A 869 -6.89 17.20 -21.85
CA ASN A 869 -6.03 18.27 -21.40
C ASN A 869 -4.61 18.04 -21.94
N GLU A 870 -3.71 18.95 -21.58
CA GLU A 870 -2.28 18.83 -21.86
C GLU A 870 -1.55 18.31 -20.62
N ILE A 871 -0.56 17.44 -20.83
CA ILE A 871 0.44 17.10 -19.82
C ILE A 871 1.69 17.93 -20.11
N LEU A 872 2.18 18.63 -19.10
CA LEU A 872 3.45 19.33 -19.17
C LEU A 872 4.55 18.53 -18.49
N PHE A 873 5.75 18.53 -19.07
CA PHE A 873 6.93 17.90 -18.51
C PHE A 873 7.89 18.92 -17.94
N SER A 874 8.61 18.50 -16.90
CA SER A 874 9.70 19.24 -16.29
C SER A 874 10.67 18.25 -15.64
N VAL A 875 11.92 18.64 -15.42
CA VAL A 875 12.93 17.77 -14.81
C VAL A 875 13.78 18.56 -13.84
N TYR A 876 13.86 18.11 -12.58
CA TYR A 876 14.56 18.84 -11.52
C TYR A 876 15.49 17.91 -10.72
N GLY A 877 16.53 18.47 -10.11
CA GLY A 877 17.37 17.75 -9.14
C GLY A 877 18.76 17.35 -9.65
N PHE A 878 19.30 18.07 -10.63
CA PHE A 878 20.71 17.95 -10.99
C PHE A 878 21.56 18.72 -9.97
N ILE A 879 22.72 18.19 -9.58
CA ILE A 879 23.60 18.81 -8.58
C ILE A 879 25.05 18.71 -9.09
N ASN A 880 25.81 19.80 -9.01
CA ASN A 880 27.26 19.80 -9.27
C ASN A 880 28.07 19.50 -7.99
N ASN A 881 29.38 19.22 -8.11
CA ASN A 881 30.20 18.96 -6.91
C ASN A 881 30.43 20.21 -6.03
N GLY A 882 30.23 21.42 -6.58
CA GLY A 882 30.24 22.69 -5.83
C GLY A 882 29.01 22.91 -4.93
N GLY A 883 27.98 22.08 -5.05
CA GLY A 883 26.75 22.15 -4.26
C GLY A 883 25.65 23.04 -4.84
N TYR A 884 25.77 23.44 -6.10
CA TYR A 884 24.71 24.12 -6.83
C TYR A 884 23.86 23.12 -7.59
N PHE A 885 22.55 23.32 -7.49
CA PHE A 885 21.58 22.51 -8.20
C PHE A 885 21.00 23.22 -9.41
N SER A 886 20.48 22.42 -10.34
CA SER A 886 19.63 22.90 -11.42
C SER A 886 18.40 22.04 -11.64
N GLY A 887 17.41 22.67 -12.26
CA GLY A 887 16.21 22.05 -12.77
C GLY A 887 15.60 22.89 -13.88
N PHE A 888 14.79 22.24 -14.69
CA PHE A 888 14.35 22.73 -15.97
C PHE A 888 12.83 22.56 -16.05
N SER A 889 12.10 23.67 -15.91
CA SER A 889 10.65 23.71 -16.06
C SER A 889 10.22 23.49 -17.50
N THR A 890 8.91 23.32 -17.67
CA THR A 890 8.27 23.28 -18.99
C THR A 890 8.59 24.52 -19.82
N GLU A 891 8.58 25.72 -19.24
CA GLU A 891 8.95 26.96 -19.95
C GLU A 891 10.39 26.93 -20.46
N TYR A 892 11.34 26.40 -19.66
CA TYR A 892 12.73 26.22 -20.09
C TYR A 892 12.83 25.24 -21.26
N LEU A 893 12.18 24.07 -21.15
CA LEU A 893 12.19 23.05 -22.19
C LEU A 893 11.63 23.61 -23.51
N LYS A 894 10.49 24.31 -23.44
CA LYS A 894 9.85 24.99 -24.58
C LYS A 894 10.77 26.01 -25.23
N THR A 895 11.34 26.93 -24.45
CA THR A 895 12.21 28.01 -24.96
C THR A 895 13.50 27.47 -25.58
N ASN A 896 14.02 26.36 -25.07
CA ASN A 896 15.21 25.70 -25.59
C ASN A 896 14.89 24.62 -26.65
N SER A 897 13.65 24.58 -27.18
CA SER A 897 13.23 23.65 -28.23
C SER A 897 13.35 22.16 -27.88
N PHE A 898 13.29 21.82 -26.59
CA PHE A 898 13.10 20.45 -26.12
C PHE A 898 11.61 20.07 -26.14
N PRO A 899 11.28 18.77 -26.33
CA PRO A 899 9.92 18.31 -26.20
C PRO A 899 9.46 18.46 -24.74
N TYR A 900 8.33 19.16 -24.53
CA TYR A 900 7.91 19.62 -23.21
C TYR A 900 6.47 19.24 -22.84
N SER A 901 5.67 18.73 -23.77
CA SER A 901 4.28 18.37 -23.50
C SER A 901 3.74 17.29 -24.43
N ILE A 902 2.62 16.70 -24.01
CA ILE A 902 1.77 15.83 -24.83
C ILE A 902 0.32 16.35 -24.71
N SER A 903 -0.36 16.45 -25.85
CA SER A 903 -1.77 16.82 -25.94
C SER A 903 -2.60 15.68 -26.55
N ASN A 904 -3.94 15.79 -26.50
CA ASN A 904 -4.88 14.82 -27.07
C ASN A 904 -4.67 13.38 -26.55
N ILE A 905 -4.39 13.24 -25.27
CA ILE A 905 -4.21 11.93 -24.64
C ILE A 905 -5.55 11.18 -24.64
N PRO A 906 -5.66 10.02 -25.30
CA PRO A 906 -6.89 9.25 -25.27
C PRO A 906 -7.02 8.51 -23.94
N LEU A 907 -8.25 8.08 -23.63
CA LEU A 907 -8.54 7.28 -22.45
C LEU A 907 -8.12 5.82 -22.69
N TYR A 908 -6.86 5.48 -22.42
CA TYR A 908 -6.35 4.11 -22.59
C TYR A 908 -6.87 3.20 -21.49
N ARG A 909 -7.88 2.39 -21.83
CA ARG A 909 -8.55 1.45 -20.92
C ARG A 909 -7.78 0.15 -20.81
N LYS A 910 -7.44 -0.26 -19.59
CA LYS A 910 -6.72 -1.49 -19.29
C LYS A 910 -7.39 -2.21 -18.12
N LEU A 911 -7.68 -3.50 -18.33
CA LEU A 911 -8.10 -4.40 -17.27
C LEU A 911 -7.04 -4.40 -16.16
N SER A 912 -7.41 -4.06 -14.94
CA SER A 912 -6.47 -3.94 -13.82
C SER A 912 -7.13 -4.23 -12.49
N VAL A 913 -6.33 -4.72 -11.54
CA VAL A 913 -6.71 -4.95 -10.14
C VAL A 913 -5.90 -3.99 -9.27
N GLU A 914 -6.61 -3.17 -8.50
CA GLU A 914 -6.04 -2.13 -7.63
C GLU A 914 -5.97 -2.58 -6.17
N LYS A 915 -7.03 -3.21 -5.65
CA LYS A 915 -7.08 -3.76 -4.29
C LYS A 915 -8.07 -4.91 -4.14
N THR A 916 -8.08 -5.52 -2.95
CA THR A 916 -9.10 -6.52 -2.57
C THR A 916 -9.65 -6.21 -1.19
N SER A 917 -10.82 -6.76 -0.86
CA SER A 917 -11.26 -6.84 0.54
C SER A 917 -10.33 -7.77 1.32
N SER A 918 -10.20 -7.54 2.63
CA SER A 918 -9.48 -8.48 3.51
C SER A 918 -10.15 -9.86 3.47
N ILE A 919 -9.31 -10.91 3.49
CA ILE A 919 -9.76 -12.30 3.56
C ILE A 919 -8.99 -13.02 4.66
N THR A 920 -9.62 -13.98 5.32
CA THR A 920 -8.98 -14.76 6.40
C THR A 920 -8.46 -16.10 5.88
N ASN A 921 -7.66 -16.81 6.68
CA ASN A 921 -7.15 -18.14 6.35
C ASN A 921 -8.24 -19.21 6.11
N LYS A 922 -9.50 -18.90 6.44
CA LYS A 922 -10.68 -19.73 6.14
C LYS A 922 -11.18 -19.59 4.69
N GLY A 923 -10.70 -18.62 3.93
CA GLY A 923 -11.15 -18.36 2.56
C GLY A 923 -12.58 -17.77 2.51
N GLY A 924 -13.29 -18.02 1.40
CA GLY A 924 -14.68 -17.59 1.21
C GLY A 924 -14.88 -16.56 0.10
N ASP A 925 -15.65 -15.52 0.41
CA ASP A 925 -16.00 -14.42 -0.49
C ASP A 925 -14.87 -13.37 -0.51
N LEU A 926 -14.49 -12.91 -1.70
CA LEU A 926 -13.45 -11.90 -1.92
C LEU A 926 -13.97 -10.84 -2.89
N TRP A 927 -14.00 -9.59 -2.45
CA TRP A 927 -14.17 -8.45 -3.33
C TRP A 927 -12.84 -8.07 -3.95
N ILE A 928 -12.86 -7.83 -5.26
CA ILE A 928 -11.73 -7.41 -6.07
C ILE A 928 -12.10 -6.05 -6.64
N ILE A 929 -11.31 -5.05 -6.30
CA ILE A 929 -11.47 -3.66 -6.75
C ILE A 929 -10.44 -3.39 -7.83
N GLY A 930 -10.91 -2.81 -8.93
CA GLY A 930 -10.09 -2.58 -10.10
C GLY A 930 -10.87 -1.81 -11.15
N ARG A 931 -10.63 -2.12 -12.42
CA ARG A 931 -11.21 -1.39 -13.55
C ARG A 931 -11.41 -2.27 -14.76
N GLU A 932 -12.29 -1.81 -15.65
CA GLU A 932 -12.63 -2.44 -16.94
C GLU A 932 -13.14 -3.88 -16.76
N PHE A 933 -13.82 -4.14 -15.64
CA PHE A 933 -14.50 -5.41 -15.42
C PHE A 933 -15.81 -5.44 -16.21
N ASP A 934 -16.10 -6.61 -16.79
CA ASP A 934 -17.27 -6.85 -17.61
C ASP A 934 -17.80 -8.28 -17.44
N ILE A 935 -18.87 -8.61 -18.16
CA ILE A 935 -19.52 -9.93 -18.07
C ILE A 935 -18.61 -11.10 -18.48
N ASN A 936 -17.52 -10.82 -19.18
CA ASN A 936 -16.54 -11.82 -19.63
C ASN A 936 -15.31 -11.88 -18.71
N SER A 937 -15.27 -11.09 -17.64
CA SER A 937 -14.15 -11.02 -16.70
C SER A 937 -14.22 -12.16 -15.68
N TRP A 938 -13.23 -13.05 -15.71
CA TRP A 938 -13.10 -14.20 -14.81
C TRP A 938 -11.87 -14.05 -13.93
N VAL A 939 -11.97 -14.52 -12.68
CA VAL A 939 -10.87 -14.41 -11.71
C VAL A 939 -10.11 -15.73 -11.67
N PHE A 940 -8.84 -15.69 -12.03
CA PHE A 940 -7.92 -16.82 -11.92
C PHE A 940 -7.14 -16.71 -10.62
N VAL A 941 -7.12 -17.79 -9.84
CA VAL A 941 -6.46 -17.84 -8.53
C VAL A 941 -5.32 -18.85 -8.58
N LEU A 942 -4.10 -18.39 -8.29
CA LEU A 942 -2.89 -19.17 -8.20
C LEU A 942 -2.46 -19.27 -6.73
N TYR A 943 -2.56 -20.47 -6.15
CA TYR A 943 -2.13 -20.72 -4.78
C TYR A 943 -0.66 -21.14 -4.74
N THR A 944 0.10 -20.59 -3.78
CA THR A 944 1.54 -20.89 -3.60
C THR A 944 1.79 -22.19 -2.83
N ASP A 945 0.77 -22.73 -2.16
CA ASP A 945 0.85 -23.93 -1.31
C ASP A 945 0.52 -25.23 -2.05
N GLY A 946 0.54 -25.21 -3.40
CA GLY A 946 0.28 -26.37 -4.26
C GLY A 946 -1.20 -26.76 -4.37
N LYS A 947 -2.13 -26.01 -3.79
CA LYS A 947 -3.57 -26.21 -4.03
C LYS A 947 -3.90 -26.01 -5.52
N PRO A 948 -4.90 -26.74 -6.04
CA PRO A 948 -5.28 -26.59 -7.44
C PRO A 948 -5.79 -25.16 -7.68
N ASN A 949 -5.24 -24.54 -8.72
CA ASN A 949 -5.65 -23.22 -9.18
C ASN A 949 -7.13 -23.22 -9.57
N ASP A 950 -7.80 -22.11 -9.31
CA ASP A 950 -9.22 -21.94 -9.62
C ASP A 950 -9.44 -20.90 -10.71
N SER A 951 -10.58 -21.01 -11.37
CA SER A 951 -11.15 -19.98 -12.22
C SER A 951 -12.57 -19.73 -11.72
N LEU A 952 -12.81 -18.54 -11.18
CA LEU A 952 -14.04 -18.16 -10.50
C LEU A 952 -14.80 -17.14 -11.35
N TYR A 953 -16.10 -17.34 -11.50
CA TYR A 953 -16.99 -16.38 -12.15
C TYR A 953 -17.47 -15.33 -11.13
N PRO A 954 -17.69 -14.07 -11.54
CA PRO A 954 -18.27 -13.05 -10.69
C PRO A 954 -19.67 -13.43 -10.19
N LYS A 955 -19.85 -13.48 -8.87
CA LYS A 955 -21.16 -13.57 -8.22
C LYS A 955 -21.89 -12.22 -8.28
N GLU A 956 -21.14 -11.14 -8.17
CA GLU A 956 -21.58 -9.77 -8.38
C GLU A 956 -20.54 -9.02 -9.20
N LEU A 957 -20.98 -8.14 -10.08
CA LEU A 957 -20.14 -7.49 -11.09
C LEU A 957 -20.54 -6.03 -11.27
N HIS A 958 -19.54 -5.16 -11.17
CA HIS A 958 -19.54 -3.76 -11.56
C HIS A 958 -18.29 -3.50 -12.40
N SER A 959 -18.20 -2.35 -13.06
CA SER A 959 -17.03 -2.03 -13.89
C SER A 959 -15.76 -1.82 -13.08
N THR A 960 -15.89 -1.49 -11.79
CA THR A 960 -14.76 -1.31 -10.87
C THR A 960 -14.69 -2.31 -9.71
N ALA A 961 -15.65 -3.22 -9.59
CA ALA A 961 -15.69 -4.19 -8.50
C ALA A 961 -16.26 -5.56 -8.92
N ILE A 962 -15.62 -6.64 -8.49
CA ILE A 962 -16.07 -8.03 -8.67
C ILE A 962 -16.16 -8.68 -7.30
N LEU A 963 -17.28 -9.36 -7.01
CA LEU A 963 -17.37 -10.32 -5.91
C LEU A 963 -17.19 -11.74 -6.46
N VAL A 964 -16.21 -12.48 -5.96
CA VAL A 964 -16.11 -13.92 -6.18
C VAL A 964 -16.31 -14.68 -4.88
N SER A 965 -16.88 -15.87 -4.99
CA SER A 965 -17.06 -16.81 -3.89
C SER A 965 -16.23 -18.07 -4.14
N GLY A 966 -15.80 -18.72 -3.07
CA GLY A 966 -15.13 -20.03 -3.15
C GLY A 966 -13.60 -19.96 -3.16
N ILE A 967 -13.00 -18.86 -2.69
CA ILE A 967 -11.56 -18.85 -2.37
C ILE A 967 -11.32 -19.92 -1.30
N LYS A 968 -10.36 -20.81 -1.55
CA LYS A 968 -10.06 -21.93 -0.66
C LYS A 968 -9.36 -21.44 0.61
N PRO A 969 -9.58 -22.10 1.76
CA PRO A 969 -8.79 -21.84 2.97
C PRO A 969 -7.30 -21.96 2.67
N THR A 970 -6.48 -20.99 3.08
CA THR A 970 -5.02 -21.03 2.94
C THR A 970 -4.34 -20.13 3.97
N ILE A 971 -3.16 -20.53 4.43
CA ILE A 971 -2.30 -19.74 5.34
C ILE A 971 -1.17 -19.03 4.58
N HIS A 972 -1.08 -19.22 3.26
CA HIS A 972 -0.04 -18.65 2.43
C HIS A 972 -0.63 -17.56 1.52
N PRO A 973 0.17 -16.54 1.16
CA PRO A 973 -0.23 -15.58 0.13
C PRO A 973 -0.57 -16.28 -1.18
N PHE A 974 -1.55 -15.76 -1.90
CA PHE A 974 -1.94 -16.26 -3.21
C PHE A 974 -2.08 -15.11 -4.21
N THR A 975 -2.01 -15.42 -5.50
CA THR A 975 -2.07 -14.42 -6.56
C THR A 975 -3.39 -14.55 -7.31
N ILE A 976 -4.03 -13.43 -7.58
CA ILE A 976 -5.21 -13.36 -8.44
C ILE A 976 -4.90 -12.60 -9.73
N GLN A 977 -5.58 -12.96 -10.81
CA GLN A 977 -5.56 -12.25 -12.08
C GLN A 977 -6.94 -12.30 -12.72
N VAL A 978 -7.49 -11.14 -13.09
CA VAL A 978 -8.73 -11.06 -13.85
C VAL A 978 -8.39 -11.22 -15.33
N ARG A 979 -9.09 -12.10 -16.05
CA ARG A 979 -8.89 -12.30 -17.49
C ARG A 979 -10.21 -12.28 -18.23
N HIS A 980 -10.18 -11.78 -19.44
CA HIS A 980 -11.33 -11.79 -20.34
C HIS A 980 -11.44 -13.14 -21.06
N ILE A 981 -12.54 -13.87 -20.88
CA ILE A 981 -12.64 -15.26 -21.35
C ILE A 981 -12.69 -15.40 -22.88
N THR A 982 -13.26 -14.42 -23.60
CA THR A 982 -13.33 -14.47 -25.07
C THR A 982 -12.08 -13.92 -25.75
N ASN A 983 -11.26 -13.15 -25.02
CA ASN A 983 -10.02 -12.58 -25.50
C ASN A 983 -8.92 -12.86 -24.49
N GLY A 984 -8.35 -14.07 -24.53
CA GLY A 984 -7.40 -14.54 -23.52
C GLY A 984 -6.08 -13.77 -23.40
N THR A 985 -5.83 -12.79 -24.28
CA THR A 985 -4.70 -11.85 -24.15
C THR A 985 -5.03 -10.65 -23.26
N LEU A 986 -6.31 -10.34 -23.02
CA LEU A 986 -6.71 -9.25 -22.14
C LEU A 986 -6.76 -9.77 -20.70
N ALA A 987 -5.72 -9.45 -19.94
CA ALA A 987 -5.56 -9.84 -18.55
C ALA A 987 -5.16 -8.63 -17.69
N SER A 988 -5.55 -8.65 -16.42
CA SER A 988 -5.07 -7.71 -15.42
C SER A 988 -3.61 -7.97 -15.06
N ASN A 989 -3.02 -7.05 -14.33
CA ASN A 989 -1.86 -7.33 -13.50
C ASN A 989 -2.12 -8.51 -12.56
N ASN A 990 -1.04 -9.21 -12.21
CA ASN A 990 -1.04 -10.18 -11.11
C ASN A 990 -1.13 -9.41 -9.79
N TYR A 991 -2.09 -9.76 -8.95
CA TYR A 991 -2.30 -9.10 -7.66
C TYR A 991 -2.10 -10.10 -6.51
N ARG A 992 -1.18 -9.80 -5.60
CA ARG A 992 -0.91 -10.62 -4.41
C ARG A 992 -1.94 -10.31 -3.33
N VAL A 993 -2.55 -11.36 -2.78
CA VAL A 993 -3.48 -11.31 -1.66
C VAL A 993 -2.84 -12.01 -0.47
N ASP A 994 -2.67 -11.29 0.63
CA ASP A 994 -2.15 -11.81 1.88
C ASP A 994 -3.33 -12.07 2.85
N PRO A 995 -3.67 -13.34 3.14
CA PRO A 995 -4.78 -13.65 4.05
C PRO A 995 -4.41 -13.32 5.51
N LEU A 996 -5.40 -12.87 6.30
CA LEU A 996 -5.29 -12.73 7.75
C LEU A 996 -5.32 -14.12 8.42
N ILE A 997 -4.25 -14.48 9.13
CA ILE A 997 -4.02 -15.85 9.63
C ILE A 997 -4.46 -16.01 11.08
N PHE A 998 -5.70 -16.43 11.32
CA PHE A 998 -6.21 -16.75 12.65
C PHE A 998 -6.01 -18.24 12.94
N ILE A 999 -5.06 -18.58 13.81
CA ILE A 999 -4.83 -19.96 14.28
C ILE A 999 -5.16 -20.00 15.78
N TYR A 1000 -6.29 -20.61 16.12
CA TYR A 1000 -6.69 -20.77 17.51
C TYR A 1000 -6.04 -22.03 18.10
N PRO A 1001 -5.73 -22.08 19.41
CA PRO A 1001 -5.17 -23.27 20.06
C PRO A 1001 -5.98 -24.55 19.78
N GLU A 1002 -7.30 -24.45 19.68
CA GLU A 1002 -8.20 -25.56 19.37
C GLU A 1002 -7.95 -26.15 17.97
N ASP A 1003 -7.58 -25.33 16.98
CA ASP A 1003 -7.34 -25.78 15.60
C ASP A 1003 -6.13 -26.74 15.54
N SER A 1004 -5.10 -26.49 16.35
CA SER A 1004 -3.87 -27.30 16.41
C SER A 1004 -4.11 -28.73 16.91
N SER A 1005 -5.19 -28.97 17.65
CA SER A 1005 -5.54 -30.30 18.16
C SER A 1005 -6.16 -31.21 17.09
N SER A 1006 -6.67 -30.65 15.98
CA SER A 1006 -7.38 -31.42 14.95
C SER A 1006 -6.48 -31.91 13.80
N THR A 1007 -5.25 -31.42 13.68
CA THR A 1007 -4.36 -31.76 12.55
C THR A 1007 -3.35 -32.88 12.85
N SER A 1008 -3.41 -33.51 14.03
CA SER A 1008 -2.54 -34.63 14.40
C SER A 1008 -3.29 -35.96 14.58
N SER A 1009 -4.14 -36.34 13.62
CA SER A 1009 -4.62 -37.73 13.54
C SER A 1009 -4.97 -38.17 12.12
N THR A 1010 -3.96 -38.33 11.25
CA THR A 1010 -4.08 -39.21 10.07
C THR A 1010 -2.76 -39.93 9.82
N SER A 1011 -2.50 -41.02 10.56
CA SER A 1011 -1.80 -42.25 10.11
C SER A 1011 -1.16 -42.99 11.28
N SER A 1012 -1.92 -43.83 11.97
CA SER A 1012 -1.55 -45.24 12.18
C SER A 1012 -2.63 -45.94 12.99
N SER A 1013 -3.14 -46.98 12.35
CA SER A 1013 -4.04 -47.99 12.86
C SER A 1013 -3.48 -48.72 14.09
N SER A 1014 -4.36 -48.89 15.09
CA SER A 1014 -4.49 -50.06 15.96
C SER A 1014 -3.23 -50.63 16.62
N THR A 1015 -3.16 -50.56 17.95
CA THR A 1015 -3.66 -51.64 18.85
C THR A 1015 -3.56 -51.18 20.31
N SER A 1016 -4.63 -51.46 21.04
CA SER A 1016 -4.86 -51.40 22.49
C SER A 1016 -3.66 -51.78 23.37
N SER A 1017 -3.44 -51.09 24.50
CA SER A 1017 -4.07 -51.41 25.80
C SER A 1017 -3.33 -50.75 26.99
N SER A 1018 -4.12 -50.11 27.85
CA SER A 1018 -4.04 -50.11 29.33
C SER A 1018 -2.78 -49.60 30.06
N SER A 1019 -3.01 -48.44 30.70
CA SER A 1019 -2.98 -48.22 32.17
C SER A 1019 -1.66 -47.99 32.91
N SER A 1020 -1.82 -47.03 33.84
CA SER A 1020 -1.22 -46.89 35.18
C SER A 1020 0.19 -46.29 35.30
N SER A 1021 0.18 -44.99 35.59
CA SER A 1021 0.61 -44.35 36.85
C SER A 1021 2.08 -44.40 37.33
N SER A 1022 2.40 -43.33 38.07
CA SER A 1022 3.55 -43.08 38.96
C SER A 1022 4.90 -42.91 38.26
N SER A 1023 5.40 -41.69 38.09
CA SER A 1023 5.99 -40.78 39.10
C SER A 1023 7.42 -41.14 39.49
N SER A 1024 8.20 -40.07 39.61
CA SER A 1024 9.45 -39.87 40.37
C SER A 1024 10.79 -40.37 39.80
N SER A 1025 11.63 -39.35 39.57
CA SER A 1025 13.02 -39.19 40.02
C SER A 1025 14.14 -39.95 39.31
N SER A 1026 14.86 -39.19 38.49
CA SER A 1026 16.30 -38.88 38.62
C SER A 1026 17.23 -39.98 39.17
N SER A 1027 18.18 -40.41 38.34
CA SER A 1027 19.61 -40.32 38.66
C SER A 1027 20.49 -40.73 37.48
N SER A 1028 21.48 -39.89 37.25
CA SER A 1028 22.74 -40.05 36.52
C SER A 1028 23.50 -41.37 36.75
N LEU A 1029 24.14 -41.88 35.69
CA LEU A 1029 25.45 -42.56 35.68
C LEU A 1029 26.03 -42.41 34.26
N SER A 1030 27.12 -41.68 34.03
CA SER A 1030 28.54 -42.04 34.24
C SER A 1030 29.11 -43.03 33.21
N SER A 1031 29.81 -42.46 32.23
CA SER A 1031 31.13 -42.81 31.69
C SER A 1031 31.61 -44.27 31.51
N SER A 1032 32.17 -44.46 30.31
CA SER A 1032 33.40 -45.18 29.95
C SER A 1032 33.25 -46.55 29.25
N SER A 1033 33.72 -46.62 28.01
CA SER A 1033 34.81 -47.53 27.60
C SER A 1033 35.10 -47.43 26.09
N SER A 1034 36.37 -47.21 25.80
CA SER A 1034 37.13 -47.42 24.56
C SER A 1034 36.90 -48.77 23.87
N SER A 1035 36.96 -48.81 22.53
CA SER A 1035 37.93 -49.62 21.76
C SER A 1035 37.65 -49.70 20.24
N ASN A 1036 38.77 -49.69 19.50
CA ASN A 1036 39.03 -50.16 18.13
C ASN A 1036 38.67 -49.27 16.92
N GLU A 1037 39.67 -48.48 16.54
CA GLU A 1037 39.91 -47.96 15.19
C GLU A 1037 39.93 -49.09 14.15
N THR A 1038 38.88 -49.18 13.34
CA THR A 1038 38.97 -49.73 11.99
C THR A 1038 39.29 -48.58 11.05
N THR A 1039 40.46 -48.59 10.44
CA THR A 1039 40.86 -47.68 9.36
C THR A 1039 39.79 -47.75 8.26
N PRO A 1040 39.01 -46.68 8.01
CA PRO A 1040 38.01 -46.73 6.95
C PRO A 1040 38.75 -46.81 5.61
N SER A 1041 38.39 -47.82 4.80
CA SER A 1041 38.69 -47.80 3.37
C SER A 1041 38.24 -46.44 2.80
N PRO A 1042 39.01 -45.81 1.89
CA PRO A 1042 38.69 -44.47 1.40
C PRO A 1042 37.25 -44.46 0.90
N THR A 1043 36.40 -43.66 1.56
CA THR A 1043 35.03 -43.42 1.12
C THR A 1043 35.09 -43.02 -0.34
N SER A 1044 34.49 -43.82 -1.22
CA SER A 1044 34.47 -43.52 -2.66
C SER A 1044 33.91 -42.12 -2.85
N LEU A 1045 34.63 -41.28 -3.58
CA LEU A 1045 34.17 -39.93 -3.91
C LEU A 1045 32.81 -40.02 -4.63
N PRO A 1046 31.88 -39.09 -4.36
CA PRO A 1046 30.56 -39.11 -4.97
C PRO A 1046 30.71 -38.96 -6.48
N THR A 1047 30.05 -39.88 -7.19
CA THR A 1047 29.82 -39.82 -8.63
C THR A 1047 28.33 -39.63 -8.86
N ASN A 1048 27.93 -38.87 -9.88
CA ASN A 1048 26.51 -38.79 -10.24
C ASN A 1048 25.99 -40.19 -10.58
N ALA A 1049 24.74 -40.48 -10.21
CA ALA A 1049 24.14 -41.77 -10.53
C ALA A 1049 24.01 -41.92 -12.06
N PRO A 1050 24.12 -43.14 -12.64
CA PRO A 1050 23.86 -43.34 -14.06
C PRO A 1050 22.49 -42.77 -14.47
N GLN A 1051 22.48 -41.84 -15.42
CA GLN A 1051 21.26 -41.16 -15.85
C GLN A 1051 20.81 -41.64 -17.23
N LYS A 1052 19.49 -41.68 -17.45
CA LYS A 1052 18.92 -41.94 -18.78
C LYS A 1052 19.06 -40.67 -19.64
N CYS A 1053 19.63 -40.82 -20.83
CA CYS A 1053 19.73 -39.74 -21.82
C CYS A 1053 18.36 -39.17 -22.18
N LYS A 1054 18.24 -37.83 -22.12
CA LYS A 1054 17.01 -37.07 -22.39
C LYS A 1054 17.08 -36.39 -23.77
N GLY A 1055 16.00 -35.71 -24.14
CA GLY A 1055 15.88 -35.00 -25.42
C GLY A 1055 15.07 -35.74 -26.49
N ASN A 1056 14.49 -34.98 -27.41
CA ASN A 1056 13.89 -35.49 -28.65
C ASN A 1056 14.34 -34.61 -29.84
N PRO A 1057 15.28 -35.07 -30.69
CA PRO A 1057 15.98 -36.36 -30.60
C PRO A 1057 16.84 -36.51 -29.32
N ILE A 1058 17.10 -37.75 -28.90
CA ILE A 1058 17.93 -38.05 -27.71
C ILE A 1058 19.28 -37.33 -27.85
N CYS A 1059 19.71 -36.62 -26.80
CA CYS A 1059 20.92 -35.79 -26.75
C CYS A 1059 21.03 -34.78 -27.90
N GLY A 1060 19.89 -34.23 -28.36
CA GLY A 1060 19.85 -33.26 -29.45
C GLY A 1060 20.24 -33.85 -30.81
N GLY A 1061 20.34 -35.18 -30.92
CA GLY A 1061 20.64 -35.87 -32.17
C GLY A 1061 22.11 -35.73 -32.57
N LEU A 1062 22.42 -34.76 -33.45
CA LEU A 1062 23.81 -34.50 -33.87
C LEU A 1062 24.56 -33.60 -32.87
N ASN A 1063 23.87 -33.05 -31.87
CA ASN A 1063 24.44 -32.13 -30.90
C ASN A 1063 25.17 -32.83 -29.74
N GLY A 1064 25.05 -34.15 -29.63
CA GLY A 1064 25.68 -34.94 -28.57
C GLY A 1064 25.48 -36.43 -28.80
N TYR A 1065 26.03 -37.23 -27.89
CA TYR A 1065 25.85 -38.68 -27.87
C TYR A 1065 25.47 -39.16 -26.47
N CYS A 1066 24.80 -40.31 -26.40
CA CYS A 1066 24.39 -40.90 -25.13
C CYS A 1066 25.52 -41.76 -24.53
N SER A 1067 25.90 -41.49 -23.28
CA SER A 1067 26.82 -42.29 -22.48
C SER A 1067 26.07 -42.96 -21.32
N SER A 1068 26.78 -43.75 -20.50
CA SER A 1068 26.22 -44.33 -19.28
C SER A 1068 25.93 -43.30 -18.17
N SER A 1069 26.55 -42.12 -18.21
CA SER A 1069 26.31 -41.02 -17.26
C SER A 1069 25.18 -40.09 -17.73
N GLY A 1070 24.75 -40.19 -18.98
CA GLY A 1070 23.72 -39.32 -19.57
C GLY A 1070 24.17 -38.77 -20.93
N CYS A 1071 23.58 -37.66 -21.37
CA CYS A 1071 23.98 -37.02 -22.63
C CYS A 1071 25.33 -36.31 -22.49
N VAL A 1072 26.25 -36.59 -23.42
CA VAL A 1072 27.52 -35.88 -23.58
C VAL A 1072 27.41 -34.98 -24.81
N CYS A 1073 27.44 -33.67 -24.60
CA CYS A 1073 27.19 -32.69 -25.65
C CYS A 1073 28.46 -32.29 -26.40
N TYR A 1074 28.36 -32.18 -27.72
CA TYR A 1074 29.40 -31.59 -28.56
C TYR A 1074 29.35 -30.07 -28.46
N SER A 1075 30.48 -29.43 -28.19
CA SER A 1075 30.59 -27.96 -28.18
C SER A 1075 30.07 -27.36 -29.49
N PRO A 1076 29.26 -26.28 -29.48
CA PRO A 1076 28.92 -25.40 -28.35
C PRO A 1076 27.64 -25.78 -27.57
N TRP A 1077 27.13 -27.01 -27.71
CA TRP A 1077 25.91 -27.45 -27.02
C TRP A 1077 26.20 -27.93 -25.60
N VAL A 1078 25.24 -27.69 -24.70
CA VAL A 1078 25.27 -28.05 -23.27
C VAL A 1078 23.86 -28.39 -22.76
N GLY A 1079 23.76 -28.85 -21.52
CA GLY A 1079 22.51 -29.26 -20.87
C GLY A 1079 22.26 -30.77 -20.90
N GLU A 1080 21.30 -31.24 -20.12
CA GLU A 1080 20.99 -32.68 -19.96
C GLU A 1080 20.46 -33.37 -21.23
N ASP A 1081 20.10 -32.60 -22.25
CA ASP A 1081 19.58 -33.05 -23.54
C ASP A 1081 20.30 -32.43 -24.76
N CYS A 1082 21.38 -31.67 -24.54
CA CYS A 1082 22.17 -30.98 -25.59
C CYS A 1082 21.36 -30.04 -26.50
N LEU A 1083 20.32 -29.40 -25.96
CA LEU A 1083 19.45 -28.46 -26.68
C LEU A 1083 19.70 -26.98 -26.32
N SER A 1084 20.64 -26.69 -25.41
CA SER A 1084 21.09 -25.34 -25.07
C SER A 1084 22.44 -25.06 -25.72
N LYS A 1085 22.67 -23.86 -26.24
CA LYS A 1085 23.91 -23.46 -26.90
C LYS A 1085 24.58 -22.32 -26.14
N VAL A 1086 25.90 -22.37 -25.96
CA VAL A 1086 26.67 -21.30 -25.32
C VAL A 1086 26.66 -20.03 -26.19
N ILE A 1087 26.35 -18.87 -25.60
CA ILE A 1087 26.43 -17.55 -26.26
C ILE A 1087 27.82 -16.95 -26.03
N ILE A 1088 28.42 -16.40 -27.08
CA ILE A 1088 29.67 -15.64 -26.98
C ILE A 1088 29.34 -14.20 -26.59
N VAL A 1089 29.38 -13.89 -25.30
CA VAL A 1089 29.30 -12.50 -24.82
C VAL A 1089 30.70 -11.91 -24.61
N PRO A 1090 30.88 -10.58 -24.76
CA PRO A 1090 32.13 -9.93 -24.37
C PRO A 1090 32.40 -10.08 -22.87
N GLN A 1091 33.67 -9.98 -22.47
CA GLN A 1091 34.04 -9.98 -21.05
C GLN A 1091 33.32 -8.84 -20.32
N PRO A 1092 32.59 -9.12 -19.21
CA PRO A 1092 31.88 -8.10 -18.45
C PRO A 1092 32.85 -7.11 -17.78
N SER A 1093 32.36 -5.91 -17.50
CA SER A 1093 33.09 -4.91 -16.72
C SER A 1093 33.32 -5.37 -15.29
N THR A 1094 34.53 -5.22 -14.77
CA THR A 1094 34.87 -5.66 -13.41
C THR A 1094 34.18 -4.81 -12.34
N ASN A 1095 33.41 -5.42 -11.45
CA ASN A 1095 32.92 -4.78 -10.23
C ASN A 1095 34.06 -4.73 -9.19
N THR A 1096 34.55 -3.54 -8.84
CA THR A 1096 35.69 -3.41 -7.91
C THR A 1096 35.32 -3.40 -6.43
N SER A 1097 34.03 -3.39 -6.06
CA SER A 1097 33.59 -3.35 -4.66
C SER A 1097 33.22 -4.72 -4.09
N GLN A 1098 32.84 -5.67 -4.95
CA GLN A 1098 32.42 -7.02 -4.56
C GLN A 1098 32.66 -8.02 -5.69
N PRO A 1099 32.87 -9.32 -5.38
CA PRO A 1099 33.05 -10.40 -6.35
C PRO A 1099 31.69 -10.77 -6.97
N SER A 1100 31.08 -9.81 -7.65
CA SER A 1100 29.86 -10.00 -8.42
C SER A 1100 30.13 -9.77 -9.90
N THR A 1101 29.45 -10.53 -10.74
CA THR A 1101 29.57 -10.40 -12.19
C THR A 1101 28.23 -10.07 -12.79
N GLU A 1102 28.18 -8.93 -13.49
CA GLU A 1102 27.04 -8.54 -14.31
C GLU A 1102 27.35 -8.79 -15.78
N ILE A 1103 26.60 -9.67 -16.44
CA ILE A 1103 26.78 -9.96 -17.87
C ILE A 1103 25.58 -9.39 -18.62
N PRO A 1104 25.75 -8.33 -19.42
CA PRO A 1104 24.73 -7.89 -20.35
C PRO A 1104 24.70 -8.84 -21.57
N ILE A 1105 23.52 -9.34 -21.91
CA ILE A 1105 23.30 -10.19 -23.08
C ILE A 1105 22.46 -9.40 -24.06
N PHE A 1106 22.95 -9.28 -25.29
CA PHE A 1106 22.30 -8.56 -26.39
C PHE A 1106 21.86 -9.58 -27.43
N ASP A 1107 20.60 -9.51 -27.87
CA ASP A 1107 20.09 -10.36 -28.94
C ASP A 1107 20.57 -9.85 -30.32
N ASP A 1108 21.43 -10.63 -31.00
CA ASP A 1108 21.94 -10.31 -32.34
C ASP A 1108 20.91 -10.60 -33.46
N ASN A 1109 19.84 -11.33 -33.18
CA ASN A 1109 18.89 -11.82 -34.18
C ASN A 1109 17.52 -11.11 -34.09
N ASN A 1110 17.45 -9.79 -34.16
CA ASN A 1110 16.32 -9.01 -34.70
C ASN A 1110 16.55 -7.50 -34.55
N SER A 1111 15.72 -6.69 -35.24
CA SER A 1111 15.73 -5.23 -35.21
C SER A 1111 15.42 -4.56 -33.85
N GLU A 1112 15.21 -5.34 -32.79
CA GLU A 1112 15.02 -4.88 -31.42
C GLU A 1112 16.07 -5.56 -30.54
N SER A 1113 17.15 -4.85 -30.21
CA SER A 1113 18.17 -5.36 -29.29
C SER A 1113 17.59 -5.43 -27.87
N ILE A 1114 17.14 -6.61 -27.44
CA ILE A 1114 16.66 -6.85 -26.07
C ILE A 1114 17.87 -7.09 -25.16
N MET A 1115 17.91 -6.39 -24.03
CA MET A 1115 18.96 -6.52 -23.02
C MET A 1115 18.50 -7.48 -21.91
N PHE A 1116 19.34 -8.46 -21.59
CA PHE A 1116 19.23 -9.25 -20.37
C PHE A 1116 20.41 -8.93 -19.44
N LYS A 1117 20.15 -8.92 -18.14
CA LYS A 1117 21.17 -8.73 -17.10
C LYS A 1117 21.22 -9.94 -16.20
N SER A 1118 22.35 -10.62 -16.19
CA SER A 1118 22.62 -11.70 -15.22
C SER A 1118 23.50 -11.21 -14.08
N LEU A 1119 23.21 -11.55 -12.83
CA LEU A 1119 24.04 -11.23 -11.66
C LEU A 1119 24.38 -12.49 -10.87
N ILE A 1120 25.67 -12.69 -10.60
CA ILE A 1120 26.22 -13.75 -9.75
C ILE A 1120 26.86 -13.09 -8.52
N SER A 1121 26.62 -13.62 -7.31
CA SER A 1121 27.16 -13.05 -6.07
C SER A 1121 27.50 -14.12 -5.01
N ILE A 1122 28.56 -13.86 -4.22
CA ILE A 1122 28.91 -14.61 -3.01
C ILE A 1122 28.30 -13.88 -1.81
N VAL A 1123 27.37 -14.52 -1.11
CA VAL A 1123 26.47 -13.85 -0.16
C VAL A 1123 26.97 -13.93 1.28
N SER A 1124 27.20 -15.15 1.78
CA SER A 1124 27.54 -15.35 3.20
C SER A 1124 28.16 -16.72 3.49
N LEU A 1125 28.72 -16.87 4.69
CA LEU A 1125 29.19 -18.12 5.26
C LEU A 1125 28.37 -18.46 6.51
N ARG A 1126 27.78 -19.64 6.57
CA ARG A 1126 26.93 -20.08 7.69
C ARG A 1126 27.52 -21.31 8.37
N GLU A 1127 27.48 -21.37 9.69
CA GLU A 1127 27.75 -22.59 10.45
C GLU A 1127 26.41 -23.24 10.79
N LEU A 1128 26.25 -24.51 10.45
CA LEU A 1128 25.07 -25.31 10.75
C LEU A 1128 25.42 -26.41 11.74
N ASP A 1129 24.51 -26.70 12.68
CA ASP A 1129 24.64 -27.85 13.55
C ASP A 1129 24.24 -29.16 12.84
N PHE A 1130 24.32 -30.29 13.55
CA PHE A 1130 23.98 -31.61 13.03
C PHE A 1130 22.50 -31.79 12.67
N ASN A 1131 21.62 -30.85 13.02
CA ASN A 1131 20.21 -30.82 12.64
C ASN A 1131 19.93 -29.75 11.56
N ASP A 1132 20.97 -29.27 10.86
CA ASP A 1132 20.88 -28.21 9.85
C ASP A 1132 20.40 -26.85 10.38
N LYS A 1133 20.42 -26.65 11.70
CA LYS A 1133 20.07 -25.37 12.30
C LYS A 1133 21.25 -24.41 12.24
N GLN A 1134 21.00 -23.18 11.79
CA GLN A 1134 22.00 -22.13 11.76
C GLN A 1134 22.48 -21.78 13.18
N VAL A 1135 23.78 -21.94 13.41
CA VAL A 1135 24.50 -21.61 14.65
C VAL A 1135 25.13 -20.22 14.55
N ASN A 1136 25.78 -19.93 13.42
CA ASN A 1136 26.39 -18.63 13.11
C ASN A 1136 26.20 -18.28 11.63
N GLN A 1137 26.21 -16.98 11.28
CA GLN A 1137 26.22 -16.51 9.91
C GLN A 1137 27.09 -15.24 9.79
N TYR A 1138 27.91 -15.19 8.75
CA TYR A 1138 28.79 -14.08 8.43
C TYR A 1138 28.53 -13.66 6.98
N LYS A 1139 27.90 -12.50 6.78
CA LYS A 1139 27.69 -11.92 5.45
C LYS A 1139 28.97 -11.23 4.97
N PHE A 1140 29.19 -11.24 3.67
CA PHE A 1140 30.40 -10.67 3.07
C PHE A 1140 30.13 -9.26 2.54
N ASP A 1141 30.23 -8.26 3.42
CA ASP A 1141 29.82 -6.88 3.09
C ASP A 1141 30.93 -6.04 2.45
N LYS A 1142 32.20 -6.33 2.79
CA LYS A 1142 33.37 -5.58 2.31
C LYS A 1142 34.37 -6.52 1.64
N TRP A 1143 34.78 -6.17 0.43
CA TRP A 1143 35.82 -6.88 -0.32
C TRP A 1143 36.92 -5.92 -0.76
N THR A 1144 38.16 -6.36 -0.64
CA THR A 1144 39.34 -5.68 -1.18
C THR A 1144 39.64 -6.28 -2.55
N TYR A 1145 39.58 -5.46 -3.59
CA TYR A 1145 39.82 -5.88 -4.98
C TYR A 1145 41.30 -5.78 -5.37
N SER A 1146 41.77 -6.74 -6.16
CA SER A 1146 43.05 -6.74 -6.87
C SER A 1146 42.91 -7.36 -8.26
N LYS A 1147 43.52 -6.73 -9.27
CA LYS A 1147 43.58 -7.29 -10.63
C LYS A 1147 44.83 -8.16 -10.77
N LEU A 1148 44.68 -9.44 -11.10
CA LEU A 1148 45.82 -10.33 -11.38
C LEU A 1148 46.28 -10.23 -12.83
N ASN A 1149 45.35 -10.24 -13.78
CA ASN A 1149 45.60 -10.04 -15.21
C ASN A 1149 44.32 -9.54 -15.91
N GLU A 1150 44.32 -9.46 -17.24
CA GLU A 1150 43.16 -8.96 -18.00
C GLU A 1150 41.89 -9.78 -17.84
N THR A 1151 41.99 -11.09 -17.65
CA THR A 1151 40.84 -12.00 -17.51
C THR A 1151 40.67 -12.55 -16.09
N THR A 1152 41.56 -12.22 -15.15
CA THR A 1152 41.52 -12.74 -13.77
C THR A 1152 41.56 -11.62 -12.75
N ASN A 1153 40.54 -11.59 -11.90
CA ASN A 1153 40.35 -10.64 -10.81
C ASN A 1153 40.33 -11.39 -9.47
N GLN A 1154 40.83 -10.79 -8.42
CA GLN A 1154 40.90 -11.40 -7.09
C GLN A 1154 40.31 -10.45 -6.05
N TYR A 1155 39.55 -11.02 -5.11
CA TYR A 1155 38.86 -10.30 -4.05
C TYR A 1155 39.18 -10.96 -2.73
N PHE A 1156 39.41 -10.15 -1.71
CA PHE A 1156 39.73 -10.60 -0.37
C PHE A 1156 38.73 -10.04 0.62
N THR A 1157 38.23 -10.89 1.51
CA THR A 1157 37.49 -10.46 2.70
C THR A 1157 37.93 -11.32 3.89
N ASN A 1158 37.56 -10.91 5.08
CA ASN A 1158 37.82 -11.69 6.28
C ASN A 1158 36.61 -11.64 7.22
N ILE A 1159 36.48 -12.68 8.02
CA ILE A 1159 35.50 -12.78 9.09
C ILE A 1159 36.25 -13.04 10.39
N THR A 1160 35.86 -12.33 11.44
CA THR A 1160 36.45 -12.53 12.77
C THR A 1160 35.53 -13.41 13.59
N ILE A 1161 36.00 -14.60 13.94
CA ILE A 1161 35.31 -15.56 14.80
C ILE A 1161 35.68 -15.25 16.24
N GLN A 1162 34.71 -14.75 17.00
CA GLN A 1162 34.90 -14.45 18.43
C GLN A 1162 34.59 -15.69 19.29
N PRO A 1163 35.30 -15.87 20.42
CA PRO A 1163 34.98 -16.94 21.35
C PRO A 1163 33.60 -16.72 21.98
N SER A 1164 32.76 -17.76 21.93
CA SER A 1164 31.53 -17.82 22.72
C SER A 1164 31.84 -18.28 24.15
N ALA A 1165 31.01 -17.90 25.13
CA ALA A 1165 31.25 -18.14 26.57
C ALA A 1165 31.48 -19.62 26.96
N SER A 1166 31.10 -20.58 26.11
CA SER A 1166 31.35 -22.02 26.31
C SER A 1166 32.71 -22.51 25.78
N ASN A 1167 33.40 -21.74 24.94
CA ASN A 1167 34.54 -22.20 24.15
C ASN A 1167 35.82 -21.38 24.43
N ASN A 1168 36.80 -21.97 25.12
CA ASN A 1168 38.05 -21.32 25.59
C ASN A 1168 39.14 -21.15 24.49
N PHE A 1169 38.80 -20.64 23.30
CA PHE A 1169 39.81 -20.33 22.28
C PHE A 1169 40.00 -18.81 22.09
N LYS A 1170 41.13 -18.40 21.49
CA LYS A 1170 41.39 -16.98 21.16
C LYS A 1170 40.67 -16.61 19.86
N SER A 1171 40.17 -15.38 19.77
CA SER A 1171 39.60 -14.82 18.52
C SER A 1171 40.44 -15.22 17.30
N SER A 1172 39.78 -15.73 16.27
CA SER A 1172 40.41 -16.26 15.06
C SER A 1172 39.88 -15.53 13.84
N ILE A 1173 40.75 -15.31 12.85
CA ILE A 1173 40.38 -14.70 11.58
C ILE A 1173 40.30 -15.79 10.52
N THR A 1174 39.19 -15.84 9.81
CA THR A 1174 39.05 -16.65 8.59
C THR A 1174 39.08 -15.71 7.40
N ASN A 1175 40.06 -15.89 6.52
CA ASN A 1175 40.18 -15.13 5.28
C ASN A 1175 39.44 -15.87 4.17
N ILE A 1176 38.71 -15.12 3.35
CA ILE A 1176 38.02 -15.63 2.17
C ILE A 1176 38.60 -14.90 0.96
N THR A 1177 39.12 -15.67 0.02
CA THR A 1177 39.67 -15.18 -1.23
C THR A 1177 38.82 -15.70 -2.37
N ALA A 1178 38.24 -14.81 -3.17
CA ALA A 1178 37.51 -15.17 -4.38
C ALA A 1178 38.32 -14.74 -5.61
N THR A 1179 38.68 -15.70 -6.45
CA THR A 1179 39.39 -15.44 -7.72
C THR A 1179 38.45 -15.71 -8.88
N LEU A 1180 38.07 -14.66 -9.59
CA LEU A 1180 37.17 -14.69 -10.74
C LEU A 1180 38.00 -14.71 -12.03
N GLN A 1181 37.88 -15.80 -12.80
CA GLN A 1181 38.58 -15.98 -14.07
C GLN A 1181 37.60 -16.10 -15.24
N TRP A 1182 37.75 -15.24 -16.24
CA TRP A 1182 36.99 -15.24 -17.49
C TRP A 1182 37.68 -16.06 -18.58
N PHE A 1183 36.93 -16.91 -19.28
CA PHE A 1183 37.43 -17.77 -20.35
C PHE A 1183 36.94 -17.30 -21.73
N ASN A 1184 37.80 -16.62 -22.49
CA ASN A 1184 37.47 -16.18 -23.86
C ASN A 1184 37.41 -17.31 -24.89
N LYS A 1185 37.97 -18.48 -24.57
CA LYS A 1185 38.04 -19.65 -25.46
C LYS A 1185 37.81 -20.93 -24.65
N GLU A 1186 37.37 -21.97 -25.35
CA GLU A 1186 37.17 -23.29 -24.76
C GLU A 1186 38.50 -23.82 -24.19
N THR A 1187 38.52 -24.15 -22.90
CA THR A 1187 39.73 -24.51 -22.16
C THR A 1187 39.43 -25.70 -21.24
N ASN A 1188 40.22 -26.77 -21.33
CA ASN A 1188 40.12 -27.87 -20.37
C ASN A 1188 40.98 -27.54 -19.15
N ILE A 1189 40.38 -27.60 -17.96
CA ILE A 1189 41.04 -27.42 -16.68
C ILE A 1189 40.86 -28.68 -15.84
N THR A 1190 41.71 -28.86 -14.83
CA THR A 1190 41.58 -29.95 -13.87
C THR A 1190 41.39 -29.36 -12.48
N PHE A 1191 40.35 -29.79 -11.77
CA PHE A 1191 40.09 -29.40 -10.39
C PHE A 1191 39.65 -30.61 -9.58
N ALA A 1192 40.24 -30.83 -8.40
CA ALA A 1192 39.91 -31.95 -7.51
C ALA A 1192 39.84 -33.34 -8.21
N ASN A 1193 40.81 -33.61 -9.09
CA ASN A 1193 40.90 -34.80 -9.97
C ASN A 1193 39.78 -34.95 -11.01
N GLU A 1194 38.94 -33.94 -11.21
CA GLU A 1194 37.96 -33.88 -12.28
C GLU A 1194 38.45 -33.03 -13.46
N GLN A 1195 38.20 -33.51 -14.67
CA GLN A 1195 38.51 -32.77 -15.91
C GLN A 1195 37.28 -31.95 -16.31
N LEU A 1196 37.40 -30.63 -16.22
CA LEU A 1196 36.32 -29.71 -16.53
C LEU A 1196 36.62 -28.97 -17.83
N GLN A 1197 35.66 -29.00 -18.74
CA GLN A 1197 35.72 -28.20 -19.95
C GLN A 1197 35.04 -26.85 -19.70
N MET A 1198 35.83 -25.78 -19.66
CA MET A 1198 35.35 -24.40 -19.60
C MET A 1198 34.96 -23.95 -21.00
N LYS A 1199 33.72 -23.50 -21.17
CA LYS A 1199 33.22 -23.02 -22.46
C LYS A 1199 33.64 -21.56 -22.69
N PRO A 1200 33.70 -21.08 -23.95
CA PRO A 1200 33.90 -19.66 -24.20
C PRO A 1200 32.84 -18.81 -23.49
N SER A 1201 33.22 -17.61 -23.05
CA SER A 1201 32.35 -16.67 -22.33
C SER A 1201 31.79 -17.22 -21.00
N SER A 1202 32.57 -18.09 -20.34
CA SER A 1202 32.28 -18.56 -18.98
C SER A 1202 33.13 -17.83 -17.94
N ILE A 1203 32.60 -17.73 -16.73
CA ILE A 1203 33.30 -17.20 -15.56
C ILE A 1203 33.40 -18.25 -14.46
N LYS A 1204 34.62 -18.43 -13.94
CA LYS A 1204 34.93 -19.38 -12.88
C LYS A 1204 35.24 -18.64 -11.58
N TYR A 1205 34.70 -19.12 -10.47
CA TYR A 1205 34.89 -18.58 -9.13
C TYR A 1205 35.70 -19.57 -8.30
N THR A 1206 37.00 -19.34 -8.14
CA THR A 1206 37.81 -20.10 -7.19
C THR A 1206 37.73 -19.43 -5.83
N ILE A 1207 37.03 -20.06 -4.89
CA ILE A 1207 36.78 -19.53 -3.54
C ILE A 1207 37.63 -20.33 -2.56
N GLU A 1208 38.61 -19.66 -1.96
CA GLU A 1208 39.44 -20.21 -0.89
C GLU A 1208 38.98 -19.64 0.45
N ILE A 1209 38.69 -20.53 1.40
CA ILE A 1209 38.35 -20.21 2.78
C ILE A 1209 39.49 -20.76 3.64
N SER A 1210 40.20 -19.90 4.36
CA SER A 1210 41.24 -20.35 5.30
C SER A 1210 40.61 -21.09 6.49
N GLN A 1211 41.44 -21.45 7.48
CA GLN A 1211 41.01 -22.10 8.71
C GLN A 1211 39.75 -21.45 9.30
N TYR A 1212 38.76 -22.25 9.64
CA TYR A 1212 37.52 -21.83 10.30
C TYR A 1212 37.38 -22.54 11.63
N LYS A 1213 37.11 -21.78 12.69
CA LYS A 1213 36.98 -22.34 14.03
C LYS A 1213 35.52 -22.68 14.34
N PHE A 1214 35.15 -23.94 14.08
CA PHE A 1214 33.82 -24.47 14.37
C PHE A 1214 33.49 -24.41 15.87
N SER A 1215 32.24 -24.07 16.18
CA SER A 1215 31.66 -24.02 17.52
C SER A 1215 31.53 -25.42 18.12
N ASN A 1216 31.29 -26.43 17.29
CA ASN A 1216 31.23 -27.85 17.67
C ASN A 1216 31.83 -28.72 16.54
N ALA A 1217 32.47 -29.83 16.90
CA ALA A 1217 33.08 -30.76 15.95
C ALA A 1217 32.08 -31.50 15.04
N LEU A 1218 30.79 -31.50 15.41
CA LEU A 1218 29.69 -32.07 14.61
C LEU A 1218 29.07 -31.07 13.62
N ASN A 1219 29.48 -29.80 13.67
CA ASN A 1219 28.94 -28.77 12.81
C ASN A 1219 29.55 -28.84 11.41
N LYS A 1220 28.83 -28.26 10.44
CA LYS A 1220 29.29 -28.05 9.06
C LYS A 1220 29.22 -26.58 8.69
N LEU A 1221 29.98 -26.19 7.68
CA LEU A 1221 29.96 -24.85 7.13
C LEU A 1221 29.14 -24.85 5.85
N GLN A 1222 28.50 -23.74 5.51
CA GLN A 1222 27.72 -23.61 4.30
C GLN A 1222 27.99 -22.26 3.65
N LEU A 1223 28.61 -22.28 2.48
CA LEU A 1223 28.86 -21.10 1.66
C LEU A 1223 27.64 -20.80 0.80
N VAL A 1224 27.04 -19.62 0.97
CA VAL A 1224 25.83 -19.20 0.25
C VAL A 1224 26.21 -18.34 -0.95
N MET A 1225 25.75 -18.73 -2.13
CA MET A 1225 25.85 -17.96 -3.38
C MET A 1225 24.45 -17.69 -3.95
N SER A 1226 24.33 -16.64 -4.75
CA SER A 1226 23.09 -16.33 -5.48
C SER A 1226 23.38 -16.07 -6.95
N ALA A 1227 22.47 -16.51 -7.80
CA ALA A 1227 22.46 -16.20 -9.22
C ALA A 1227 21.10 -15.64 -9.62
N SER A 1228 21.06 -14.71 -10.57
CA SER A 1228 19.81 -14.14 -11.10
C SER A 1228 19.94 -13.75 -12.56
N LEU A 1229 18.80 -13.75 -13.27
CA LEU A 1229 18.68 -13.31 -14.65
C LEU A 1229 17.42 -12.45 -14.78
N THR A 1230 17.55 -11.25 -15.35
CA THR A 1230 16.46 -10.31 -15.58
C THR A 1230 16.42 -9.86 -17.04
N SER A 1231 15.22 -9.83 -17.63
CA SER A 1231 14.95 -9.29 -18.96
C SER A 1231 14.32 -7.91 -18.85
N PHE A 1232 14.79 -6.96 -19.66
CA PHE A 1232 14.20 -5.63 -19.80
C PHE A 1232 13.25 -5.53 -21.00
N LYS A 1233 12.69 -6.67 -21.43
CA LYS A 1233 11.63 -6.74 -22.44
C LYS A 1233 10.33 -6.17 -21.85
N GLY A 1234 9.61 -5.35 -22.61
CA GLY A 1234 8.31 -4.80 -22.18
C GLY A 1234 7.27 -5.88 -21.89
N ASP A 1235 6.36 -5.60 -20.94
CA ASP A 1235 5.37 -6.52 -20.37
C ASP A 1235 4.36 -7.12 -21.37
N ASP A 1236 4.28 -6.58 -22.59
CA ASP A 1236 3.32 -7.02 -23.63
C ASP A 1236 3.72 -8.34 -24.33
N ASN A 1237 4.90 -8.89 -24.02
CA ASN A 1237 5.39 -10.11 -24.63
C ASN A 1237 5.16 -11.31 -23.72
N ASN A 1238 4.69 -12.42 -24.29
CA ASN A 1238 4.60 -13.74 -23.65
C ASN A 1238 5.97 -14.22 -23.15
N ILE A 1239 6.40 -13.71 -22.01
CA ILE A 1239 7.65 -14.06 -21.36
C ILE A 1239 7.36 -14.94 -20.15
N CYS A 1240 8.22 -15.92 -19.94
CA CYS A 1240 8.26 -16.76 -18.77
C CYS A 1240 9.65 -16.78 -18.21
N SER A 1241 9.74 -17.03 -16.92
CA SER A 1241 10.96 -17.45 -16.26
C SER A 1241 10.77 -18.82 -15.61
N PHE A 1242 11.86 -19.56 -15.40
CA PHE A 1242 11.87 -20.70 -14.49
C PHE A 1242 13.27 -20.89 -13.93
N ASN A 1243 13.38 -21.70 -12.88
CA ASN A 1243 14.65 -22.15 -12.35
C ASN A 1243 14.67 -23.68 -12.19
N LYS A 1244 15.86 -24.26 -12.26
CA LYS A 1244 16.07 -25.70 -12.13
C LYS A 1244 17.38 -25.99 -11.42
N PHE A 1245 17.34 -26.97 -10.52
CA PHE A 1245 18.50 -27.56 -9.87
C PHE A 1245 18.56 -29.06 -10.20
N GLY A 1246 19.74 -29.57 -10.53
CA GLY A 1246 19.88 -30.98 -10.89
C GLY A 1246 21.33 -31.44 -11.04
N GLU A 1247 21.52 -32.69 -11.45
CA GLU A 1247 22.84 -33.29 -11.67
C GLU A 1247 23.28 -33.18 -13.14
N THR A 1248 24.58 -32.93 -13.38
CA THR A 1248 25.17 -32.89 -14.72
C THR A 1248 25.30 -34.29 -15.34
N THR A 1249 25.24 -34.36 -16.69
CA THR A 1249 25.30 -35.62 -17.46
C THR A 1249 26.66 -35.92 -18.11
N ASN A 1250 27.55 -34.93 -18.18
CA ASN A 1250 28.82 -35.00 -18.93
C ASN A 1250 29.93 -35.81 -18.23
N GLY A 1251 29.65 -36.40 -17.06
CA GLY A 1251 30.61 -37.18 -16.28
C GLY A 1251 31.57 -36.35 -15.44
N ASP A 1252 31.27 -35.06 -15.23
CA ASP A 1252 32.01 -34.13 -14.36
C ASP A 1252 31.53 -34.15 -12.89
N ASP A 1253 30.67 -35.11 -12.52
CA ASP A 1253 30.17 -35.36 -11.16
C ASP A 1253 29.76 -34.08 -10.38
N SER A 1254 29.00 -33.23 -11.06
CA SER A 1254 28.59 -31.92 -10.58
C SER A 1254 27.06 -31.81 -10.45
N GLU A 1255 26.61 -30.84 -9.67
CA GLU A 1255 25.25 -30.30 -9.75
C GLU A 1255 25.26 -29.04 -10.62
N TYR A 1256 24.09 -28.67 -11.15
CA TYR A 1256 23.90 -27.44 -11.87
C TYR A 1256 22.68 -26.68 -11.36
N ILE A 1257 22.76 -25.35 -11.46
CA ILE A 1257 21.60 -24.48 -11.44
C ILE A 1257 21.38 -23.95 -12.86
N LYS A 1258 20.13 -23.80 -13.26
CA LYS A 1258 19.75 -23.13 -14.49
C LYS A 1258 18.63 -22.14 -14.18
N ILE A 1259 18.85 -20.88 -14.52
CA ILE A 1259 17.87 -19.79 -14.36
C ILE A 1259 17.59 -19.28 -15.76
N GLN A 1260 16.37 -19.45 -16.24
CA GLN A 1260 15.99 -19.11 -17.62
C GLN A 1260 14.91 -18.04 -17.61
N VAL A 1261 15.03 -17.05 -18.50
CA VAL A 1261 14.03 -16.03 -18.80
C VAL A 1261 13.91 -15.96 -20.33
N ASP A 1262 12.71 -16.19 -20.86
CA ASP A 1262 12.48 -16.41 -22.30
C ASP A 1262 13.35 -17.58 -22.82
N ASP A 1263 14.11 -17.39 -23.90
CA ASP A 1263 15.06 -18.33 -24.46
C ASP A 1263 16.51 -18.15 -23.96
N HIS A 1264 16.74 -17.26 -22.98
CA HIS A 1264 18.07 -17.00 -22.42
C HIS A 1264 18.20 -17.61 -21.03
N SER A 1265 19.33 -18.27 -20.74
CA SER A 1265 19.58 -18.82 -19.40
C SER A 1265 20.98 -18.55 -18.85
N LEU A 1266 21.04 -18.38 -17.54
CA LEU A 1266 22.27 -18.43 -16.75
C LEU A 1266 22.40 -19.83 -16.17
N TYR A 1267 23.48 -20.51 -16.54
CA TYR A 1267 23.79 -21.87 -16.12
C TYR A 1267 25.01 -21.88 -15.21
N GLY A 1268 24.87 -22.38 -13.99
CA GLY A 1268 25.96 -22.52 -13.02
C GLY A 1268 26.25 -23.99 -12.72
N ARG A 1269 27.52 -24.39 -12.67
CA ARG A 1269 27.97 -25.73 -12.25
C ARG A 1269 28.65 -25.69 -10.89
N PHE A 1270 28.33 -26.68 -10.07
CA PHE A 1270 28.79 -26.85 -8.70
C PHE A 1270 29.31 -28.27 -8.51
N ILE A 1271 30.63 -28.42 -8.48
CA ILE A 1271 31.29 -29.72 -8.34
C ILE A 1271 31.05 -30.28 -6.94
N LYS A 1272 30.76 -31.57 -6.81
CA LYS A 1272 30.52 -32.25 -5.52
C LYS A 1272 31.80 -32.53 -4.72
N ARG A 1273 32.89 -31.84 -5.03
CA ARG A 1273 34.23 -32.08 -4.49
C ARG A 1273 34.98 -30.77 -4.31
N ALA A 1274 35.79 -30.71 -3.27
CA ALA A 1274 36.64 -29.56 -2.93
C ALA A 1274 38.02 -30.05 -2.45
N PHE A 1275 39.00 -29.16 -2.48
CA PHE A 1275 40.22 -29.38 -1.68
C PHE A 1275 39.92 -28.95 -0.26
N ILE A 1276 39.98 -29.88 0.70
CA ILE A 1276 39.80 -29.66 2.12
C ILE A 1276 41.06 -30.16 2.83
N ASP A 1277 41.78 -29.27 3.50
CA ASP A 1277 43.08 -29.53 4.13
C ASP A 1277 44.07 -30.18 3.15
N SER A 1278 44.19 -29.60 1.94
CA SER A 1278 45.00 -30.10 0.82
C SER A 1278 44.64 -31.50 0.29
N LYS A 1279 43.51 -32.09 0.73
CA LYS A 1279 43.01 -33.39 0.24
C LYS A 1279 41.70 -33.21 -0.50
N ILE A 1280 41.45 -34.04 -1.50
CA ILE A 1280 40.17 -34.03 -2.22
C ILE A 1280 39.12 -34.70 -1.33
N ARG A 1281 38.03 -33.98 -1.04
CA ARG A 1281 36.89 -34.48 -0.26
C ARG A 1281 35.57 -34.09 -0.91
N SER A 1282 34.53 -34.85 -0.57
CA SER A 1282 33.16 -34.61 -0.98
C SER A 1282 32.56 -33.38 -0.29
N ILE A 1283 31.76 -32.62 -1.04
CA ILE A 1283 30.89 -31.54 -0.56
C ILE A 1283 29.50 -31.73 -1.20
N SER A 1284 28.45 -31.18 -0.58
CA SER A 1284 27.07 -31.21 -1.11
C SER A 1284 26.61 -29.80 -1.47
N ASN A 1285 25.78 -29.64 -2.50
CA ASN A 1285 25.14 -28.37 -2.80
C ASN A 1285 23.63 -28.49 -2.58
N VAL A 1286 23.03 -27.51 -1.91
CA VAL A 1286 21.60 -27.49 -1.57
C VAL A 1286 20.97 -26.18 -2.00
N GLN A 1287 19.77 -26.22 -2.57
CA GLN A 1287 18.99 -25.02 -2.86
C GLN A 1287 18.44 -24.42 -1.57
N LEU A 1288 18.56 -23.10 -1.40
CA LEU A 1288 18.27 -22.41 -0.13
C LEU A 1288 17.06 -21.46 -0.20
N ASP A 1289 16.30 -21.46 -1.29
CA ASP A 1289 15.22 -20.48 -1.52
C ASP A 1289 14.13 -20.50 -0.44
N SER A 1290 13.86 -21.64 0.20
CA SER A 1290 12.92 -21.72 1.34
C SER A 1290 13.42 -21.01 2.60
N SER A 1291 14.74 -20.90 2.77
CA SER A 1291 15.39 -20.31 3.96
C SER A 1291 15.65 -18.81 3.83
N PHE A 1292 15.60 -18.28 2.60
CA PHE A 1292 15.65 -16.85 2.30
C PHE A 1292 14.27 -16.47 1.79
N GLU A 1293 13.34 -16.15 2.71
CA GLU A 1293 11.95 -15.77 2.42
C GLU A 1293 11.84 -14.53 1.50
N ASN A 1294 12.14 -14.68 0.21
CA ASN A 1294 11.86 -13.71 -0.84
C ASN A 1294 11.59 -14.41 -2.18
N PRO A 1295 10.41 -15.02 -2.37
CA PRO A 1295 9.87 -15.25 -3.71
C PRO A 1295 9.62 -13.93 -4.48
N SER A 1296 9.63 -12.79 -3.79
CA SER A 1296 9.30 -11.45 -4.31
C SER A 1296 10.21 -10.94 -5.44
N SER A 1297 11.41 -11.51 -5.64
CA SER A 1297 12.31 -11.10 -6.73
C SER A 1297 12.10 -11.86 -8.03
N SER A 1298 11.47 -13.05 -7.99
CA SER A 1298 11.23 -13.85 -9.19
C SER A 1298 9.86 -13.51 -9.80
N SER A 1299 9.87 -12.96 -11.02
CA SER A 1299 8.73 -12.59 -11.84
C SER A 1299 8.77 -13.31 -13.19
N SER A 1300 7.85 -13.04 -14.09
CA SER A 1300 7.96 -13.55 -15.47
C SER A 1300 9.18 -13.01 -16.23
N THR A 1301 9.72 -11.86 -15.80
CA THR A 1301 10.87 -11.17 -16.41
C THR A 1301 12.16 -11.31 -15.60
N SER A 1302 12.10 -11.81 -14.36
CA SER A 1302 13.27 -11.98 -13.50
C SER A 1302 13.21 -13.31 -12.76
N SER A 1303 14.33 -14.01 -12.63
CA SER A 1303 14.40 -15.22 -11.80
C SER A 1303 15.70 -15.23 -11.01
N GLN A 1304 15.63 -15.70 -9.76
CA GLN A 1304 16.74 -15.76 -8.83
C GLN A 1304 16.76 -17.11 -8.11
N LEU A 1305 17.95 -17.58 -7.73
CA LEU A 1305 18.14 -18.78 -6.93
C LEU A 1305 19.34 -18.63 -5.98
N PHE A 1306 19.18 -19.13 -4.75
CA PHE A 1306 20.24 -19.25 -3.74
C PHE A 1306 20.70 -20.71 -3.62
N ILE A 1307 22.02 -20.91 -3.62
CA ILE A 1307 22.67 -22.20 -3.45
C ILE A 1307 23.61 -22.17 -2.24
N GLY A 1308 23.52 -23.21 -1.41
CA GLY A 1308 24.39 -23.45 -0.28
C GLY A 1308 25.35 -24.58 -0.57
N ILE A 1309 26.65 -24.30 -0.56
CA ILE A 1309 27.69 -25.33 -0.66
C ILE A 1309 28.05 -25.77 0.75
N GLU A 1310 27.66 -26.98 1.11
CA GLU A 1310 27.91 -27.59 2.41
C GLU A 1310 29.29 -28.21 2.46
N ILE A 1311 30.07 -27.72 3.41
CA ILE A 1311 31.48 -28.02 3.61
C ILE A 1311 31.59 -28.73 4.96
N PRO A 1312 32.08 -29.97 4.99
CA PRO A 1312 32.31 -30.67 6.26
C PRO A 1312 33.40 -29.97 7.07
N ILE A 1313 33.52 -30.36 8.35
CA ILE A 1313 34.58 -29.85 9.21
C ILE A 1313 35.98 -30.00 8.59
N TYR A 1314 36.80 -28.97 8.76
CA TYR A 1314 38.17 -28.87 8.26
C TYR A 1314 39.02 -28.01 9.20
N ASN A 1315 40.36 -28.04 9.04
CA ASN A 1315 41.27 -27.35 9.95
C ASN A 1315 42.09 -26.24 9.28
N ASP A 1316 42.55 -26.45 8.05
CA ASP A 1316 43.55 -25.60 7.40
C ASP A 1316 42.93 -24.69 6.35
N ASN A 1317 42.30 -25.25 5.31
CA ASN A 1317 41.63 -24.48 4.26
C ASN A 1317 40.66 -25.32 3.43
N VAL A 1318 39.78 -24.63 2.69
CA VAL A 1318 38.85 -25.18 1.72
C VAL A 1318 38.95 -24.39 0.43
N ILE A 1319 39.03 -25.08 -0.71
CA ILE A 1319 39.01 -24.47 -2.05
C ILE A 1319 37.86 -25.09 -2.86
N ILE A 1320 37.00 -24.25 -3.41
CA ILE A 1320 35.79 -24.60 -4.18
C ILE A 1320 35.83 -23.82 -5.50
N ASP A 1321 35.34 -24.42 -6.60
CA ASP A 1321 35.51 -23.86 -7.94
C ASP A 1321 34.23 -23.88 -8.80
N PRO A 1322 33.10 -23.27 -8.38
CA PRO A 1322 31.91 -23.16 -9.24
C PRO A 1322 32.15 -22.28 -10.47
N ASP A 1323 31.43 -22.56 -11.55
CA ASP A 1323 31.50 -21.78 -12.79
C ASP A 1323 30.13 -21.48 -13.39
N PHE A 1324 30.05 -20.40 -14.16
CA PHE A 1324 28.82 -19.90 -14.77
C PHE A 1324 29.01 -19.61 -16.24
N SER A 1325 27.98 -19.88 -17.03
CA SER A 1325 27.93 -19.63 -18.48
C SER A 1325 26.54 -19.11 -18.86
N VAL A 1326 26.50 -18.30 -19.90
CA VAL A 1326 25.25 -17.81 -20.50
C VAL A 1326 24.90 -18.66 -21.72
N LEU A 1327 23.65 -19.11 -21.79
CA LEU A 1327 23.16 -20.00 -22.83
C LEU A 1327 21.94 -19.41 -23.55
N ILE A 1328 21.78 -19.80 -24.81
CA ILE A 1328 20.52 -19.70 -25.55
C ILE A 1328 19.90 -21.08 -25.65
N ASP A 1329 18.64 -21.18 -25.27
CA ASP A 1329 17.87 -22.40 -25.26
C ASP A 1329 17.03 -22.54 -26.51
N SER A 1330 17.03 -23.74 -27.12
CA SER A 1330 16.16 -24.00 -28.29
C SER A 1330 14.65 -23.94 -27.97
N LYS A 1331 14.29 -23.94 -26.68
CA LYS A 1331 12.93 -23.75 -26.18
C LYS A 1331 12.94 -22.63 -25.16
N ALA A 1332 12.10 -21.61 -25.39
CA ALA A 1332 11.80 -20.61 -24.38
C ALA A 1332 11.11 -21.23 -23.17
N ALA A 1333 11.31 -20.61 -22.01
CA ALA A 1333 10.61 -20.91 -20.78
C ALA A 1333 9.09 -20.91 -20.99
N SER A 1334 8.40 -21.84 -20.33
CA SER A 1334 6.99 -22.09 -20.56
C SER A 1334 6.29 -22.59 -19.30
N ASN A 1335 4.96 -22.52 -19.26
CA ASN A 1335 4.17 -23.07 -18.14
C ASN A 1335 4.31 -24.60 -17.96
N SER A 1336 4.94 -25.31 -18.90
CA SER A 1336 5.23 -26.74 -18.73
C SER A 1336 6.54 -27.02 -18.00
N ASP A 1337 7.35 -25.99 -17.76
CA ASP A 1337 8.60 -26.13 -17.01
C ASP A 1337 8.28 -26.07 -15.50
N ASP A 1338 8.94 -26.94 -14.74
CA ASP A 1338 8.83 -26.96 -13.28
C ASP A 1338 9.34 -25.62 -12.71
N ASN A 1339 8.66 -25.09 -11.69
CA ASN A 1339 8.93 -23.77 -11.08
C ASN A 1339 8.86 -22.57 -12.06
N SER A 1340 8.04 -22.65 -13.11
CA SER A 1340 7.86 -21.54 -14.06
C SER A 1340 6.92 -20.43 -13.55
N ILE A 1341 7.27 -19.19 -13.87
CA ILE A 1341 6.45 -17.99 -13.66
C ILE A 1341 6.26 -17.33 -15.02
N CYS A 1342 5.03 -17.29 -15.51
CA CYS A 1342 4.70 -16.79 -16.84
C CYS A 1342 3.75 -15.59 -16.77
N SER A 1343 3.97 -14.63 -17.66
CA SER A 1343 3.08 -13.47 -17.84
C SER A 1343 1.68 -13.89 -18.34
N SER A 1344 1.59 -14.98 -19.10
CA SER A 1344 0.34 -15.52 -19.64
C SER A 1344 0.32 -17.06 -19.71
N SER A 1345 -0.88 -17.65 -19.86
CA SER A 1345 -1.02 -19.10 -20.09
C SER A 1345 -0.62 -19.47 -21.53
N ILE A 1346 0.68 -19.66 -21.76
CA ILE A 1346 1.24 -20.12 -23.03
C ILE A 1346 0.60 -21.45 -23.48
N SER A 1347 0.22 -21.54 -24.76
CA SER A 1347 -0.25 -22.78 -25.38
C SER A 1347 0.81 -23.88 -25.30
N LYS A 1348 0.42 -25.11 -24.93
CA LYS A 1348 1.31 -26.29 -24.74
C LYS A 1348 2.20 -26.69 -25.94
N LEU A 1349 2.08 -26.05 -27.10
CA LEU A 1349 2.82 -26.38 -28.33
C LEU A 1349 3.64 -25.18 -28.80
N SER A 1350 4.93 -25.39 -29.11
CA SER A 1350 5.79 -24.35 -29.70
C SER A 1350 5.38 -24.01 -31.13
N LYS A 1351 5.77 -22.82 -31.63
CA LYS A 1351 5.53 -22.41 -33.03
C LYS A 1351 6.00 -23.47 -34.04
N THR A 1352 7.14 -24.10 -33.77
CA THR A 1352 7.73 -25.16 -34.61
C THR A 1352 6.92 -26.46 -34.57
N GLN A 1353 6.39 -26.84 -33.39
CA GLN A 1353 5.49 -27.99 -33.26
C GLN A 1353 4.15 -27.74 -33.95
N LEU A 1354 3.62 -26.52 -33.83
CA LEU A 1354 2.41 -26.10 -34.52
C LEU A 1354 2.60 -26.21 -36.04
N ALA A 1355 3.73 -25.72 -36.58
CA ALA A 1355 4.06 -25.87 -37.99
C ALA A 1355 4.16 -27.35 -38.41
N GLY A 1356 4.82 -28.20 -37.61
CA GLY A 1356 4.90 -29.64 -37.86
C GLY A 1356 3.53 -30.34 -37.86
N ILE A 1357 2.64 -30.00 -36.92
CA ILE A 1357 1.27 -30.54 -36.84
C ILE A 1357 0.43 -30.04 -38.00
N ILE A 1358 0.54 -28.76 -38.37
CA ILE A 1358 -0.17 -28.18 -39.52
C ILE A 1358 0.27 -28.88 -40.81
N ILE A 1359 1.57 -29.06 -41.02
CA ILE A 1359 2.10 -29.75 -42.21
C ILE A 1359 1.66 -31.23 -42.21
N GLY A 1360 1.75 -31.93 -41.08
CA GLY A 1360 1.32 -33.33 -40.97
C GLY A 1360 -0.20 -33.51 -41.18
N SER A 1361 -1.02 -32.64 -40.59
CA SER A 1361 -2.48 -32.68 -40.71
C SER A 1361 -2.97 -32.27 -42.10
N THR A 1362 -2.33 -31.30 -42.76
CA THR A 1362 -2.64 -30.93 -44.14
C THR A 1362 -2.28 -32.04 -45.12
N LEU A 1363 -1.13 -32.70 -44.96
CA LEU A 1363 -0.75 -33.88 -45.77
C LEU A 1363 -1.72 -35.05 -45.53
N PHE A 1364 -2.07 -35.34 -44.28
CA PHE A 1364 -3.02 -36.40 -43.94
C PHE A 1364 -4.43 -36.09 -44.49
N GLY A 1365 -4.90 -34.84 -44.34
CA GLY A 1365 -6.16 -34.36 -44.88
C GLY A 1365 -6.23 -34.48 -46.40
N LEU A 1366 -5.15 -34.12 -47.12
CA LEU A 1366 -5.04 -34.33 -48.56
C LEU A 1366 -5.13 -35.82 -48.93
N ILE A 1367 -4.45 -36.71 -48.21
CA ILE A 1367 -4.53 -38.16 -48.44
C ILE A 1367 -5.95 -38.69 -48.22
N VAL A 1368 -6.64 -38.24 -47.17
CA VAL A 1368 -8.03 -38.62 -46.88
C VAL A 1368 -8.98 -38.11 -47.96
N ILE A 1369 -8.82 -36.85 -48.41
CA ILE A 1369 -9.63 -36.28 -49.51
C ILE A 1369 -9.41 -37.08 -50.81
N VAL A 1370 -8.17 -37.43 -51.14
CA VAL A 1370 -7.86 -38.27 -52.31
C VAL A 1370 -8.50 -39.65 -52.18
N ALA A 1371 -8.44 -40.28 -50.99
CA ALA A 1371 -9.06 -41.58 -50.73
C ALA A 1371 -10.59 -41.53 -50.82
N ILE A 1372 -11.24 -40.51 -50.25
CA ILE A 1372 -12.70 -40.30 -50.34
C ILE A 1372 -13.11 -40.04 -51.79
N THR A 1373 -12.38 -39.18 -52.50
CA THR A 1373 -12.65 -38.87 -53.90
C THR A 1373 -12.53 -40.12 -54.77
N TYR A 1374 -11.48 -40.92 -54.55
CA TYR A 1374 -11.31 -42.23 -55.20
C TYR A 1374 -12.47 -43.17 -54.89
N TYR A 1375 -12.88 -43.28 -53.62
CA TYR A 1375 -14.01 -44.11 -53.20
C TYR A 1375 -15.33 -43.68 -53.86
N VAL A 1376 -15.63 -42.38 -53.90
CA VAL A 1376 -16.85 -41.83 -54.53
C VAL A 1376 -16.84 -42.07 -56.05
N ILE A 1377 -15.70 -41.88 -56.71
CA ILE A 1377 -15.55 -42.17 -58.15
C ILE A 1377 -15.77 -43.66 -58.41
N ASN A 1378 -15.19 -44.54 -57.58
CA ASN A 1378 -15.33 -45.98 -57.74
C ASN A 1378 -16.79 -46.43 -57.51
N LYS A 1379 -17.47 -45.88 -56.49
CA LYS A 1379 -18.90 -46.12 -56.24
C LYS A 1379 -19.76 -45.67 -57.42
N ARG A 1380 -19.52 -44.48 -57.98
CA ARG A 1380 -20.24 -43.98 -59.18
C ARG A 1380 -19.99 -44.86 -60.41
N LYS A 1381 -18.77 -45.36 -60.63
CA LYS A 1381 -18.46 -46.30 -61.72
C LYS A 1381 -19.22 -47.61 -61.55
N ASN A 1382 -19.25 -48.17 -60.33
CA ASN A 1382 -20.02 -49.38 -60.03
C ASN A 1382 -21.52 -49.20 -60.22
N THR A 1383 -22.11 -48.09 -59.76
CA THR A 1383 -23.54 -47.79 -59.99
C THR A 1383 -23.85 -47.65 -61.47
N LYS A 1384 -23.01 -46.96 -62.26
CA LYS A 1384 -23.19 -46.86 -63.72
C LYS A 1384 -23.08 -48.23 -64.41
N MET A 1385 -22.19 -49.10 -63.95
CA MET A 1385 -22.05 -50.47 -64.47
C MET A 1385 -23.27 -51.31 -64.14
N ILE A 1386 -23.78 -51.28 -62.90
CA ILE A 1386 -25.01 -51.97 -62.50
C ILE A 1386 -26.20 -51.47 -63.33
N ASN A 1387 -26.36 -50.16 -63.49
CA ASN A 1387 -27.45 -49.61 -64.33
C ASN A 1387 -27.33 -50.05 -65.79
N ARG A 1388 -26.12 -50.15 -66.35
CA ARG A 1388 -25.90 -50.69 -67.70
C ARG A 1388 -26.25 -52.17 -67.80
N ILE A 1389 -25.90 -52.98 -66.79
CA ILE A 1389 -26.24 -54.40 -66.72
C ILE A 1389 -27.76 -54.57 -66.62
N GLN A 1390 -28.43 -53.81 -65.75
CA GLN A 1390 -29.89 -53.81 -65.62
C GLN A 1390 -30.59 -53.39 -66.92
N ASN A 1391 -30.07 -52.37 -67.61
CA ASN A 1391 -30.61 -51.95 -68.91
C ASN A 1391 -30.38 -53.01 -70.01
N LYS A 1392 -29.27 -53.75 -69.97
CA LYS A 1392 -29.03 -54.89 -70.88
C LYS A 1392 -29.97 -56.07 -70.55
N LEU A 1393 -30.16 -56.41 -69.28
CA LEU A 1393 -31.10 -57.45 -68.84
C LEU A 1393 -32.54 -57.12 -69.26
N LYS A 1394 -32.97 -55.85 -69.11
CA LYS A 1394 -34.29 -55.39 -69.61
C LYS A 1394 -34.45 -55.51 -71.12
N LYS A 1395 -33.35 -55.45 -71.89
CA LYS A 1395 -33.36 -55.66 -73.35
C LYS A 1395 -33.34 -57.12 -73.76
N VAL A 1396 -32.85 -58.03 -72.90
CA VAL A 1396 -32.86 -59.48 -73.15
C VAL A 1396 -34.20 -60.10 -72.78
N ASN A 1397 -34.94 -59.51 -71.83
CA ASN A 1397 -36.30 -59.92 -71.47
C ASN A 1397 -37.39 -59.36 -72.41
N LYS A 1398 -37.00 -58.67 -73.48
CA LYS A 1398 -37.86 -58.35 -74.63
C LYS A 1398 -37.37 -59.15 -75.80
#